data_AF-B3LGE9-F1
#
_entry.id   AF-B3LGE9-F1
#
_cell.length_a   1.000
_cell.length_b   1.000
_cell.length_c   1.000
_cell.angle_alpha   90.00
_cell.angle_beta   90.00
_cell.angle_gamma   90.00
#
_symmetry.space_group_name_H-M   'P 1'
#
loop_
_entity.id
_entity.type
_entity.pdbx_description
1 polymer ?
#
loop_
_entity_poly.entity_id
_entity_poly.type
_entity_poly.pdbx_seq_one_letter_code
_entity_poly.pdbx_strand_id
1 'polypeptide(L)'
;MVQLAKVPILGNDIIHVGYNIHDHLVETIIKHCPSSTYVICNDTNLSKVPYYQQLVLEFKASLPEGSRLLTYVVKPGETSKSRETKAQLEDYLLVEGCTRDTVMVAIGGGVIGDMIGFVASTFMRGVRVVQVPTSLLAMVDSSIGGKTAIDTPLGKNFIGAFWQPKFVLVDIKWLETLAKREFINGMAEVIKTACIWNADEFTRLESNASLFLNVVNGEKNVKVTNQLTNEIDEISNTDIEAMLDHTYKLVLESIKVKAEVVSSDERESSLRNLLNFGHSIGHAYEAILTPQALHGECVSIGMVKEAELSRYFGILSPTQVARLSKILVAYGLPVSPDEKWFKELTLHKKTPLDILLKKMSIDKKNEGSKKKVVILESIGKCYGDSAQFVSDEDLRFILTDETLVYPFKDIPADQQKVVIPPGSKSISNRALILAALGEGQCKIKNLLHSDDTKHMLTAVHELKGATISWEDNGETVVVEGHGGSTLSACADPLYLGNAGTASRFLTSLAALVNSTPSQKYIVLTGNARMQQRPIAPLVDSLRANGTKIEYLNNEGSLPIKVYTDSVFKGGRIELAATVSSQYVSSILMCAPYAEEPVTLALVGGKPISKLYVDMTIKMMEKFGINVETSTTEPYTYYIPKGHYINPSEYVIESDASSATYPLAFAAMTGTTVTVPNIGFESLQGDARFARDVLKPMGCKITQTATSTTVSGPPVGTLKPLKHVDMEPMTDAFLTACVVAAISHDSDPNSANTTTIEGIANQRVKECNRILAMATELAKFGVKTTELPDGIQVHGLNSIKDLKVPSDSSGPVGVCTYDDHRVAMSFSLLAGMVNSQNERDEVANPVRILERHCTGKTWPGWWDVLHSELGAKLDGAEPLECTSKKNSKKSVVIIGMRAAGKTTISKWCASALGYKLVDLDELFEQQHNNQSVKQFVVENGWEKFREEETRIFKEVIQNYGDDGYVFSTGGGIVESAESRKALKDFASSGGYVLHLHRDIEETIVFLQSDPSRPAYVEEIREVWNRREGWYKECSNFSFFAPHCSAEAEFQALRRSFSKYIATITGVREIEIPSGRSAFVCLTFDDLTEQTENLTPICYGCEAVEVRVDHLANYSADFVSKQLSILRKATDSIPIIFTVRTMKQGGNFLDEEFKTLRELYDIALKNGVEFLDLELTLPTDIQYEVINKRGNTKIIGSHHDFQGLYSWDDAEWENRFNQALTLDVDVVKFVGTAVNFEDNLRLEHFRDTHKNKPLIAVNMTSKGSISRVLNNVLTPVTSDLLPNSAAPGQLTVAQINKMYTSMGGIEPKELFVVGKPIGHSRSPILHNTGYEILGLPHKFDKFETGSAQLVKEKLLDGNKNFGGAAVTIPLKLDIMQYMDELTDAAKVIGAVNTVIPLGNKKFKGDNTDWLGIRNALINNGVPEYVGHTAGLVIGAGGTSRAALYALHSLGCKKIFIINRTTSKLKPLIESLPSEFNIIGIESTKSIEEIKEHVGVAVSCVPADKPLDDELLSKLERFLVKGAHAAFVPTLLEAAYKPSVTPVMTISQDKYQWHVVPGSQMLVHQGVAQFEKWTGFKGPFKAIFDAVTKE
;
A
#
# COMPACT_ATOMS: atom_id res chain seq x y z
N MET A 1 29.74 -16.89 41.39
CA MET A 1 30.48 -17.75 40.45
C MET A 1 29.53 -18.79 39.91
N VAL A 2 29.40 -18.85 38.59
CA VAL A 2 28.59 -19.85 37.87
C VAL A 2 29.28 -21.22 37.99
N GLN A 3 28.57 -22.25 38.43
CA GLN A 3 29.11 -23.62 38.45
C GLN A 3 28.91 -24.31 37.10
N LEU A 4 29.86 -25.15 36.69
CA LEU A 4 29.71 -26.00 35.51
C LEU A 4 28.56 -26.99 35.72
N ALA A 5 27.52 -26.93 34.89
CA ALA A 5 26.43 -27.90 34.87
C ALA A 5 26.63 -28.92 33.74
N LYS A 6 26.22 -30.16 33.99
CA LYS A 6 26.09 -31.20 32.97
C LYS A 6 24.62 -31.54 32.80
N VAL A 7 24.14 -31.57 31.56
CA VAL A 7 22.76 -31.90 31.23
C VAL A 7 22.75 -33.20 30.42
N PRO A 8 22.02 -34.24 30.89
CA PRO A 8 21.91 -35.48 30.16
C PRO A 8 20.99 -35.33 28.95
N ILE A 9 21.37 -35.95 27.84
CA ILE A 9 20.53 -36.11 26.64
C ILE A 9 20.77 -37.50 26.07
N LEU A 10 19.70 -38.21 25.69
CA LEU A 10 19.76 -39.59 25.18
C LEU A 10 20.56 -40.52 26.11
N GLY A 11 20.38 -40.36 27.43
CA GLY A 11 20.98 -41.19 28.48
C GLY A 11 22.47 -40.93 28.77
N ASN A 12 23.08 -39.88 28.21
CA ASN A 12 24.49 -39.56 28.42
C ASN A 12 24.67 -38.09 28.83
N ASP A 13 25.69 -37.78 29.64
CA ASP A 13 26.04 -36.40 30.02
C ASP A 13 26.82 -35.71 28.89
N ILE A 14 26.11 -35.36 27.81
CA ILE A 14 26.71 -34.86 26.56
C ILE A 14 26.84 -33.33 26.55
N ILE A 15 25.99 -32.64 27.30
CA ILE A 15 25.90 -31.17 27.27
C ILE A 15 26.55 -30.60 28.53
N HIS A 16 27.55 -29.74 28.37
CA HIS A 16 28.21 -29.03 29.48
C HIS A 16 27.94 -27.53 29.34
N VAL A 17 27.49 -26.88 30.41
CA VAL A 17 27.15 -25.46 30.43
C VAL A 17 27.97 -24.75 31.50
N GLY A 18 28.64 -23.66 31.15
CA GLY A 18 29.41 -22.85 32.09
C GLY A 18 29.74 -21.47 31.55
N TYR A 19 30.59 -20.76 32.27
CA TYR A 19 31.07 -19.43 31.89
C TYR A 19 32.59 -19.39 32.01
N ASN A 20 33.26 -19.01 30.92
CA ASN A 20 34.71 -18.96 30.80
C ASN A 20 35.36 -20.34 31.03
N ILE A 21 34.91 -21.35 30.27
CA ILE A 21 35.25 -22.77 30.42
C ILE A 21 36.07 -23.34 29.25
N HIS A 22 36.69 -22.50 28.41
CA HIS A 22 37.56 -22.94 27.30
C HIS A 22 38.56 -24.07 27.65
N ASP A 23 39.23 -24.02 28.82
CA ASP A 23 40.15 -25.08 29.27
C ASP A 23 39.45 -26.44 29.40
N HIS A 24 38.28 -26.45 30.06
CA HIS A 24 37.43 -27.63 30.21
C HIS A 24 36.92 -28.14 28.86
N LEU A 25 36.69 -27.23 27.93
CA LEU A 25 36.27 -27.50 26.55
C LEU A 25 37.33 -28.34 25.83
N VAL A 26 38.58 -27.88 25.86
CA VAL A 26 39.73 -28.57 25.26
C VAL A 26 40.00 -29.90 25.96
N GLU A 27 40.06 -29.91 27.30
CA GLU A 27 40.30 -31.13 28.07
C GLU A 27 39.24 -32.20 27.75
N THR A 28 37.95 -31.81 27.73
CA THR A 28 36.85 -32.74 27.43
C THR A 28 37.00 -33.33 26.04
N ILE A 29 37.27 -32.52 25.02
CA ILE A 29 37.40 -33.00 23.63
C ILE A 29 38.58 -33.97 23.49
N ILE A 30 39.76 -33.60 23.99
CA ILE A 30 40.96 -34.42 23.82
C ILE A 30 40.85 -35.73 24.60
N LYS A 31 40.33 -35.68 25.82
CA LYS A 31 40.21 -36.85 26.70
C LYS A 31 39.15 -37.83 26.24
N HIS A 32 37.99 -37.34 25.78
CA HIS A 32 36.84 -38.20 25.48
C HIS A 32 36.64 -38.47 23.98
N CYS A 33 37.29 -37.71 23.10
CA CYS A 33 37.28 -37.93 21.65
C CYS A 33 38.72 -38.08 21.09
N PRO A 34 39.50 -39.10 21.50
CA PRO A 34 40.86 -39.31 20.99
C PRO A 34 40.84 -39.52 19.46
N SER A 35 41.72 -38.82 18.75
CA SER A 35 41.81 -38.84 17.28
C SER A 35 43.21 -38.45 16.81
N SER A 36 43.63 -38.96 15.65
CA SER A 36 44.84 -38.47 14.98
C SER A 36 44.63 -37.08 14.37
N THR A 37 43.40 -36.69 14.03
CA THR A 37 43.10 -35.43 13.33
C THR A 37 41.86 -34.74 13.91
N TYR A 38 42.06 -33.56 14.47
CA TYR A 38 41.00 -32.64 14.88
C TYR A 38 40.85 -31.54 13.83
N VAL A 39 39.62 -31.15 13.49
CA VAL A 39 39.34 -30.07 12.53
C VAL A 39 38.41 -29.05 13.17
N ILE A 40 38.91 -27.85 13.46
CA ILE A 40 38.08 -26.73 13.92
C ILE A 40 37.48 -26.02 12.71
N CYS A 41 36.16 -25.89 12.69
CA CYS A 41 35.44 -25.14 11.68
C CYS A 41 34.70 -23.96 12.34
N ASN A 42 34.91 -22.75 11.83
CA ASN A 42 34.23 -21.53 12.30
C ASN A 42 33.85 -20.61 11.13
N ASP A 43 33.37 -19.39 11.43
CA ASP A 43 33.17 -18.35 10.44
C ASP A 43 34.20 -17.20 10.53
N THR A 44 34.18 -16.34 9.51
CA THR A 44 35.11 -15.21 9.38
C THR A 44 34.93 -14.14 10.46
N ASN A 45 33.76 -14.03 11.11
CA ASN A 45 33.53 -13.08 12.21
C ASN A 45 34.16 -13.61 13.50
N LEU A 46 33.97 -14.89 13.82
CA LEU A 46 34.53 -15.53 15.01
C LEU A 46 36.06 -15.60 14.99
N SER A 47 36.66 -15.68 13.81
CA SER A 47 38.12 -15.69 13.65
C SER A 47 38.82 -14.44 14.22
N LYS A 48 38.08 -13.33 14.32
CA LYS A 48 38.56 -12.04 14.85
C LYS A 48 38.51 -11.97 16.37
N VAL A 49 37.75 -12.86 17.02
CA VAL A 49 37.48 -12.80 18.45
C VAL A 49 38.71 -13.30 19.24
N PRO A 50 39.25 -12.52 20.20
CA PRO A 50 40.40 -12.95 21.00
C PRO A 50 40.16 -14.27 21.74
N TYR A 51 38.93 -14.50 22.21
CA TYR A 51 38.57 -15.72 22.91
C TYR A 51 38.67 -16.97 22.02
N TYR A 52 38.35 -16.86 20.73
CA TYR A 52 38.58 -17.94 19.75
C TYR A 52 40.07 -18.23 19.56
N GLN A 53 40.87 -17.18 19.43
CA GLN A 53 42.32 -17.32 19.23
C GLN A 53 42.96 -18.01 20.44
N GLN A 54 42.55 -17.63 21.65
CA GLN A 54 42.97 -18.27 22.89
C GLN A 54 42.59 -19.75 22.91
N LEU A 55 41.34 -20.09 22.59
CA LEU A 55 40.89 -21.48 22.51
C LEU A 55 41.72 -22.31 21.52
N VAL A 56 42.04 -21.77 20.33
CA VAL A 56 42.86 -22.47 19.32
C VAL A 56 44.29 -22.70 19.83
N LEU A 57 44.88 -21.72 20.53
CA LEU A 57 46.21 -21.86 21.13
C LEU A 57 46.22 -22.93 22.22
N GLU A 58 45.22 -22.93 23.10
CA GLU A 58 45.02 -23.94 24.15
C GLU A 58 44.87 -25.35 23.57
N PHE A 59 44.10 -25.49 22.49
CA PHE A 59 43.91 -26.74 21.78
C PHE A 59 45.23 -27.25 21.17
N LYS A 60 46.01 -26.36 20.55
CA LYS A 60 47.33 -26.72 20.01
C LYS A 60 48.29 -27.15 21.11
N ALA A 61 48.29 -26.48 22.25
CA ALA A 61 49.15 -26.79 23.38
C ALA A 61 48.81 -28.14 24.06
N SER A 62 47.54 -28.57 23.95
CA SER A 62 47.03 -29.76 24.63
C SER A 62 47.00 -31.03 23.76
N LEU A 63 47.40 -30.94 22.48
CA LEU A 63 47.37 -32.06 21.54
C LEU A 63 48.23 -33.26 22.01
N PRO A 64 47.68 -34.49 22.00
CA PRO A 64 48.47 -35.69 22.23
C PRO A 64 49.52 -35.89 21.14
N GLU A 65 50.63 -36.52 21.49
CA GLU A 65 51.67 -36.88 20.53
C GLU A 65 51.09 -37.72 19.37
N GLY A 66 51.45 -37.38 18.13
CA GLY A 66 50.92 -38.00 16.91
C GLY A 66 49.57 -37.47 16.43
N SER A 67 48.94 -36.54 17.17
CA SER A 67 47.71 -35.87 16.76
C SER A 67 48.00 -34.54 16.06
N ARG A 68 47.14 -34.12 15.14
CA ARG A 68 47.21 -32.81 14.46
C ARG A 68 45.90 -32.04 14.53
N LEU A 69 45.99 -30.72 14.40
CA LEU A 69 44.86 -29.79 14.34
C LEU A 69 44.84 -29.05 13.01
N LEU A 70 43.70 -29.11 12.33
CA LEU A 70 43.39 -28.34 11.12
C LEU A 70 42.32 -27.29 11.43
N THR A 71 42.25 -26.24 10.61
CA THR A 71 41.27 -25.16 10.76
C THR A 71 40.65 -24.81 9.40
N TYR A 72 39.34 -24.63 9.36
CA TYR A 72 38.62 -24.18 8.16
C TYR A 72 37.66 -23.03 8.50
N VAL A 73 37.68 -21.96 7.70
CA VAL A 73 36.90 -20.74 7.95
C VAL A 73 35.85 -20.59 6.85
N VAL A 74 34.58 -20.52 7.23
CA VAL A 74 33.43 -20.33 6.33
C VAL A 74 33.04 -18.85 6.28
N LYS A 75 32.37 -18.40 5.21
CA LYS A 75 31.70 -17.09 5.23
C LYS A 75 30.52 -17.11 6.22
N PRO A 76 30.25 -16.02 6.96
CA PRO A 76 29.12 -15.97 7.87
C PRO A 76 27.78 -15.86 7.11
N GLY A 77 26.69 -16.24 7.79
CA GLY A 77 25.31 -16.06 7.31
C GLY A 77 24.68 -17.28 6.65
N GLU A 78 23.34 -17.25 6.53
CA GLU A 78 22.54 -18.40 6.08
C GLU A 78 22.89 -18.89 4.67
N THR A 79 23.40 -18.00 3.79
CA THR A 79 23.82 -18.38 2.43
C THR A 79 24.95 -19.40 2.39
N SER A 80 25.73 -19.51 3.47
CA SER A 80 26.76 -20.55 3.62
C SER A 80 26.17 -21.93 3.86
N LYS A 81 24.90 -22.05 4.25
CA LYS A 81 24.17 -23.32 4.36
C LYS A 81 23.78 -23.87 2.99
N SER A 82 24.76 -24.16 2.15
CA SER A 82 24.55 -24.52 0.75
C SER A 82 25.28 -25.80 0.34
N ARG A 83 24.90 -26.35 -0.82
CA ARG A 83 25.60 -27.49 -1.44
C ARG A 83 27.06 -27.13 -1.78
N GLU A 84 27.28 -25.90 -2.23
CA GLU A 84 28.60 -25.36 -2.59
C GLU A 84 29.57 -25.44 -1.40
N THR A 85 29.18 -24.86 -0.26
CA THR A 85 30.02 -24.80 0.94
C THR A 85 30.31 -26.19 1.47
N LYS A 86 29.31 -27.08 1.44
CA LYS A 86 29.47 -28.48 1.85
C LYS A 86 30.55 -29.17 1.01
N ALA A 87 30.47 -29.04 -0.32
CA ALA A 87 31.43 -29.66 -1.23
C ALA A 87 32.86 -29.13 -1.01
N GLN A 88 33.01 -27.81 -0.89
CA GLN A 88 34.32 -27.18 -0.63
C GLN A 88 34.98 -27.71 0.65
N LEU A 89 34.19 -27.86 1.72
CA LEU A 89 34.71 -28.38 2.98
C LEU A 89 35.05 -29.88 2.89
N GLU A 90 34.23 -30.69 2.24
CA GLU A 90 34.53 -32.12 2.04
C GLU A 90 35.80 -32.34 1.20
N ASP A 91 35.96 -31.56 0.13
CA ASP A 91 37.15 -31.61 -0.72
C ASP A 91 38.39 -31.18 0.06
N TYR A 92 38.31 -30.12 0.87
CA TYR A 92 39.39 -29.71 1.77
C TYR A 92 39.81 -30.84 2.73
N LEU A 93 38.84 -31.52 3.37
CA LEU A 93 39.12 -32.63 4.28
C LEU A 93 39.83 -33.80 3.58
N LEU A 94 39.44 -34.11 2.34
CA LEU A 94 40.09 -35.16 1.54
C LEU A 94 41.52 -34.77 1.15
N VAL A 95 41.73 -33.52 0.74
CA VAL A 95 43.05 -32.99 0.35
C VAL A 95 44.03 -33.02 1.53
N GLU A 96 43.59 -32.66 2.74
CA GLU A 96 44.41 -32.71 3.95
C GLU A 96 44.64 -34.14 4.49
N GLY A 97 44.06 -35.16 3.84
CA GLY A 97 44.20 -36.56 4.22
C GLY A 97 43.46 -36.92 5.50
N CYS A 98 42.32 -36.27 5.78
CA CYS A 98 41.45 -36.67 6.89
C CYS A 98 40.90 -38.09 6.69
N THR A 99 40.77 -38.85 7.79
CA THR A 99 40.26 -40.23 7.75
C THR A 99 39.00 -40.41 8.59
N ARG A 100 38.55 -41.66 8.76
CA ARG A 100 37.34 -41.97 9.55
C ARG A 100 37.46 -41.66 11.03
N ASP A 101 38.68 -41.53 11.55
CA ASP A 101 38.91 -41.17 12.94
C ASP A 101 38.80 -39.66 13.20
N THR A 102 38.67 -38.82 12.17
CA THR A 102 38.60 -37.36 12.31
C THR A 102 37.52 -36.94 13.31
N VAL A 103 37.83 -35.90 14.10
CA VAL A 103 36.88 -35.23 15.00
C VAL A 103 36.68 -33.80 14.50
N MET A 104 35.48 -33.51 14.02
CA MET A 104 35.05 -32.17 13.64
C MET A 104 34.66 -31.38 14.90
N VAL A 105 35.11 -30.13 15.02
CA VAL A 105 34.76 -29.21 16.10
C VAL A 105 34.09 -28.00 15.48
N ALA A 106 32.76 -27.93 15.59
CA ALA A 106 31.95 -26.86 15.04
C ALA A 106 31.87 -25.70 16.06
N ILE A 107 32.58 -24.60 15.80
CA ILE A 107 32.60 -23.42 16.65
C ILE A 107 31.82 -22.30 15.95
N GLY A 108 30.57 -22.10 16.34
CA GLY A 108 29.76 -21.05 15.74
C GLY A 108 28.29 -21.04 16.13
N GLY A 109 27.53 -20.18 15.45
CA GLY A 109 26.07 -20.18 15.54
C GLY A 109 25.43 -21.35 14.79
N GLY A 110 24.10 -21.33 14.66
CA GLY A 110 23.34 -22.42 14.04
C GLY A 110 23.73 -22.77 12.60
N VAL A 111 24.18 -21.80 11.81
CA VAL A 111 24.69 -22.06 10.45
C VAL A 111 25.89 -23.00 10.46
N ILE A 112 26.87 -22.72 11.32
CA ILE A 112 28.06 -23.56 11.47
C ILE A 112 27.64 -24.90 12.07
N GLY A 113 26.80 -24.90 13.11
CA GLY A 113 26.33 -26.14 13.73
C GLY A 113 25.67 -27.11 12.75
N ASP A 114 24.75 -26.61 11.91
CA ASP A 114 24.05 -27.38 10.90
C ASP A 114 24.97 -27.84 9.77
N MET A 115 25.75 -26.92 9.18
CA MET A 115 26.61 -27.22 8.03
C MET A 115 27.68 -28.25 8.39
N ILE A 116 28.39 -28.00 9.48
CA ILE A 116 29.51 -28.83 9.92
C ILE A 116 29.01 -30.16 10.47
N GLY A 117 27.86 -30.16 11.16
CA GLY A 117 27.18 -31.38 11.55
C GLY A 117 26.79 -32.24 10.34
N PHE A 118 26.32 -31.62 9.25
CA PHE A 118 25.90 -32.35 8.06
C PHE A 118 27.08 -32.89 7.26
N VAL A 119 28.17 -32.13 7.13
CA VAL A 119 29.45 -32.64 6.62
C VAL A 119 29.93 -33.80 7.48
N ALA A 120 29.93 -33.68 8.80
CA ALA A 120 30.34 -34.78 9.68
C ALA A 120 29.45 -36.03 9.52
N SER A 121 28.16 -35.88 9.25
CA SER A 121 27.24 -37.00 9.04
C SER A 121 27.49 -37.77 7.73
N THR A 122 28.09 -37.12 6.73
CA THR A 122 28.24 -37.66 5.36
C THR A 122 29.68 -37.98 4.98
N PHE A 123 30.65 -37.23 5.50
CA PHE A 123 32.08 -37.46 5.28
C PHE A 123 32.46 -38.87 5.74
N MET A 124 32.99 -39.69 4.82
CA MET A 124 33.27 -41.11 5.02
C MET A 124 32.13 -41.94 5.67
N ARG A 125 30.87 -41.55 5.39
CA ARG A 125 29.64 -42.13 5.95
C ARG A 125 29.49 -41.93 7.46
N GLY A 126 30.01 -40.83 7.98
CA GLY A 126 29.86 -40.43 9.37
C GLY A 126 31.19 -40.41 10.13
N VAL A 127 31.50 -39.25 10.70
CA VAL A 127 32.62 -39.01 11.63
C VAL A 127 32.12 -38.30 12.88
N ARG A 128 32.95 -38.25 13.92
CA ARG A 128 32.59 -37.63 15.21
C ARG A 128 32.56 -36.10 15.06
N VAL A 129 31.56 -35.46 15.66
CA VAL A 129 31.45 -34.00 15.73
C VAL A 129 31.20 -33.53 17.16
N VAL A 130 31.78 -32.40 17.53
CA VAL A 130 31.52 -31.67 18.78
C VAL A 130 30.97 -30.29 18.42
N GLN A 131 29.93 -29.86 19.13
CA GLN A 131 29.33 -28.53 18.98
C GLN A 131 29.85 -27.59 20.06
N VAL A 132 30.30 -26.40 19.66
CA VAL A 132 30.69 -25.30 20.54
C VAL A 132 29.87 -24.06 20.12
N PRO A 133 28.62 -23.95 20.61
CA PRO A 133 27.72 -22.88 20.20
C PRO A 133 28.19 -21.51 20.69
N THR A 134 28.20 -20.52 19.78
CA THR A 134 28.65 -19.15 20.09
C THR A 134 27.56 -18.09 20.04
N SER A 135 26.37 -18.40 19.49
CA SER A 135 25.19 -17.54 19.56
C SER A 135 24.19 -18.06 20.57
N LEU A 136 23.39 -17.18 21.17
CA LEU A 136 22.36 -17.58 22.13
C LEU A 136 21.42 -18.64 21.53
N LEU A 137 20.97 -18.42 20.30
CA LEU A 137 20.13 -19.38 19.55
C LEU A 137 20.80 -20.76 19.47
N ALA A 138 22.09 -20.81 19.17
CA ALA A 138 22.79 -22.08 19.06
C ALA A 138 22.96 -22.78 20.42
N MET A 139 23.17 -22.01 21.49
CA MET A 139 23.31 -22.56 22.84
C MET A 139 22.02 -23.23 23.32
N VAL A 140 20.87 -22.62 23.04
CA VAL A 140 19.58 -23.06 23.58
C VAL A 140 18.80 -23.97 22.63
N ASP A 141 19.10 -23.92 21.34
CA ASP A 141 18.34 -24.63 20.32
C ASP A 141 19.22 -25.42 19.34
N SER A 142 19.85 -24.78 18.35
CA SER A 142 20.31 -25.51 17.15
C SER A 142 21.41 -26.55 17.39
N SER A 143 22.31 -26.33 18.36
CA SER A 143 23.38 -27.29 18.66
C SER A 143 22.87 -28.58 19.32
N ILE A 144 21.62 -28.60 19.79
CA ILE A 144 21.04 -29.68 20.59
C ILE A 144 20.07 -30.52 19.76
N GLY A 145 20.27 -31.83 19.83
CA GLY A 145 19.39 -32.85 19.26
C GLY A 145 19.69 -33.26 17.82
N GLY A 146 20.86 -32.88 17.30
CA GLY A 146 21.50 -33.52 16.15
C GLY A 146 20.82 -33.30 14.80
N LYS A 147 19.95 -32.30 14.65
CA LYS A 147 19.45 -31.92 13.31
C LYS A 147 20.54 -31.12 12.61
N THR A 148 20.92 -31.57 11.42
CA THR A 148 21.97 -30.93 10.61
C THR A 148 21.48 -30.84 9.18
N ALA A 149 21.67 -29.69 8.51
CA ALA A 149 21.05 -29.48 7.21
C ALA A 149 21.67 -28.35 6.40
N ILE A 150 21.29 -28.30 5.12
CA ILE A 150 21.56 -27.22 4.18
C ILE A 150 20.27 -26.74 3.54
N ASP A 151 20.32 -25.50 3.05
CA ASP A 151 19.24 -24.86 2.32
C ASP A 151 19.37 -25.12 0.82
N THR A 152 18.25 -24.94 0.13
CA THR A 152 18.14 -25.00 -1.33
C THR A 152 17.32 -23.80 -1.82
N PRO A 153 17.35 -23.45 -3.12
CA PRO A 153 16.48 -22.39 -3.65
C PRO A 153 14.99 -22.61 -3.38
N LEU A 154 14.57 -23.86 -3.13
CA LEU A 154 13.19 -24.22 -2.83
C LEU A 154 12.79 -23.96 -1.37
N GLY A 155 13.74 -23.91 -0.44
CA GLY A 155 13.48 -23.72 0.98
C GLY A 155 14.62 -24.15 1.91
N LYS A 156 14.40 -23.90 3.21
CA LYS A 156 15.39 -24.09 4.27
C LYS A 156 15.39 -25.52 4.81
N ASN A 157 16.57 -26.03 5.14
CA ASN A 157 16.77 -27.30 5.86
C ASN A 157 16.12 -28.54 5.21
N PHE A 158 15.91 -28.55 3.90
CA PHE A 158 15.27 -29.67 3.20
C PHE A 158 16.19 -30.85 2.96
N ILE A 159 17.51 -30.61 2.90
CA ILE A 159 18.50 -31.68 2.76
C ILE A 159 19.37 -31.67 4.00
N GLY A 160 19.39 -32.80 4.73
CA GLY A 160 20.07 -32.90 6.00
C GLY A 160 20.11 -34.32 6.55
N ALA A 161 20.64 -34.46 7.76
CA ALA A 161 20.70 -35.71 8.50
C ALA A 161 20.49 -35.50 10.01
N PHE A 162 19.98 -36.53 10.68
CA PHE A 162 20.05 -36.64 12.14
C PHE A 162 21.40 -37.24 12.53
N TRP A 163 22.28 -36.42 13.11
CA TRP A 163 23.63 -36.80 13.54
C TRP A 163 23.96 -36.18 14.89
N GLN A 164 23.96 -37.01 15.94
CA GLN A 164 24.18 -36.52 17.31
C GLN A 164 25.66 -36.17 17.54
N PRO A 165 25.96 -34.99 18.11
CA PRO A 165 27.31 -34.63 18.49
C PRO A 165 27.77 -35.47 19.69
N LYS A 166 29.09 -35.66 19.81
CA LYS A 166 29.73 -36.32 20.96
C LYS A 166 29.74 -35.46 22.21
N PHE A 167 29.81 -34.15 22.06
CA PHE A 167 29.66 -33.16 23.12
C PHE A 167 28.99 -31.91 22.56
N VAL A 168 28.20 -31.25 23.40
CA VAL A 168 27.74 -29.87 23.20
C VAL A 168 28.29 -29.05 24.35
N LEU A 169 29.27 -28.19 24.06
CA LEU A 169 30.03 -27.50 25.09
C LEU A 169 29.70 -26.01 25.06
N VAL A 170 28.81 -25.61 25.94
CA VAL A 170 28.20 -24.28 25.99
C VAL A 170 28.98 -23.38 26.94
N ASP A 171 29.68 -22.42 26.38
CA ASP A 171 30.36 -21.36 27.14
C ASP A 171 29.65 -20.02 26.94
N ILE A 172 29.04 -19.51 28.00
CA ILE A 172 28.26 -18.27 27.99
C ILE A 172 29.12 -17.05 27.65
N LYS A 173 30.45 -17.13 27.84
CA LYS A 173 31.35 -16.03 27.53
C LYS A 173 31.30 -15.60 26.06
N TRP A 174 30.95 -16.49 25.13
CA TRP A 174 30.77 -16.12 23.73
C TRP A 174 29.74 -15.00 23.52
N LEU A 175 28.74 -14.90 24.41
CA LEU A 175 27.69 -13.89 24.32
C LEU A 175 28.19 -12.46 24.58
N GLU A 176 29.35 -12.28 25.21
CA GLU A 176 29.97 -10.96 25.36
C GLU A 176 30.29 -10.34 23.99
N THR A 177 30.71 -11.16 23.03
CA THR A 177 31.10 -10.70 21.68
C THR A 177 30.01 -10.86 20.63
N LEU A 178 28.83 -11.34 21.03
CA LEU A 178 27.69 -11.53 20.13
C LEU A 178 27.02 -10.18 19.87
N ALA A 179 26.82 -9.83 18.60
CA ALA A 179 26.14 -8.60 18.22
C ALA A 179 24.75 -8.53 18.88
N LYS A 180 24.36 -7.34 19.38
CA LYS A 180 23.07 -7.12 20.07
C LYS A 180 21.89 -7.79 19.38
N ARG A 181 21.80 -7.62 18.06
CA ARG A 181 20.67 -8.13 17.27
C ARG A 181 20.60 -9.65 17.30
N GLU A 182 21.74 -10.35 17.25
CA GLU A 182 21.81 -11.81 17.35
C GLU A 182 21.55 -12.31 18.77
N PHE A 183 21.88 -11.51 19.79
CA PHE A 183 21.52 -11.83 21.17
C PHE A 183 19.99 -11.77 21.34
N ILE A 184 19.35 -10.70 20.86
CA ILE A 184 17.89 -10.56 20.87
C ILE A 184 17.22 -11.65 20.02
N ASN A 185 17.77 -11.97 18.84
CA ASN A 185 17.31 -13.03 17.96
C ASN A 185 17.18 -14.38 18.70
N GLY A 186 18.18 -14.75 19.52
CA GLY A 186 18.14 -15.98 20.31
C GLY A 186 17.08 -16.00 21.42
N MET A 187 16.64 -14.84 21.91
CA MET A 187 15.60 -14.77 22.95
C MET A 187 14.24 -15.28 22.46
N ALA A 188 13.98 -15.27 21.15
CA ALA A 188 12.75 -15.83 20.60
C ALA A 188 12.63 -17.33 20.92
N GLU A 189 13.71 -18.09 20.77
CA GLU A 189 13.76 -19.52 21.08
C GLU A 189 13.64 -19.81 22.58
N VAL A 190 14.23 -18.94 23.41
CA VAL A 190 14.14 -19.03 24.87
C VAL A 190 12.70 -18.79 25.33
N ILE A 191 12.07 -17.73 24.83
CA ILE A 191 10.68 -17.39 25.15
C ILE A 191 9.74 -18.47 24.64
N LYS A 192 9.95 -18.99 23.42
CA LYS A 192 9.20 -20.13 22.88
C LYS A 192 9.26 -21.31 23.85
N THR A 193 10.46 -21.69 24.28
CA THR A 193 10.68 -22.86 25.14
C THR A 193 9.97 -22.70 26.49
N ALA A 194 10.06 -21.51 27.11
CA ALA A 194 9.31 -21.22 28.32
C ALA A 194 7.79 -21.23 28.07
N CYS A 195 7.34 -20.64 26.95
CA CYS A 195 5.93 -20.51 26.60
C CYS A 195 5.24 -21.88 26.41
N ILE A 196 5.94 -22.88 25.87
CA ILE A 196 5.36 -24.22 25.65
C ILE A 196 5.50 -25.18 26.85
N TRP A 197 6.38 -24.87 27.83
CA TRP A 197 6.80 -25.86 28.83
C TRP A 197 6.80 -25.39 30.29
N ASN A 198 7.06 -24.11 30.57
CA ASN A 198 7.27 -23.65 31.94
C ASN A 198 6.82 -22.19 32.18
N ALA A 199 5.66 -22.04 32.82
CA ALA A 199 5.06 -20.74 33.14
C ALA A 199 5.86 -19.93 34.19
N ASP A 200 6.54 -20.59 35.13
CA ASP A 200 7.37 -19.91 36.13
C ASP A 200 8.62 -19.32 35.49
N GLU A 201 9.24 -20.07 34.58
CA GLU A 201 10.36 -19.57 33.79
C GLU A 201 9.94 -18.41 32.89
N PHE A 202 8.77 -18.50 32.25
CA PHE A 202 8.19 -17.39 31.50
C PHE A 202 8.05 -16.12 32.36
N THR A 203 7.53 -16.26 33.58
CA THR A 203 7.39 -15.15 34.54
C THR A 203 8.74 -14.58 34.99
N ARG A 204 9.76 -15.43 35.15
CA ARG A 204 11.14 -15.01 35.44
C ARG A 204 11.73 -14.19 34.29
N LEU A 205 11.50 -14.61 33.04
CA LEU A 205 11.93 -13.86 31.85
C LEU A 205 11.26 -12.48 31.81
N GLU A 206 9.95 -12.39 32.05
CA GLU A 206 9.25 -11.09 32.14
C GLU A 206 9.90 -10.13 33.15
N SER A 207 10.26 -10.66 34.32
CA SER A 207 10.84 -9.86 35.40
C SER A 207 12.26 -9.35 35.11
N ASN A 208 12.97 -9.95 34.16
CA ASN A 208 14.35 -9.61 33.82
C ASN A 208 14.52 -8.95 32.44
N ALA A 209 13.44 -8.83 31.66
CA ALA A 209 13.47 -8.28 30.31
C ALA A 209 14.12 -6.89 30.25
N SER A 210 13.77 -5.99 31.19
CA SER A 210 14.35 -4.65 31.28
C SER A 210 15.84 -4.67 31.59
N LEU A 211 16.29 -5.54 32.50
CA LEU A 211 17.72 -5.70 32.82
C LEU A 211 18.48 -6.17 31.57
N PHE A 212 17.95 -7.19 30.89
CA PHE A 212 18.54 -7.73 29.67
C PHE A 212 18.68 -6.66 28.58
N LEU A 213 17.58 -5.98 28.23
CA LEU A 213 17.60 -4.94 27.19
C LEU A 213 18.57 -3.80 27.54
N ASN A 214 18.62 -3.37 28.80
CA ASN A 214 19.53 -2.31 29.23
C ASN A 214 21.00 -2.69 29.05
N VAL A 215 21.37 -3.92 29.42
CA VAL A 215 22.76 -4.39 29.27
C VAL A 215 23.10 -4.60 27.80
N VAL A 216 22.22 -5.25 27.02
CA VAL A 216 22.45 -5.49 25.59
C VAL A 216 22.50 -4.19 24.78
N ASN A 217 21.68 -3.18 25.12
CA ASN A 217 21.76 -1.85 24.51
C ASN A 217 23.03 -1.07 24.88
N GLY A 218 23.77 -1.52 25.91
CA GLY A 218 25.06 -0.98 26.30
C GLY A 218 26.25 -1.51 25.48
N GLU A 219 26.01 -2.29 24.42
CA GLU A 219 27.02 -2.79 23.47
C GLU A 219 27.96 -1.68 22.98
N LYS A 220 29.25 -2.00 22.89
CA LYS A 220 30.28 -1.10 22.36
C LYS A 220 31.11 -1.80 21.30
N ASN A 221 31.49 -1.07 20.27
CA ASN A 221 32.52 -1.52 19.33
C ASN A 221 33.90 -1.28 19.95
N VAL A 222 34.73 -2.32 19.97
CA VAL A 222 36.07 -2.30 20.57
C VAL A 222 37.08 -2.79 19.54
N LYS A 223 38.21 -2.09 19.45
CA LYS A 223 39.33 -2.52 18.61
C LYS A 223 40.18 -3.55 19.36
N VAL A 224 40.48 -4.65 18.70
CA VAL A 224 41.23 -5.78 19.25
C VAL A 224 42.34 -6.20 18.28
N THR A 225 43.48 -6.62 18.82
CA THR A 225 44.58 -7.15 18.02
C THR A 225 44.42 -8.65 17.86
N ASN A 226 44.43 -9.11 16.62
CA ASN A 226 44.38 -10.52 16.27
C ASN A 226 45.73 -11.18 16.59
N GLN A 227 45.78 -12.10 17.56
CA GLN A 227 47.01 -12.76 17.98
C GLN A 227 47.58 -13.73 16.94
N LEU A 228 46.77 -14.16 15.96
CA LEU A 228 47.19 -15.07 14.90
C LEU A 228 47.77 -14.32 13.69
N THR A 229 47.26 -13.12 13.39
CA THR A 229 47.66 -12.34 12.19
C THR A 229 48.37 -11.01 12.49
N ASN A 230 48.35 -10.53 13.74
CA ASN A 230 48.77 -9.19 14.16
C ASN A 230 47.98 -8.01 13.53
N GLU A 231 46.81 -8.26 12.95
CA GLU A 231 45.92 -7.21 12.42
C GLU A 231 45.01 -6.63 13.51
N ILE A 232 44.52 -5.40 13.30
CA ILE A 232 43.55 -4.75 14.20
C ILE A 232 42.15 -4.96 13.63
N ASP A 233 41.33 -5.69 14.37
CA ASP A 233 39.91 -5.92 14.08
C ASP A 233 39.03 -5.05 14.99
N GLU A 234 37.79 -4.82 14.58
CA GLU A 234 36.75 -4.17 15.40
C GLU A 234 35.64 -5.17 15.66
N ILE A 235 35.26 -5.34 16.94
CA ILE A 235 34.26 -6.32 17.38
C ILE A 235 33.25 -5.67 18.32
N SER A 236 32.04 -6.22 18.35
CA SER A 236 31.05 -5.96 19.39
C SER A 236 31.52 -6.51 20.73
N ASN A 237 31.26 -5.77 21.81
CA ASN A 237 31.44 -6.22 23.18
C ASN A 237 30.31 -5.71 24.08
N THR A 238 29.69 -6.63 24.81
CA THR A 238 28.66 -6.40 25.81
C THR A 238 29.15 -6.96 27.14
N ASP A 239 29.27 -6.11 28.15
CA ASP A 239 29.59 -6.53 29.52
C ASP A 239 28.36 -7.19 30.15
N ILE A 240 28.34 -8.52 30.18
CA ILE A 240 27.22 -9.29 30.70
C ILE A 240 27.29 -9.53 32.22
N GLU A 241 28.30 -9.01 32.93
CA GLU A 241 28.54 -9.34 34.34
C GLU A 241 27.30 -9.04 35.22
N ALA A 242 26.65 -7.89 34.98
CA ALA A 242 25.44 -7.47 35.69
C ALA A 242 24.23 -8.40 35.48
N MET A 243 24.19 -9.18 34.40
CA MET A 243 23.11 -10.12 34.08
C MET A 243 23.56 -11.58 33.99
N LEU A 244 24.79 -11.91 34.40
CA LEU A 244 25.39 -13.22 34.18
C LEU A 244 24.57 -14.37 34.80
N ASP A 245 24.02 -14.18 36.00
CA ASP A 245 23.13 -15.20 36.62
C ASP A 245 21.85 -15.42 35.80
N HIS A 246 21.26 -14.33 35.28
CA HIS A 246 20.07 -14.39 34.44
C HIS A 246 20.36 -15.13 33.14
N THR A 247 21.45 -14.76 32.45
CA THR A 247 21.93 -15.38 31.21
C THR A 247 22.30 -16.85 31.40
N TYR A 248 22.94 -17.19 32.53
CA TYR A 248 23.23 -18.58 32.85
C TYR A 248 21.97 -19.42 33.05
N LYS A 249 21.02 -18.93 33.83
CA LYS A 249 19.76 -19.64 34.02
C LYS A 249 18.96 -19.79 32.73
N LEU A 250 18.82 -18.73 31.92
CA LEU A 250 17.98 -18.79 30.72
C LEU A 250 18.53 -19.82 29.71
N VAL A 251 19.87 -19.90 29.60
CA VAL A 251 20.54 -20.91 28.77
C VAL A 251 20.31 -22.30 29.35
N LEU A 252 20.60 -22.51 30.63
CA LEU A 252 20.50 -23.82 31.27
C LEU A 252 19.09 -24.41 31.23
N GLU A 253 18.07 -23.61 31.54
CA GLU A 253 16.69 -24.09 31.58
C GLU A 253 16.14 -24.41 30.18
N SER A 254 16.46 -23.61 29.15
CA SER A 254 16.08 -23.97 27.77
C SER A 254 16.74 -25.28 27.31
N ILE A 255 18.03 -25.46 27.63
CA ILE A 255 18.78 -26.67 27.29
C ILE A 255 18.14 -27.90 27.93
N LYS A 256 17.76 -27.84 29.21
CA LYS A 256 17.11 -28.96 29.92
C LYS A 256 15.82 -29.39 29.23
N VAL A 257 14.95 -28.43 28.89
CA VAL A 257 13.69 -28.72 28.19
C VAL A 257 13.95 -29.37 26.85
N LYS A 258 14.85 -28.80 26.03
CA LYS A 258 15.15 -29.37 24.73
C LYS A 258 15.78 -30.77 24.83
N ALA A 259 16.68 -30.97 25.79
CA ALA A 259 17.29 -32.28 26.05
C ALA A 259 16.26 -33.34 26.46
N GLU A 260 15.30 -32.98 27.32
CA GLU A 260 14.21 -33.86 27.75
C GLU A 260 13.29 -34.23 26.57
N VAL A 261 12.85 -33.25 25.79
CA VAL A 261 11.99 -33.47 24.62
C VAL A 261 12.69 -34.31 23.56
N VAL A 262 13.96 -34.04 23.26
CA VAL A 262 14.73 -34.83 22.28
C VAL A 262 15.01 -36.24 22.79
N SER A 263 15.27 -36.40 24.09
CA SER A 263 15.48 -37.73 24.66
C SER A 263 14.22 -38.59 24.56
N SER A 264 13.05 -37.96 24.61
CA SER A 264 11.75 -38.61 24.48
C SER A 264 11.36 -38.88 23.02
N ASP A 265 11.73 -37.99 22.10
CA ASP A 265 11.38 -38.07 20.68
C ASP A 265 12.52 -37.59 19.77
N GLU A 266 13.56 -38.42 19.63
CA GLU A 266 14.77 -38.06 18.87
C GLU A 266 14.45 -37.76 17.39
N ARG A 267 13.50 -38.49 16.79
CA ARG A 267 13.24 -38.43 15.34
C ARG A 267 12.02 -37.61 14.94
N GLU A 268 11.51 -36.77 15.84
CA GLU A 268 10.40 -35.84 15.58
C GLU A 268 9.12 -36.54 15.08
N SER A 269 8.71 -37.58 15.79
CA SER A 269 7.51 -38.35 15.50
C SER A 269 6.23 -37.76 16.12
N SER A 270 6.32 -37.08 17.27
CA SER A 270 5.17 -36.44 17.93
C SER A 270 5.62 -35.29 18.84
N LEU A 271 6.15 -35.58 20.02
CA LEU A 271 6.39 -34.60 21.08
C LEU A 271 7.33 -33.48 20.63
N ARG A 272 8.34 -33.80 19.81
CA ARG A 272 9.30 -32.81 19.32
C ARG A 272 8.66 -31.80 18.36
N ASN A 273 7.46 -32.07 17.82
CA ASN A 273 6.71 -31.07 17.04
C ASN A 273 6.40 -29.82 17.88
N LEU A 274 6.22 -29.95 19.20
CA LEU A 274 5.91 -28.82 20.09
C LEU A 274 7.02 -27.77 20.11
N LEU A 275 8.28 -28.16 19.86
CA LEU A 275 9.41 -27.23 19.74
C LEU A 275 9.30 -26.31 18.51
N ASN A 276 8.35 -26.56 17.60
CA ASN A 276 8.07 -25.73 16.43
C ASN A 276 6.90 -24.77 16.67
N PHE A 277 6.57 -24.45 17.92
CA PHE A 277 5.66 -23.34 18.22
C PHE A 277 6.19 -22.04 17.61
N GLY A 278 5.31 -21.35 16.89
CA GLY A 278 5.63 -20.16 16.10
C GLY A 278 6.38 -20.43 14.79
N HIS A 279 6.85 -21.65 14.52
CA HIS A 279 7.67 -21.92 13.34
C HIS A 279 6.86 -22.20 12.07
N SER A 280 5.61 -22.66 12.19
CA SER A 280 4.79 -22.98 11.00
C SER A 280 4.52 -21.70 10.20
N ILE A 281 4.10 -20.64 10.91
CA ILE A 281 3.91 -19.32 10.34
C ILE A 281 5.25 -18.55 10.26
N GLY A 282 6.11 -18.68 11.27
CA GLY A 282 7.41 -18.01 11.30
C GLY A 282 8.32 -18.36 10.12
N HIS A 283 8.45 -19.64 9.75
CA HIS A 283 9.23 -20.05 8.58
C HIS A 283 8.63 -19.55 7.25
N ALA A 284 7.30 -19.38 7.18
CA ALA A 284 6.67 -18.83 6.00
C ALA A 284 7.05 -17.35 5.81
N TYR A 285 7.06 -16.56 6.88
CA TYR A 285 7.59 -15.19 6.86
C TYR A 285 9.09 -15.16 6.59
N GLU A 286 9.87 -16.01 7.26
CA GLU A 286 11.33 -16.10 7.09
C GLU A 286 11.70 -16.35 5.62
N ALA A 287 11.01 -17.28 4.95
CA ALA A 287 11.23 -17.60 3.55
C ALA A 287 11.02 -16.42 2.57
N ILE A 288 10.35 -15.34 3.01
CA ILE A 288 10.12 -14.12 2.22
C ILE A 288 11.05 -12.98 2.70
N LEU A 289 11.17 -12.81 4.01
CA LEU A 289 11.81 -11.65 4.63
C LEU A 289 13.33 -11.81 4.80
N THR A 290 13.87 -13.02 4.81
CA THR A 290 15.31 -13.28 4.77
C THR A 290 15.94 -12.70 3.48
N PRO A 291 17.20 -12.23 3.52
CA PRO A 291 18.14 -12.23 4.66
C PRO A 291 18.00 -11.05 5.62
N GLN A 292 17.10 -10.09 5.35
CA GLN A 292 16.98 -8.90 6.19
C GLN A 292 16.41 -9.23 7.56
N ALA A 293 15.35 -10.05 7.62
CA ALA A 293 14.83 -10.58 8.88
C ALA A 293 15.61 -11.83 9.31
N LEU A 294 15.92 -11.89 10.60
CA LEU A 294 16.54 -13.04 11.25
C LEU A 294 15.50 -14.08 11.65
N HIS A 295 15.96 -15.32 11.87
CA HIS A 295 15.09 -16.45 12.20
C HIS A 295 14.18 -16.19 13.42
N GLY A 296 14.75 -15.80 14.56
CA GLY A 296 14.02 -15.54 15.80
C GLY A 296 13.05 -14.36 15.70
N GLU A 297 13.36 -13.36 14.87
CA GLU A 297 12.43 -12.27 14.55
C GLU A 297 11.20 -12.78 13.78
N CYS A 298 11.38 -13.75 12.88
CA CYS A 298 10.26 -14.38 12.21
C CYS A 298 9.50 -15.36 13.12
N VAL A 299 10.21 -16.10 13.99
CA VAL A 299 9.60 -16.98 14.99
C VAL A 299 8.78 -16.19 16.01
N SER A 300 9.20 -14.99 16.43
CA SER A 300 8.41 -14.16 17.34
C SER A 300 7.08 -13.71 16.74
N ILE A 301 7.08 -13.29 15.47
CA ILE A 301 5.85 -12.99 14.72
C ILE A 301 4.98 -14.25 14.62
N GLY A 302 5.59 -15.38 14.26
CA GLY A 302 4.89 -16.66 14.15
C GLY A 302 4.28 -17.12 15.47
N MET A 303 4.97 -16.95 16.61
CA MET A 303 4.46 -17.29 17.94
C MET A 303 3.20 -16.49 18.28
N VAL A 304 3.19 -15.19 17.97
CA VAL A 304 2.01 -14.34 18.17
C VAL A 304 0.86 -14.82 17.29
N LYS A 305 1.12 -15.13 16.02
CA LYS A 305 0.10 -15.62 15.09
C LYS A 305 -0.46 -17.00 15.47
N GLU A 306 0.38 -17.93 15.91
CA GLU A 306 -0.06 -19.24 16.40
C GLU A 306 -0.81 -19.13 17.75
N ALA A 307 -0.46 -18.16 18.60
CA ALA A 307 -1.22 -17.83 19.80
C ALA A 307 -2.59 -17.18 19.49
N GLU A 308 -2.64 -16.28 18.49
CA GLU A 308 -3.90 -15.72 17.98
C GLU A 308 -4.81 -16.82 17.41
N LEU A 309 -4.24 -17.82 16.72
CA LEU A 309 -4.98 -18.99 16.25
C LEU A 309 -5.51 -19.83 17.44
N SER A 310 -4.69 -20.02 18.47
CA SER A 310 -5.11 -20.71 19.70
C SER A 310 -6.27 -19.98 20.40
N ARG A 311 -6.24 -18.65 20.38
CA ARG A 311 -7.32 -17.78 20.88
C ARG A 311 -8.57 -17.88 20.02
N TYR A 312 -8.41 -17.88 18.70
CA TYR A 312 -9.51 -18.03 17.74
C TYR A 312 -10.27 -19.36 17.91
N PHE A 313 -9.58 -20.43 18.29
CA PHE A 313 -10.22 -21.70 18.64
C PHE A 313 -10.83 -21.75 20.05
N GLY A 314 -10.78 -20.66 20.82
CA GLY A 314 -11.31 -20.61 22.18
C GLY A 314 -10.48 -21.39 23.20
N ILE A 315 -9.23 -21.74 22.86
CA ILE A 315 -8.34 -22.53 23.72
C ILE A 315 -7.50 -21.60 24.60
N LEU A 316 -6.93 -20.54 24.02
CA LEU A 316 -6.07 -19.58 24.74
C LEU A 316 -6.83 -18.27 25.01
N SER A 317 -6.64 -17.69 26.20
CA SER A 317 -7.28 -16.41 26.51
C SER A 317 -6.60 -15.22 25.79
N PRO A 318 -7.35 -14.16 25.42
CA PRO A 318 -6.77 -12.95 24.84
C PRO A 318 -5.67 -12.32 25.71
N THR A 319 -5.82 -12.41 27.03
CA THR A 319 -4.86 -11.95 28.04
C THR A 319 -3.50 -12.62 27.85
N GLN A 320 -3.48 -13.93 27.63
CA GLN A 320 -2.24 -14.69 27.45
C GLN A 320 -1.57 -14.39 26.11
N VAL A 321 -2.33 -14.15 25.03
CA VAL A 321 -1.77 -13.66 23.76
C VAL A 321 -1.10 -12.30 23.94
N ALA A 322 -1.75 -11.39 24.68
CA ALA A 322 -1.20 -10.08 24.98
C ALA A 322 0.06 -10.18 25.86
N ARG A 323 0.08 -11.10 26.83
CA ARG A 323 1.23 -11.37 27.69
C ARG A 323 2.43 -11.91 26.89
N LEU A 324 2.20 -12.85 25.97
CA LEU A 324 3.22 -13.33 25.02
C LEU A 324 3.76 -12.19 24.12
N SER A 325 2.86 -11.39 23.55
CA SER A 325 3.28 -10.25 22.72
C SER A 325 4.11 -9.24 23.53
N LYS A 326 3.73 -8.98 24.78
CA LYS A 326 4.40 -8.02 25.67
C LYS A 326 5.82 -8.47 26.02
N ILE A 327 6.04 -9.74 26.35
CA ILE A 327 7.39 -10.21 26.67
C ILE A 327 8.30 -10.16 25.44
N LEU A 328 7.79 -10.48 24.24
CA LEU A 328 8.57 -10.41 23.00
C LEU A 328 9.05 -8.97 22.72
N VAL A 329 8.14 -8.00 22.81
CA VAL A 329 8.47 -6.57 22.70
C VAL A 329 9.46 -6.15 23.79
N ALA A 330 9.28 -6.63 25.03
CA ALA A 330 10.16 -6.32 26.16
C ALA A 330 11.57 -6.93 26.02
N TYR A 331 11.81 -7.83 25.06
CA TYR A 331 13.14 -8.30 24.69
C TYR A 331 13.63 -7.71 23.35
N GLY A 332 12.87 -6.81 22.72
CA GLY A 332 13.23 -6.14 21.47
C GLY A 332 12.89 -6.93 20.19
N LEU A 333 11.98 -7.91 20.27
CA LEU A 333 11.54 -8.71 19.13
C LEU A 333 10.28 -8.14 18.47
N PRO A 334 10.11 -8.33 17.14
CA PRO A 334 8.91 -7.93 16.45
C PRO A 334 7.75 -8.89 16.77
N VAL A 335 6.53 -8.36 16.79
CA VAL A 335 5.29 -9.12 17.00
C VAL A 335 4.35 -9.07 15.80
N SER A 336 4.65 -8.23 14.82
CA SER A 336 3.92 -8.15 13.55
C SER A 336 4.85 -7.77 12.40
N PRO A 337 4.65 -8.32 11.18
CA PRO A 337 5.38 -7.87 10.00
C PRO A 337 5.05 -6.42 9.62
N ASP A 338 3.99 -5.83 10.21
CA ASP A 338 3.52 -4.49 9.91
C ASP A 338 4.13 -3.38 10.77
N GLU A 339 4.95 -3.73 11.78
CA GLU A 339 5.63 -2.75 12.61
C GLU A 339 6.58 -1.89 11.77
N LYS A 340 6.52 -0.57 11.95
CA LYS A 340 7.23 0.39 11.10
C LYS A 340 8.74 0.13 11.03
N TRP A 341 9.39 -0.06 12.18
CA TRP A 341 10.83 -0.32 12.25
C TRP A 341 11.22 -1.64 11.57
N PHE A 342 10.36 -2.65 11.67
CA PHE A 342 10.60 -3.97 11.08
C PHE A 342 10.34 -3.95 9.56
N LYS A 343 9.34 -3.19 9.09
CA LYS A 343 9.15 -2.88 7.67
C LYS A 343 10.36 -2.15 7.09
N GLU A 344 10.88 -1.14 7.78
CA GLU A 344 12.08 -0.43 7.33
C GLU A 344 13.29 -1.37 7.26
N LEU A 345 13.49 -2.21 8.29
CA LEU A 345 14.54 -3.22 8.33
C LEU A 345 14.45 -4.24 7.19
N THR A 346 13.23 -4.66 6.85
CA THR A 346 12.93 -5.61 5.77
C THR A 346 12.69 -4.94 4.43
N LEU A 347 13.01 -3.64 4.31
CA LEU A 347 12.91 -2.86 3.07
C LEU A 347 11.49 -2.85 2.48
N HIS A 348 10.48 -2.85 3.35
CA HIS A 348 9.05 -2.91 3.03
C HIS A 348 8.66 -4.08 2.13
N LYS A 349 9.38 -5.21 2.23
CA LYS A 349 9.02 -6.46 1.58
C LYS A 349 7.56 -6.82 1.87
N LYS A 350 6.78 -7.06 0.81
CA LYS A 350 5.41 -7.59 0.93
C LYS A 350 5.46 -9.08 1.29
N THR A 351 4.45 -9.53 2.01
CA THR A 351 4.28 -10.93 2.44
C THR A 351 2.93 -11.47 1.97
N PRO A 352 2.73 -11.70 0.64
CA PRO A 352 1.44 -12.08 0.09
C PRO A 352 0.94 -13.40 0.69
N LEU A 353 -0.35 -13.45 1.00
CA LEU A 353 -1.05 -14.55 1.66
C LEU A 353 -0.86 -15.88 0.93
N ASP A 354 -1.02 -15.88 -0.40
CA ASP A 354 -0.87 -17.09 -1.21
C ASP A 354 0.56 -17.65 -1.16
N ILE A 355 1.57 -16.76 -1.09
CA ILE A 355 2.96 -17.17 -0.96
C ILE A 355 3.20 -17.72 0.45
N LEU A 356 2.70 -17.07 1.50
CA LEU A 356 2.78 -17.58 2.86
C LEU A 356 2.19 -19.00 2.97
N LEU A 357 0.97 -19.21 2.48
CA LEU A 357 0.32 -20.54 2.49
C LEU A 357 1.08 -21.58 1.66
N LYS A 358 1.67 -21.18 0.53
CA LYS A 358 2.52 -22.05 -0.29
C LYS A 358 3.83 -22.41 0.42
N LYS A 359 4.39 -21.52 1.24
CA LYS A 359 5.55 -21.85 2.09
C LYS A 359 5.15 -22.72 3.28
N MET A 360 3.94 -22.54 3.82
CA MET A 360 3.41 -23.42 4.87
C MET A 360 3.05 -24.82 4.35
N SER A 361 2.71 -25.00 3.07
CA SER A 361 2.32 -26.32 2.54
C SER A 361 3.49 -27.31 2.47
N ILE A 362 4.73 -26.81 2.44
CA ILE A 362 5.97 -27.59 2.46
C ILE A 362 6.59 -27.68 3.86
N ASP A 363 5.86 -27.29 4.90
CA ASP A 363 6.30 -27.48 6.28
C ASP A 363 6.38 -28.98 6.63
N LYS A 364 7.45 -29.35 7.35
CA LYS A 364 7.83 -30.74 7.63
C LYS A 364 6.85 -31.45 8.58
N LYS A 365 6.03 -30.68 9.31
CA LYS A 365 4.99 -31.21 10.21
C LYS A 365 3.74 -31.66 9.48
N ASN A 366 3.56 -31.26 8.22
CA ASN A 366 2.33 -31.52 7.48
C ASN A 366 2.18 -33.00 7.12
N GLU A 367 0.93 -33.45 7.06
CA GLU A 367 0.57 -34.77 6.53
C GLU A 367 -0.12 -34.60 5.19
N GLY A 368 0.66 -34.70 4.10
CA GLY A 368 0.18 -34.45 2.75
C GLY A 368 -0.22 -32.97 2.58
N SER A 369 -1.45 -32.72 2.14
CA SER A 369 -1.97 -31.36 1.95
C SER A 369 -2.48 -30.70 3.25
N LYS A 370 -2.60 -31.46 4.35
CA LYS A 370 -3.15 -30.97 5.61
C LYS A 370 -2.05 -30.30 6.44
N LYS A 371 -2.23 -29.02 6.73
CA LYS A 371 -1.27 -28.23 7.52
C LYS A 371 -1.38 -28.53 9.00
N LYS A 372 -0.24 -28.59 9.69
CA LYS A 372 -0.15 -28.80 11.14
C LYS A 372 0.54 -27.64 11.85
N VAL A 373 -0.06 -27.14 12.92
CA VAL A 373 0.41 -25.98 13.70
C VAL A 373 0.38 -26.31 15.19
N VAL A 374 1.30 -25.77 15.99
CA VAL A 374 1.28 -25.97 17.44
C VAL A 374 0.26 -25.02 18.06
N ILE A 375 -0.66 -25.56 18.86
CA ILE A 375 -1.70 -24.80 19.54
C ILE A 375 -1.34 -24.71 21.02
N LEU A 376 -1.41 -23.50 21.59
CA LEU A 376 -1.11 -23.24 22.99
C LEU A 376 -2.39 -23.38 23.83
N GLU A 377 -2.34 -24.15 24.93
CA GLU A 377 -3.45 -24.28 25.88
C GLU A 377 -3.40 -23.15 26.92
N SER A 378 -2.22 -22.93 27.47
CA SER A 378 -1.89 -21.82 28.36
C SER A 378 -0.40 -21.51 28.25
N ILE A 379 0.04 -20.36 28.74
CA ILE A 379 1.48 -20.14 28.91
C ILE A 379 2.05 -21.26 29.81
N GLY A 380 3.07 -21.94 29.31
CA GLY A 380 3.70 -23.13 29.88
C GLY A 380 3.11 -24.47 29.43
N LYS A 381 2.10 -24.51 28.54
CA LYS A 381 1.45 -25.76 28.14
C LYS A 381 0.84 -25.71 26.73
N CYS A 382 1.16 -26.70 25.90
CA CYS A 382 0.53 -26.90 24.58
C CYS A 382 -0.78 -27.70 24.66
N TYR A 383 -1.67 -27.47 23.69
CA TYR A 383 -2.89 -28.24 23.48
C TYR A 383 -2.56 -29.57 22.78
N GLY A 384 -2.51 -30.64 23.58
CA GLY A 384 -2.14 -31.99 23.14
C GLY A 384 -0.63 -32.22 23.02
N ASP A 385 -0.25 -33.45 22.69
CA ASP A 385 1.15 -33.93 22.72
C ASP A 385 1.87 -33.74 21.36
N SER A 386 1.25 -33.07 20.39
CA SER A 386 1.80 -32.79 19.06
C SER A 386 1.13 -31.58 18.40
N ALA A 387 1.62 -31.18 17.22
CA ALA A 387 0.95 -30.17 16.38
C ALA A 387 -0.44 -30.64 15.89
N GLN A 388 -1.39 -29.71 15.79
CA GLN A 388 -2.79 -29.93 15.45
C GLN A 388 -3.09 -29.56 13.99
N PHE A 389 -4.10 -30.20 13.40
CA PHE A 389 -4.55 -29.85 12.04
C PHE A 389 -5.27 -28.50 12.03
N VAL A 390 -4.99 -27.69 11.02
CA VAL A 390 -5.60 -26.36 10.83
C VAL A 390 -6.04 -26.22 9.39
N SER A 391 -7.21 -25.60 9.16
CA SER A 391 -7.70 -25.34 7.82
C SER A 391 -6.98 -24.13 7.18
N ASP A 392 -6.97 -24.07 5.85
CA ASP A 392 -6.42 -22.90 5.16
C ASP A 392 -7.28 -21.65 5.38
N GLU A 393 -8.59 -21.82 5.64
CA GLU A 393 -9.53 -20.73 5.93
C GLU A 393 -9.17 -20.05 7.27
N ASP A 394 -8.91 -20.85 8.31
CA ASP A 394 -8.48 -20.33 9.62
C ASP A 394 -7.12 -19.63 9.53
N LEU A 395 -6.19 -20.21 8.76
CA LEU A 395 -4.87 -19.59 8.55
C LEU A 395 -4.98 -18.27 7.82
N ARG A 396 -5.80 -18.17 6.76
CA ARG A 396 -6.04 -16.90 6.09
C ARG A 396 -6.61 -15.88 7.04
N PHE A 397 -7.61 -16.26 7.85
CA PHE A 397 -8.24 -15.38 8.83
C PHE A 397 -7.23 -14.80 9.85
N ILE A 398 -6.26 -15.60 10.31
CA ILE A 398 -5.22 -15.15 11.26
C ILE A 398 -4.14 -14.29 10.59
N LEU A 399 -3.77 -14.63 9.34
CA LEU A 399 -2.71 -13.96 8.60
C LEU A 399 -3.16 -12.61 7.99
N THR A 400 -4.47 -12.38 7.85
CA THR A 400 -5.00 -11.12 7.30
C THR A 400 -5.84 -10.34 8.29
N ASP A 401 -6.05 -9.06 7.96
CA ASP A 401 -6.91 -8.16 8.74
C ASP A 401 -8.28 -7.95 8.10
N GLU A 402 -8.45 -8.13 6.79
CA GLU A 402 -9.78 -8.13 6.19
C GLU A 402 -10.44 -9.50 6.35
N THR A 403 -11.73 -9.48 6.72
CA THR A 403 -12.51 -10.68 7.05
C THR A 403 -13.62 -10.89 6.04
N LEU A 404 -13.75 -12.12 5.54
CA LEU A 404 -14.88 -12.59 4.77
C LEU A 404 -15.85 -13.30 5.72
N VAL A 405 -17.06 -12.76 5.86
CA VAL A 405 -18.14 -13.35 6.65
C VAL A 405 -19.08 -14.09 5.70
N TYR A 406 -19.20 -15.40 5.89
CA TYR A 406 -20.12 -16.22 5.09
C TYR A 406 -21.56 -16.16 5.65
N PRO A 407 -22.56 -16.49 4.81
CA PRO A 407 -23.95 -16.54 5.25
C PRO A 407 -24.18 -17.49 6.44
N PHE A 408 -24.99 -17.06 7.41
CA PHE A 408 -25.42 -17.80 8.61
C PHE A 408 -26.46 -18.91 8.29
N LYS A 409 -26.20 -19.71 7.26
CA LYS A 409 -27.14 -20.74 6.75
C LYS A 409 -27.04 -22.07 7.49
N ASP A 410 -25.85 -22.40 8.02
CA ASP A 410 -25.54 -23.71 8.61
C ASP A 410 -25.73 -23.73 10.15
N ILE A 411 -26.35 -22.67 10.72
CA ILE A 411 -26.59 -22.56 12.16
C ILE A 411 -27.94 -23.23 12.52
N PRO A 412 -27.96 -24.20 13.45
CA PRO A 412 -29.19 -24.88 13.85
C PRO A 412 -30.20 -23.91 14.50
N ALA A 413 -31.46 -23.97 14.08
CA ALA A 413 -32.51 -23.08 14.59
C ALA A 413 -32.80 -23.27 16.09
N ASP A 414 -32.49 -24.45 16.65
CA ASP A 414 -32.62 -24.78 18.07
C ASP A 414 -31.35 -24.49 18.89
N GLN A 415 -30.33 -23.89 18.29
CA GLN A 415 -29.08 -23.54 18.97
C GLN A 415 -29.34 -22.65 20.20
N GLN A 416 -28.77 -23.06 21.33
CA GLN A 416 -28.74 -22.27 22.56
C GLN A 416 -27.30 -22.14 23.03
N LYS A 417 -26.81 -20.90 23.18
CA LYS A 417 -25.44 -20.60 23.59
C LYS A 417 -25.41 -19.64 24.76
N VAL A 418 -24.42 -19.82 25.64
CA VAL A 418 -24.09 -18.86 26.70
C VAL A 418 -22.83 -18.14 26.26
N VAL A 419 -22.93 -16.83 26.05
CA VAL A 419 -21.79 -16.00 25.64
C VAL A 419 -21.48 -15.03 26.78
N ILE A 420 -20.21 -14.95 27.16
CA ILE A 420 -19.73 -14.01 28.18
C ILE A 420 -18.93 -12.91 27.47
N PRO A 421 -19.52 -11.72 27.25
CA PRO A 421 -18.76 -10.58 26.75
C PRO A 421 -17.66 -10.21 27.75
N PRO A 422 -16.62 -9.49 27.31
CA PRO A 422 -15.58 -9.04 28.21
C PRO A 422 -16.12 -8.00 29.20
N GLY A 423 -15.36 -7.71 30.26
CA GLY A 423 -15.68 -6.66 31.21
C GLY A 423 -16.04 -5.32 30.55
N SER A 424 -16.91 -4.55 31.18
CA SER A 424 -17.28 -3.21 30.71
C SER A 424 -16.07 -2.30 30.70
N LYS A 425 -15.77 -1.70 29.54
CA LYS A 425 -14.67 -0.72 29.42
C LYS A 425 -14.88 0.46 30.36
N SER A 426 -16.13 0.91 30.46
CA SER A 426 -16.51 2.07 31.27
C SER A 426 -16.33 1.82 32.75
N ILE A 427 -16.66 0.62 33.23
CA ILE A 427 -16.47 0.23 34.63
C ILE A 427 -15.00 -0.08 34.90
N SER A 428 -14.33 -0.82 34.00
CA SER A 428 -12.90 -1.18 34.10
C SER A 428 -12.02 0.06 34.34
N ASN A 429 -12.12 1.07 33.48
CA ASN A 429 -11.30 2.27 33.59
C ASN A 429 -11.58 3.08 34.88
N ARG A 430 -12.83 3.08 35.37
CA ARG A 430 -13.18 3.74 36.65
C ARG A 430 -12.64 2.96 37.83
N ALA A 431 -12.83 1.64 37.84
CA ALA A 431 -12.35 0.76 38.89
C ALA A 431 -10.83 0.87 39.04
N LEU A 432 -10.08 0.94 37.93
CA LEU A 432 -8.64 1.14 37.96
C LEU A 432 -8.22 2.46 38.61
N ILE A 433 -8.88 3.58 38.28
CA ILE A 433 -8.58 4.88 38.88
C ILE A 433 -8.95 4.91 40.37
N LEU A 434 -10.16 4.43 40.72
CA LEU A 434 -10.62 4.38 42.11
C LEU A 434 -9.73 3.48 42.97
N ALA A 435 -9.38 2.29 42.48
CA ALA A 435 -8.48 1.38 43.16
C ALA A 435 -7.08 1.95 43.32
N ALA A 436 -6.59 2.67 42.32
CA ALA A 436 -5.27 3.28 42.40
C ALA A 436 -5.21 4.47 43.36
N LEU A 437 -6.28 5.27 43.42
CA LEU A 437 -6.40 6.37 44.37
C LEU A 437 -6.69 5.88 45.79
N GLY A 438 -7.36 4.75 45.95
CA GLY A 438 -7.73 4.22 47.26
C GLY A 438 -6.58 3.66 48.07
N GLU A 439 -6.85 3.42 49.35
CA GLU A 439 -5.91 2.79 50.27
C GLU A 439 -6.21 1.29 50.39
N GLY A 440 -5.18 0.46 50.26
CA GLY A 440 -5.24 -1.00 50.42
C GLY A 440 -5.29 -1.77 49.10
N GLN A 441 -5.41 -3.09 49.20
CA GLN A 441 -5.40 -4.00 48.06
C GLN A 441 -6.81 -4.28 47.54
N CYS A 442 -7.00 -4.21 46.22
CA CYS A 442 -8.23 -4.57 45.52
C CYS A 442 -7.94 -5.60 44.42
N LYS A 443 -8.59 -6.77 44.50
CA LYS A 443 -8.57 -7.77 43.42
C LYS A 443 -9.66 -7.48 42.40
N ILE A 444 -9.29 -7.03 41.22
CA ILE A 444 -10.21 -6.70 40.14
C ILE A 444 -10.32 -7.91 39.20
N LYS A 445 -11.53 -8.48 39.14
CA LYS A 445 -11.85 -9.65 38.30
C LYS A 445 -12.67 -9.25 37.08
N ASN A 446 -12.56 -10.03 36.00
CA ASN A 446 -13.22 -9.76 34.72
C ASN A 446 -12.87 -8.38 34.14
N LEU A 447 -11.66 -7.88 34.41
CA LEU A 447 -11.20 -6.62 33.83
C LEU A 447 -11.13 -6.79 32.30
N LEU A 448 -11.65 -5.81 31.57
CA LEU A 448 -11.44 -5.77 30.12
C LEU A 448 -9.94 -5.72 29.84
N HIS A 449 -9.42 -6.64 29.04
CA HIS A 449 -8.03 -6.60 28.58
C HIS A 449 -7.97 -6.00 27.17
N SER A 450 -8.21 -4.69 27.06
CA SER A 450 -8.12 -3.94 25.80
C SER A 450 -7.01 -2.90 25.82
N ASP A 451 -6.77 -2.26 24.67
CA ASP A 451 -5.78 -1.18 24.56
C ASP A 451 -6.06 -0.04 25.55
N ASP A 452 -7.34 0.33 25.74
CA ASP A 452 -7.73 1.40 26.67
C ASP A 452 -7.29 1.12 28.11
N THR A 453 -7.58 -0.09 28.63
CA THR A 453 -7.23 -0.50 30.00
C THR A 453 -5.73 -0.76 30.14
N LYS A 454 -5.06 -1.23 29.09
CA LYS A 454 -3.60 -1.43 29.07
C LYS A 454 -2.87 -0.09 29.21
N HIS A 455 -3.28 0.92 28.45
CA HIS A 455 -2.74 2.28 28.57
C HIS A 455 -3.03 2.89 29.95
N MET A 456 -4.23 2.66 30.49
CA MET A 456 -4.58 3.10 31.84
C MET A 456 -3.69 2.49 32.91
N LEU A 457 -3.53 1.16 32.92
CA LEU A 457 -2.69 0.43 33.87
C LEU A 457 -1.24 0.91 33.83
N THR A 458 -0.71 1.09 32.61
CA THR A 458 0.65 1.59 32.40
C THR A 458 0.79 3.00 32.98
N ALA A 459 -0.14 3.90 32.68
CA ALA A 459 -0.08 5.28 33.18
C ALA A 459 -0.17 5.37 34.71
N VAL A 460 -1.06 4.60 35.33
CA VAL A 460 -1.21 4.55 36.80
C VAL A 460 0.07 4.03 37.47
N HIS A 461 0.69 3.02 36.87
CA HIS A 461 1.96 2.46 37.35
C HIS A 461 3.09 3.51 37.29
N GLU A 462 3.27 4.15 36.14
CA GLU A 462 4.31 5.17 35.91
C GLU A 462 4.17 6.39 36.84
N LEU A 463 2.93 6.75 37.21
CA LEU A 463 2.63 7.81 38.17
C LEU A 463 2.85 7.40 39.64
N LYS A 464 3.22 6.14 39.91
CA LYS A 464 3.39 5.55 41.26
C LYS A 464 2.14 5.67 42.15
N GLY A 465 0.95 5.73 41.53
CA GLY A 465 -0.31 5.79 42.26
C GLY A 465 -0.65 4.46 42.95
N ALA A 466 -0.25 3.35 42.34
CA ALA A 466 -0.50 2.01 42.86
C ALA A 466 0.60 1.03 42.45
N THR A 467 0.74 -0.03 43.25
CA THR A 467 1.46 -1.24 42.85
C THR A 467 0.49 -2.17 42.14
N ILE A 468 0.82 -2.58 40.92
CA ILE A 468 -0.03 -3.44 40.09
C ILE A 468 0.66 -4.79 39.94
N SER A 469 -0.04 -5.86 40.31
CA SER A 469 0.37 -7.25 40.05
C SER A 469 -0.78 -8.03 39.43
N TRP A 470 -0.50 -9.27 39.01
CA TRP A 470 -1.45 -10.12 38.29
C TRP A 470 -1.51 -11.49 38.96
N GLU A 471 -2.71 -12.04 39.09
CA GLU A 471 -2.99 -13.40 39.53
C GLU A 471 -3.71 -14.16 38.40
N ASP A 472 -3.91 -15.48 38.56
CA ASP A 472 -4.69 -16.32 37.65
C ASP A 472 -4.26 -16.21 36.17
N ASN A 473 -2.95 -16.32 35.90
CA ASN A 473 -2.36 -16.17 34.54
C ASN A 473 -2.67 -14.84 33.84
N GLY A 474 -2.98 -13.79 34.62
CA GLY A 474 -3.27 -12.46 34.10
C GLY A 474 -4.76 -12.08 34.11
N GLU A 475 -5.66 -13.01 34.47
CA GLU A 475 -7.10 -12.75 34.45
C GLU A 475 -7.57 -11.89 35.64
N THR A 476 -6.82 -11.93 36.76
CA THR A 476 -7.11 -11.11 37.94
C THR A 476 -6.03 -10.04 38.09
N VAL A 477 -6.45 -8.77 38.15
CA VAL A 477 -5.54 -7.63 38.38
C VAL A 477 -5.58 -7.26 39.85
N VAL A 478 -4.43 -7.29 40.50
CA VAL A 478 -4.31 -6.90 41.90
C VAL A 478 -3.74 -5.49 41.96
N VAL A 479 -4.57 -4.54 42.40
CA VAL A 479 -4.21 -3.13 42.52
C VAL A 479 -4.07 -2.81 44.00
N GLU A 480 -2.85 -2.54 44.45
CA GLU A 480 -2.57 -2.01 45.77
C GLU A 480 -2.41 -0.49 45.68
N GLY A 481 -3.47 0.21 46.06
CA GLY A 481 -3.50 1.67 46.07
C GLY A 481 -2.88 2.24 47.33
N HIS A 482 -2.24 3.40 47.21
CA HIS A 482 -1.51 4.06 48.30
C HIS A 482 -2.20 5.36 48.77
N GLY A 483 -3.52 5.44 48.65
CA GLY A 483 -4.30 6.57 49.14
C GLY A 483 -4.06 7.89 48.40
N GLY A 484 -3.62 7.84 47.13
CA GLY A 484 -3.42 9.01 46.24
C GLY A 484 -2.23 9.92 46.57
N SER A 485 -1.70 9.87 47.79
CA SER A 485 -0.61 10.74 48.25
C SER A 485 0.75 10.47 47.58
N THR A 486 0.93 9.28 46.99
CA THR A 486 2.20 8.87 46.36
C THR A 486 2.29 9.22 44.87
N LEU A 487 1.23 9.77 44.27
CA LEU A 487 1.23 10.18 42.87
C LEU A 487 2.38 11.16 42.61
N SER A 488 3.28 10.81 41.70
CA SER A 488 4.50 11.57 41.42
C SER A 488 4.79 11.70 39.93
N ALA A 489 5.34 12.84 39.51
CA ALA A 489 5.59 13.12 38.11
C ALA A 489 6.65 12.19 37.50
N CYS A 490 6.32 11.56 36.37
CA CYS A 490 7.22 10.77 35.54
C CYS A 490 7.99 11.64 34.53
N ALA A 491 9.21 11.26 34.19
CA ALA A 491 10.05 11.99 33.22
C ALA A 491 9.55 11.81 31.79
N ASP A 492 9.15 10.58 31.44
CA ASP A 492 8.69 10.24 30.10
C ASP A 492 7.21 10.65 29.87
N PRO A 493 6.83 11.07 28.66
CA PRO A 493 5.45 11.30 28.31
C PRO A 493 4.60 10.03 28.45
N LEU A 494 3.43 10.16 29.05
CA LEU A 494 2.46 9.07 29.14
C LEU A 494 1.76 8.88 27.79
N TYR A 495 2.14 7.83 27.06
CA TYR A 495 1.55 7.47 25.77
C TYR A 495 0.27 6.63 25.93
N LEU A 496 -0.84 7.15 25.41
CA LEU A 496 -2.18 6.59 25.60
C LEU A 496 -2.79 5.99 24.33
N GLY A 497 -2.02 5.80 23.26
CA GLY A 497 -2.54 5.29 21.98
C GLY A 497 -3.74 6.11 21.49
N ASN A 498 -4.85 5.45 21.16
CA ASN A 498 -6.16 6.07 20.86
C ASN A 498 -7.17 5.87 22.00
N ALA A 499 -6.70 5.67 23.24
CA ALA A 499 -7.50 5.36 24.42
C ALA A 499 -8.24 6.59 24.95
N GLY A 500 -9.42 6.85 24.35
CA GLY A 500 -10.17 8.07 24.59
C GLY A 500 -10.51 8.26 26.07
N THR A 501 -11.01 7.21 26.72
CA THR A 501 -11.41 7.27 28.13
C THR A 501 -10.19 7.46 29.03
N ALA A 502 -9.07 6.79 28.73
CA ALA A 502 -7.84 6.94 29.48
C ALA A 502 -7.32 8.38 29.48
N SER A 503 -7.28 9.03 28.31
CA SER A 503 -6.79 10.41 28.24
C SER A 503 -7.63 11.39 29.05
N ARG A 504 -8.96 11.23 29.09
CA ARG A 504 -9.82 12.11 29.89
C ARG A 504 -9.58 11.89 31.38
N PHE A 505 -9.64 10.64 31.84
CA PHE A 505 -9.47 10.32 33.27
C PHE A 505 -8.09 10.70 33.81
N LEU A 506 -7.04 10.38 33.05
CA LEU A 506 -5.67 10.71 33.42
C LEU A 506 -5.40 12.22 33.41
N THR A 507 -6.19 13.03 32.68
CA THR A 507 -6.05 14.49 32.70
C THR A 507 -6.45 15.07 34.06
N SER A 508 -7.54 14.59 34.67
CA SER A 508 -7.88 15.00 36.05
C SER A 508 -6.96 14.36 37.07
N LEU A 509 -6.53 13.10 36.87
CA LEU A 509 -5.57 12.44 37.75
C LEU A 509 -4.24 13.19 37.79
N ALA A 510 -3.76 13.67 36.63
CA ALA A 510 -2.52 14.44 36.52
C ALA A 510 -2.54 15.75 37.33
N ALA A 511 -3.73 16.30 37.61
CA ALA A 511 -3.89 17.47 38.47
C ALA A 511 -3.63 17.18 39.96
N LEU A 512 -3.59 15.90 40.36
CA LEU A 512 -3.31 15.46 41.73
C LEU A 512 -1.85 15.06 41.94
N VAL A 513 -1.02 15.10 40.90
CA VAL A 513 0.33 14.54 40.94
C VAL A 513 1.33 15.51 41.55
N ASN A 514 2.15 15.00 42.48
CA ASN A 514 3.19 15.76 43.14
C ASN A 514 4.45 15.91 42.26
N SER A 515 5.15 17.04 42.41
CA SER A 515 6.45 17.26 41.79
C SER A 515 7.51 16.30 42.33
N THR A 516 8.44 15.87 41.49
CA THR A 516 9.69 15.24 41.93
C THR A 516 10.84 16.25 41.86
N PRO A 517 12.00 16.00 42.50
CA PRO A 517 13.14 16.91 42.42
C PRO A 517 13.59 17.22 40.98
N SER A 518 13.41 16.27 40.06
CA SER A 518 13.81 16.38 38.66
C SER A 518 12.68 16.80 37.71
N GLN A 519 11.40 16.64 38.10
CA GLN A 519 10.28 16.81 37.19
C GLN A 519 9.11 17.57 37.83
N LYS A 520 8.71 18.68 37.18
CA LYS A 520 7.66 19.61 37.65
C LYS A 520 6.38 19.61 36.80
N TYR A 521 6.28 18.70 35.84
CA TYR A 521 5.14 18.58 34.95
C TYR A 521 5.03 17.16 34.40
N ILE A 522 3.87 16.84 33.84
CA ILE A 522 3.59 15.57 33.17
C ILE A 522 3.06 15.86 31.79
N VAL A 523 3.42 15.03 30.82
CA VAL A 523 2.91 15.14 29.46
C VAL A 523 2.03 13.93 29.16
N LEU A 524 0.79 14.20 28.74
CA LEU A 524 -0.16 13.20 28.26
C LEU A 524 -0.21 13.27 26.74
N THR A 525 0.05 12.16 26.05
CA THR A 525 0.09 12.09 24.58
C THR A 525 -0.55 10.80 24.04
N GLY A 526 -0.66 10.68 22.72
CA GLY A 526 -1.19 9.50 22.05
C GLY A 526 -0.87 9.47 20.57
N ASN A 527 -1.52 8.58 19.83
CA ASN A 527 -1.36 8.48 18.38
C ASN A 527 -1.91 9.72 17.65
N ALA A 528 -1.69 9.80 16.34
CA ALA A 528 -2.12 10.95 15.53
C ALA A 528 -3.62 11.26 15.66
N ARG A 529 -4.47 10.24 15.79
CA ARG A 529 -5.92 10.40 15.96
C ARG A 529 -6.29 10.94 17.34
N MET A 530 -5.58 10.53 18.39
CA MET A 530 -5.73 11.11 19.73
C MET A 530 -5.41 12.61 19.74
N GLN A 531 -4.43 13.04 18.96
CA GLN A 531 -4.04 14.45 18.84
C GLN A 531 -5.01 15.32 18.01
N GLN A 532 -6.10 14.72 17.54
CA GLN A 532 -7.22 15.42 16.91
C GLN A 532 -8.49 15.32 17.76
N ARG A 533 -8.46 14.57 18.87
CA ARG A 533 -9.63 14.32 19.70
C ARG A 533 -9.84 15.47 20.69
N PRO A 534 -11.08 15.97 20.82
CA PRO A 534 -11.38 17.10 21.70
C PRO A 534 -11.21 16.72 23.17
N ILE A 535 -10.62 17.63 23.94
CA ILE A 535 -10.51 17.59 25.42
C ILE A 535 -10.75 18.96 26.08
N ALA A 536 -10.92 20.02 25.28
CA ALA A 536 -11.00 21.41 25.76
C ALA A 536 -11.92 21.63 26.96
N PRO A 537 -13.19 21.16 26.98
CA PRO A 537 -14.09 21.43 28.10
C PRO A 537 -13.59 20.89 29.44
N LEU A 538 -12.82 19.79 29.44
CA LEU A 538 -12.21 19.26 30.66
C LEU A 538 -11.03 20.12 31.11
N VAL A 539 -10.16 20.50 30.18
CA VAL A 539 -8.99 21.34 30.47
C VAL A 539 -9.43 22.72 30.97
N ASP A 540 -10.45 23.32 30.36
CA ASP A 540 -10.99 24.62 30.77
C ASP A 540 -11.56 24.57 32.19
N SER A 541 -12.27 23.49 32.53
CA SER A 541 -12.80 23.27 33.88
C SER A 541 -11.68 23.10 34.91
N LEU A 542 -10.62 22.35 34.59
CA LEU A 542 -9.46 22.18 35.47
C LEU A 542 -8.66 23.49 35.62
N ARG A 543 -8.47 24.26 34.55
CA ARG A 543 -7.85 25.59 34.58
C ARG A 543 -8.63 26.56 35.45
N ALA A 544 -9.96 26.60 35.29
CA ALA A 544 -10.84 27.40 36.14
C ALA A 544 -10.76 26.98 37.62
N ASN A 545 -10.46 25.71 37.90
CA ASN A 545 -10.30 25.17 39.25
C ASN A 545 -8.86 25.18 39.78
N GLY A 546 -7.97 25.98 39.17
CA GLY A 546 -6.61 26.25 39.68
C GLY A 546 -5.50 25.37 39.09
N THR A 547 -5.80 24.41 38.22
CA THR A 547 -4.79 23.54 37.60
C THR A 547 -4.17 24.19 36.36
N LYS A 548 -2.84 24.30 36.31
CA LYS A 548 -2.12 24.88 35.17
C LYS A 548 -1.85 23.81 34.12
N ILE A 549 -2.45 23.96 32.94
CA ILE A 549 -2.36 23.03 31.81
C ILE A 549 -2.00 23.82 30.53
N GLU A 550 -1.12 23.28 29.69
CA GLU A 550 -0.67 23.84 28.40
C GLU A 550 -0.88 22.82 27.27
N TYR A 551 -1.35 23.26 26.11
CA TYR A 551 -1.41 22.43 24.90
C TYR A 551 -0.07 22.50 24.16
N LEU A 552 0.49 21.36 23.76
CA LEU A 552 1.81 21.30 23.12
C LEU A 552 1.75 21.39 21.59
N ASN A 553 0.68 20.86 20.97
CA ASN A 553 0.51 20.85 19.51
C ASN A 553 -0.70 21.69 19.08
N ASN A 554 -1.91 21.11 19.14
CA ASN A 554 -3.15 21.76 18.71
C ASN A 554 -3.98 22.17 19.94
N GLU A 555 -4.48 23.40 19.95
CA GLU A 555 -5.44 23.86 20.96
C GLU A 555 -6.66 22.92 21.02
N GLY A 556 -7.10 22.61 22.24
CA GLY A 556 -8.27 21.77 22.51
C GLY A 556 -8.09 20.25 22.36
N SER A 557 -6.88 19.74 22.11
CA SER A 557 -6.59 18.30 21.97
C SER A 557 -5.22 17.92 22.54
N LEU A 558 -4.91 16.63 22.69
CA LEU A 558 -3.57 16.19 23.12
C LEU A 558 -2.50 16.51 22.04
N PRO A 559 -1.21 16.60 22.38
CA PRO A 559 -0.61 16.39 23.70
C PRO A 559 -0.80 17.59 24.63
N ILE A 560 -1.00 17.31 25.92
CA ILE A 560 -1.11 18.34 26.97
C ILE A 560 -0.02 18.18 28.03
N LYS A 561 0.44 19.31 28.55
CA LYS A 561 1.37 19.40 29.67
C LYS A 561 0.62 19.90 30.91
N VAL A 562 0.62 19.11 31.98
CA VAL A 562 -0.02 19.45 33.26
C VAL A 562 1.09 19.75 34.28
N TYR A 563 1.07 20.94 34.87
CA TYR A 563 2.10 21.37 35.81
C TYR A 563 1.76 20.95 37.25
N THR A 564 2.75 20.42 37.97
CA THR A 564 2.57 19.90 39.34
C THR A 564 2.69 20.97 40.43
N ASP A 565 3.03 22.21 40.07
CA ASP A 565 3.06 23.36 40.99
C ASP A 565 1.68 24.03 41.15
N SER A 566 0.66 23.47 40.49
CA SER A 566 -0.71 23.92 40.54
C SER A 566 -1.57 22.94 41.34
N VAL A 567 -2.68 23.41 41.90
CA VAL A 567 -3.53 22.62 42.80
C VAL A 567 -4.90 22.38 42.20
N PHE A 568 -5.49 21.23 42.51
CA PHE A 568 -6.91 20.99 42.27
C PHE A 568 -7.70 21.55 43.47
N LYS A 569 -8.07 22.84 43.37
CA LYS A 569 -8.54 23.64 44.51
C LYS A 569 -9.81 23.08 45.16
N GLY A 570 -10.80 22.77 44.34
CA GLY A 570 -12.13 22.38 44.82
C GLY A 570 -13.09 23.57 44.94
N GLY A 571 -14.18 23.42 45.71
CA GLY A 571 -15.28 24.37 45.69
C GLY A 571 -16.26 24.12 44.53
N ARG A 572 -16.88 25.19 43.99
CA ARG A 572 -17.89 25.05 42.91
C ARG A 572 -17.22 24.90 41.55
N ILE A 573 -17.48 23.78 40.88
CA ILE A 573 -17.03 23.50 39.52
C ILE A 573 -18.26 23.36 38.62
N GLU A 574 -18.30 24.11 37.52
CA GLU A 574 -19.42 24.08 36.57
C GLU A 574 -18.99 23.46 35.24
N LEU A 575 -19.85 22.58 34.71
CA LEU A 575 -19.70 21.96 33.39
C LEU A 575 -21.05 22.02 32.66
N ALA A 576 -21.06 22.20 31.34
CA ALA A 576 -22.32 22.20 30.61
C ALA A 576 -22.95 20.79 30.57
N ALA A 577 -24.27 20.71 30.70
CA ALA A 577 -25.04 19.46 30.72
C ALA A 577 -24.88 18.62 29.43
N THR A 578 -24.49 19.25 28.32
CA THR A 578 -24.27 18.64 27.01
C THR A 578 -22.86 18.07 26.82
N VAL A 579 -21.94 18.26 27.77
CA VAL A 579 -20.55 17.77 27.64
C VAL A 579 -20.44 16.27 27.84
N SER A 580 -19.34 15.70 27.35
CA SER A 580 -19.04 14.27 27.45
C SER A 580 -19.10 13.77 28.90
N SER A 581 -19.75 12.61 29.09
CA SER A 581 -19.81 11.93 30.39
C SER A 581 -18.43 11.60 30.96
N GLN A 582 -17.43 11.43 30.10
CA GLN A 582 -16.07 11.13 30.50
C GLN A 582 -15.43 12.29 31.27
N TYR A 583 -15.72 13.55 30.91
CA TYR A 583 -15.17 14.72 31.61
C TYR A 583 -15.74 14.84 33.01
N VAL A 584 -17.07 14.73 33.13
CA VAL A 584 -17.76 14.80 34.42
C VAL A 584 -17.31 13.67 35.35
N SER A 585 -17.21 12.44 34.83
CA SER A 585 -16.78 11.28 35.62
C SER A 585 -15.32 11.39 36.07
N SER A 586 -14.46 11.95 35.21
CA SER A 586 -13.06 12.23 35.53
C SER A 586 -12.92 13.12 36.77
N ILE A 587 -13.65 14.24 36.77
CA ILE A 587 -13.66 15.18 37.90
C ILE A 587 -14.27 14.54 39.14
N LEU A 588 -15.38 13.80 39.01
CA LEU A 588 -16.00 13.10 40.14
C LEU A 588 -15.03 12.15 40.85
N MET A 589 -14.25 11.35 40.10
CA MET A 589 -13.31 10.40 40.69
C MET A 589 -12.16 11.09 41.43
N CYS A 590 -11.69 12.24 40.94
CA CYS A 590 -10.58 12.99 41.55
C CYS A 590 -11.03 14.00 42.62
N ALA A 591 -12.31 14.38 42.64
CA ALA A 591 -12.87 15.39 43.55
C ALA A 591 -12.62 15.16 45.04
N PRO A 592 -12.63 13.91 45.58
CA PRO A 592 -12.32 13.70 47.00
C PRO A 592 -10.92 14.16 47.42
N TYR A 593 -9.98 14.23 46.47
CA TYR A 593 -8.59 14.61 46.70
C TYR A 593 -8.32 16.11 46.46
N ALA A 594 -9.36 16.91 46.19
CA ALA A 594 -9.22 18.37 46.10
C ALA A 594 -8.87 19.00 47.45
N GLU A 595 -8.35 20.23 47.45
CA GLU A 595 -8.02 20.93 48.69
C GLU A 595 -9.25 21.26 49.54
N GLU A 596 -10.37 21.55 48.89
CA GLU A 596 -11.68 21.82 49.49
C GLU A 596 -12.75 20.85 48.95
N PRO A 597 -13.82 20.55 49.72
CA PRO A 597 -14.96 19.79 49.21
C PRO A 597 -15.51 20.38 47.89
N VAL A 598 -15.91 19.50 46.97
CA VAL A 598 -16.31 19.90 45.61
C VAL A 598 -17.83 19.95 45.49
N THR A 599 -18.36 21.02 44.90
CA THR A 599 -19.74 21.11 44.43
C THR A 599 -19.72 21.11 42.91
N LEU A 600 -20.09 19.99 42.29
CA LEU A 600 -20.10 19.85 40.84
C LEU A 600 -21.51 20.13 40.30
N ALA A 601 -21.68 21.21 39.54
CA ALA A 601 -22.97 21.60 38.95
C ALA A 601 -22.97 21.43 37.43
N LEU A 602 -23.98 20.71 36.90
CA LEU A 602 -24.16 20.52 35.46
C LEU A 602 -25.19 21.51 34.90
N VAL A 603 -24.70 22.59 34.29
CA VAL A 603 -25.52 23.74 33.87
C VAL A 603 -26.10 23.57 32.46
N GLY A 604 -27.33 24.01 32.23
CA GLY A 604 -27.94 24.04 30.89
C GLY A 604 -28.93 22.93 30.55
N GLY A 605 -29.43 22.18 31.55
CA GLY A 605 -30.57 21.25 31.37
C GLY A 605 -30.30 19.83 31.89
N LYS A 606 -31.12 18.86 31.47
CA LYS A 606 -30.91 17.44 31.78
C LYS A 606 -29.58 16.97 31.15
N PRO A 607 -28.61 16.47 31.94
CA PRO A 607 -27.34 16.06 31.40
C PRO A 607 -27.48 14.75 30.62
N ILE A 608 -26.94 14.73 29.40
CA ILE A 608 -26.85 13.54 28.53
C ILE A 608 -26.03 12.44 29.24
N SER A 609 -25.15 12.85 30.15
CA SER A 609 -24.25 11.99 30.91
C SER A 609 -24.82 11.37 32.18
N LYS A 610 -26.12 11.59 32.50
CA LYS A 610 -26.70 11.21 33.79
C LYS A 610 -26.40 9.76 34.22
N LEU A 611 -26.60 8.77 33.35
CA LEU A 611 -26.39 7.37 33.71
C LEU A 611 -24.93 7.04 34.03
N TYR A 612 -23.98 7.69 33.35
CA TYR A 612 -22.56 7.56 33.66
C TYR A 612 -22.17 8.26 34.96
N VAL A 613 -22.83 9.38 35.29
CA VAL A 613 -22.66 10.04 36.58
C VAL A 613 -23.16 9.15 37.71
N ASP A 614 -24.38 8.61 37.57
CA ASP A 614 -24.98 7.69 38.54
C ASP A 614 -24.12 6.42 38.73
N MET A 615 -23.58 5.86 37.64
CA MET A 615 -22.62 4.75 37.68
C MET A 615 -21.37 5.14 38.48
N THR A 616 -20.77 6.30 38.19
CA THR A 616 -19.53 6.74 38.85
C THR A 616 -19.77 6.95 40.35
N ILE A 617 -20.88 7.56 40.73
CA ILE A 617 -21.25 7.79 42.15
C ILE A 617 -21.42 6.45 42.89
N LYS A 618 -22.13 5.49 42.30
CA LYS A 618 -22.30 4.16 42.92
C LYS A 618 -20.97 3.42 43.04
N MET A 619 -20.06 3.58 42.08
CA MET A 619 -18.71 3.04 42.21
C MET A 619 -17.95 3.72 43.35
N MET A 620 -17.99 5.05 43.46
CA MET A 620 -17.37 5.79 44.56
C MET A 620 -17.89 5.32 45.93
N GLU A 621 -19.20 5.07 46.05
CA GLU A 621 -19.82 4.53 47.28
C GLU A 621 -19.22 3.16 47.65
N LYS A 622 -19.03 2.26 46.67
CA LYS A 622 -18.37 0.96 46.88
C LYS A 622 -16.91 1.07 47.31
N PHE A 623 -16.27 2.19 46.97
CA PHE A 623 -14.90 2.54 47.37
C PHE A 623 -14.90 3.51 48.58
N GLY A 624 -16.00 3.61 49.32
CA GLY A 624 -16.07 4.28 50.62
C GLY A 624 -16.39 5.79 50.60
N ILE A 625 -16.69 6.38 49.44
CA ILE A 625 -17.04 7.81 49.32
C ILE A 625 -18.50 7.99 48.89
N ASN A 626 -19.30 8.60 49.77
CA ASN A 626 -20.70 8.91 49.50
C ASN A 626 -20.85 10.32 48.91
N VAL A 627 -21.40 10.41 47.70
CA VAL A 627 -21.72 11.69 47.04
C VAL A 627 -23.20 12.03 47.27
N GLU A 628 -23.48 13.22 47.78
CA GLU A 628 -24.84 13.68 48.01
C GLU A 628 -25.37 14.45 46.79
N THR A 629 -26.60 14.14 46.35
CA THR A 629 -27.26 14.92 45.28
C THR A 629 -28.01 16.08 45.91
N SER A 630 -27.87 17.29 45.34
CA SER A 630 -28.56 18.48 45.85
C SER A 630 -30.07 18.33 45.75
N THR A 631 -30.77 18.71 46.83
CA THR A 631 -32.23 18.78 46.87
C THR A 631 -32.78 20.12 46.40
N THR A 632 -31.92 21.14 46.25
CA THR A 632 -32.31 22.52 45.91
C THR A 632 -31.90 22.94 44.51
N GLU A 633 -30.82 22.36 43.97
CA GLU A 633 -30.33 22.64 42.61
C GLU A 633 -30.29 21.34 41.79
N PRO A 634 -31.08 21.22 40.70
CA PRO A 634 -31.05 20.04 39.85
C PRO A 634 -29.67 19.78 39.24
N TYR A 635 -29.24 18.53 39.25
CA TYR A 635 -27.96 18.07 38.67
C TYR A 635 -26.71 18.69 39.30
N THR A 636 -26.81 19.08 40.57
CA THR A 636 -25.69 19.47 41.42
C THR A 636 -25.35 18.36 42.40
N TYR A 637 -24.07 18.03 42.52
CA TYR A 637 -23.55 16.96 43.35
C TYR A 637 -22.54 17.52 44.37
N TYR A 638 -22.71 17.18 45.65
CA TYR A 638 -21.81 17.53 46.73
C TYR A 638 -20.87 16.34 47.00
N ILE A 639 -19.58 16.54 46.71
CA ILE A 639 -18.53 15.53 46.87
C ILE A 639 -17.69 15.89 48.10
N PRO A 640 -17.60 15.00 49.12
CA PRO A 640 -16.80 15.27 50.30
C PRO A 640 -15.30 15.17 49.98
N LYS A 641 -14.49 15.87 50.79
CA LYS A 641 -13.04 15.67 50.81
C LYS A 641 -12.71 14.40 51.59
N GLY A 642 -11.88 13.51 51.03
CA GLY A 642 -11.52 12.23 51.62
C GLY A 642 -10.63 11.39 50.71
N HIS A 643 -10.41 10.13 51.08
CA HIS A 643 -9.71 9.14 50.26
C HIS A 643 -10.57 7.89 50.13
N TYR A 644 -10.43 7.17 49.02
CA TYR A 644 -11.13 5.90 48.83
C TYR A 644 -10.54 4.80 49.72
N ILE A 645 -11.38 3.86 50.16
CA ILE A 645 -10.98 2.62 50.84
C ILE A 645 -11.24 1.48 49.88
N ASN A 646 -10.19 0.75 49.51
CA ASN A 646 -10.30 -0.30 48.52
C ASN A 646 -11.11 -1.50 49.07
N PRO A 647 -12.14 -1.98 48.35
CA PRO A 647 -12.75 -3.27 48.66
C PRO A 647 -11.74 -4.40 48.36
N SER A 648 -11.81 -5.51 49.10
CA SER A 648 -10.89 -6.63 48.90
C SER A 648 -11.01 -7.27 47.50
N GLU A 649 -12.21 -7.27 46.94
CA GLU A 649 -12.50 -7.77 45.60
C GLU A 649 -13.55 -6.88 44.90
N TYR A 650 -13.35 -6.65 43.60
CA TYR A 650 -14.28 -5.93 42.74
C TYR A 650 -14.44 -6.65 41.40
N VAL A 651 -15.63 -7.21 41.14
CA VAL A 651 -15.94 -7.93 39.90
C VAL A 651 -16.55 -6.96 38.89
N ILE A 652 -15.92 -6.82 37.74
CA ILE A 652 -16.41 -5.95 36.66
C ILE A 652 -17.58 -6.64 35.93
N GLU A 653 -18.72 -5.98 35.84
CA GLU A 653 -19.84 -6.42 34.99
C GLU A 653 -19.40 -6.51 33.53
N SER A 654 -19.95 -7.46 32.75
CA SER A 654 -19.67 -7.51 31.30
C SER A 654 -20.16 -6.27 30.57
N ASP A 655 -19.52 -5.92 29.46
CA ASP A 655 -19.85 -4.73 28.69
C ASP A 655 -21.23 -4.87 28.06
N ALA A 656 -22.20 -4.08 28.55
CA ALA A 656 -23.58 -4.18 28.10
C ALA A 656 -23.75 -3.75 26.64
N SER A 657 -22.91 -2.84 26.14
CA SER A 657 -22.90 -2.51 24.72
C SER A 657 -22.40 -3.70 23.88
N SER A 658 -21.35 -4.38 24.31
CA SER A 658 -20.81 -5.56 23.62
C SER A 658 -21.78 -6.75 23.69
N ALA A 659 -22.49 -6.90 24.80
CA ALA A 659 -23.57 -7.87 24.93
C ALA A 659 -24.67 -7.72 23.87
N THR A 660 -24.85 -6.54 23.28
CA THR A 660 -25.85 -6.34 22.23
C THR A 660 -25.57 -7.18 20.98
N TYR A 661 -24.31 -7.44 20.62
CA TYR A 661 -23.95 -8.17 19.40
C TYR A 661 -24.39 -9.64 19.42
N PRO A 662 -24.03 -10.48 20.41
CA PRO A 662 -24.49 -11.87 20.47
C PRO A 662 -26.01 -11.96 20.74
N LEU A 663 -26.60 -10.99 21.45
CA LEU A 663 -28.06 -10.93 21.63
C LEU A 663 -28.79 -10.57 20.32
N ALA A 664 -28.22 -9.68 19.50
CA ALA A 664 -28.74 -9.36 18.17
C ALA A 664 -28.52 -10.51 17.20
N PHE A 665 -27.42 -11.26 17.29
CA PHE A 665 -27.23 -12.50 16.54
C PHE A 665 -28.39 -13.47 16.78
N ALA A 666 -28.77 -13.70 18.04
CA ALA A 666 -29.93 -14.54 18.37
C ALA A 666 -31.23 -13.97 17.76
N ALA A 667 -31.45 -12.66 17.86
CA ALA A 667 -32.61 -11.99 17.29
C ALA A 667 -32.71 -12.15 15.77
N MET A 668 -31.59 -12.03 15.05
CA MET A 668 -31.52 -12.06 13.59
C MET A 668 -31.58 -13.48 13.02
N THR A 669 -31.02 -14.47 13.73
CA THR A 669 -30.95 -15.88 13.30
C THR A 669 -32.07 -16.76 13.84
N GLY A 670 -32.90 -16.26 14.77
CA GLY A 670 -33.95 -17.03 15.41
C GLY A 670 -33.45 -18.05 16.44
N THR A 671 -32.18 -17.98 16.82
CA THR A 671 -31.55 -18.85 17.84
C THR A 671 -31.74 -18.27 19.25
N THR A 672 -31.11 -18.88 20.27
CA THR A 672 -31.12 -18.38 21.64
C THR A 672 -29.71 -18.11 22.17
N VAL A 673 -29.52 -16.93 22.76
CA VAL A 673 -28.29 -16.56 23.45
C VAL A 673 -28.58 -16.05 24.86
N THR A 674 -27.76 -16.49 25.82
CA THR A 674 -27.76 -16.01 27.20
C THR A 674 -26.47 -15.28 27.52
N VAL A 675 -26.59 -14.08 28.09
CA VAL A 675 -25.51 -13.34 28.75
C VAL A 675 -25.71 -13.49 30.26
N PRO A 676 -24.83 -14.22 30.99
CA PRO A 676 -25.12 -14.70 32.33
C PRO A 676 -24.86 -13.68 33.46
N ASN A 677 -24.23 -12.54 33.15
CA ASN A 677 -23.76 -11.55 34.12
C ASN A 677 -24.19 -10.10 33.81
N ILE A 678 -25.21 -9.93 32.95
CA ILE A 678 -25.92 -8.67 32.73
C ILE A 678 -27.42 -8.93 32.87
N GLY A 679 -28.04 -8.31 33.88
CA GLY A 679 -29.49 -8.39 34.12
C GLY A 679 -30.12 -7.02 34.37
N PHE A 680 -31.32 -6.99 34.96
CA PHE A 680 -32.05 -5.75 35.17
C PHE A 680 -31.45 -4.81 36.24
N GLU A 681 -30.54 -5.31 37.09
CA GLU A 681 -29.83 -4.48 38.09
C GLU A 681 -28.53 -3.84 37.56
N SER A 682 -28.13 -4.17 36.33
CA SER A 682 -26.93 -3.61 35.68
C SER A 682 -26.91 -2.08 35.75
N LEU A 683 -25.76 -1.52 36.12
CA LEU A 683 -25.54 -0.07 36.15
C LEU A 683 -25.43 0.54 34.75
N GLN A 684 -25.29 -0.30 33.72
CA GLN A 684 -25.06 0.11 32.34
C GLN A 684 -26.39 0.33 31.62
N GLY A 685 -26.57 1.53 31.04
CA GLY A 685 -27.78 1.89 30.31
C GLY A 685 -28.08 0.96 29.13
N ASP A 686 -27.05 0.53 28.41
CA ASP A 686 -27.13 -0.40 27.28
C ASP A 686 -27.71 -1.78 27.63
N ALA A 687 -27.75 -2.18 28.91
CA ALA A 687 -28.40 -3.42 29.34
C ALA A 687 -29.92 -3.44 29.07
N ARG A 688 -30.50 -2.26 28.80
CA ARG A 688 -31.90 -2.10 28.39
C ARG A 688 -32.18 -2.59 26.97
N PHE A 689 -31.16 -2.77 26.12
CA PHE A 689 -31.31 -3.12 24.70
C PHE A 689 -32.24 -4.31 24.46
N ALA A 690 -32.08 -5.41 25.21
CA ALA A 690 -32.94 -6.59 25.05
C ALA A 690 -34.42 -6.29 25.33
N ARG A 691 -34.71 -5.51 26.39
CA ARG A 691 -36.08 -5.21 26.82
C ARG A 691 -36.72 -4.12 25.97
N ASP A 692 -35.98 -3.07 25.62
CA ASP A 692 -36.51 -1.84 25.03
C ASP A 692 -36.40 -1.84 23.49
N VAL A 693 -35.53 -2.68 22.90
CA VAL A 693 -35.37 -2.82 21.44
C VAL A 693 -35.82 -4.20 20.96
N LEU A 694 -35.17 -5.28 21.42
CA LEU A 694 -35.38 -6.61 20.84
C LEU A 694 -36.76 -7.21 21.17
N LYS A 695 -37.28 -7.00 22.39
CA LYS A 695 -38.62 -7.48 22.77
C LYS A 695 -39.73 -6.83 21.92
N PRO A 696 -39.78 -5.48 21.75
CA PRO A 696 -40.71 -4.84 20.82
C PRO A 696 -40.57 -5.30 19.37
N MET A 697 -39.35 -5.66 18.93
CA MET A 697 -39.12 -6.23 17.60
C MET A 697 -39.59 -7.69 17.44
N GLY A 698 -40.05 -8.35 18.52
CA GLY A 698 -40.65 -9.69 18.48
C GLY A 698 -39.86 -10.80 19.17
N CYS A 699 -38.73 -10.49 19.82
CA CYS A 699 -37.94 -11.49 20.54
C CYS A 699 -38.59 -11.89 21.88
N LYS A 700 -38.38 -13.14 22.31
CA LYS A 700 -38.73 -13.60 23.66
C LYS A 700 -37.56 -13.34 24.61
N ILE A 701 -37.80 -12.51 25.63
CA ILE A 701 -36.77 -12.08 26.58
C ILE A 701 -37.05 -12.61 27.98
N THR A 702 -36.05 -13.22 28.61
CA THR A 702 -36.05 -13.59 30.03
C THR A 702 -34.87 -12.90 30.72
N GLN A 703 -35.15 -12.03 31.70
CA GLN A 703 -34.13 -11.33 32.47
C GLN A 703 -34.27 -11.62 33.97
N THR A 704 -33.14 -11.90 34.62
CA THR A 704 -33.00 -11.92 36.08
C THR A 704 -32.23 -10.68 36.54
N ALA A 705 -31.92 -10.57 37.83
CA ALA A 705 -31.12 -9.46 38.35
C ALA A 705 -29.76 -9.36 37.66
N THR A 706 -29.17 -10.51 37.31
CA THR A 706 -27.81 -10.63 36.78
C THR A 706 -27.71 -11.32 35.42
N SER A 707 -28.78 -11.77 34.79
CA SER A 707 -28.71 -12.47 33.48
C SER A 707 -29.78 -12.01 32.50
N THR A 708 -29.45 -12.06 31.20
CA THR A 708 -30.34 -11.75 30.07
C THR A 708 -30.29 -12.87 29.04
N THR A 709 -31.44 -13.45 28.74
CA THR A 709 -31.61 -14.44 27.66
C THR A 709 -32.55 -13.89 26.59
N VAL A 710 -32.11 -13.96 25.33
CA VAL A 710 -32.86 -13.56 24.14
C VAL A 710 -33.05 -14.80 23.25
N SER A 711 -34.30 -15.12 22.92
CA SER A 711 -34.63 -16.03 21.82
C SER A 711 -35.24 -15.21 20.69
N GLY A 712 -34.63 -15.27 19.50
CA GLY A 712 -35.12 -14.56 18.32
C GLY A 712 -36.41 -15.17 17.78
N PRO A 713 -37.22 -14.39 17.05
CA PRO A 713 -38.34 -14.93 16.28
C PRO A 713 -37.84 -15.71 15.05
N PRO A 714 -38.71 -16.44 14.33
CA PRO A 714 -38.33 -17.05 13.05
C PRO A 714 -37.64 -16.05 12.11
N VAL A 715 -36.59 -16.49 11.41
CA VAL A 715 -35.77 -15.64 10.53
C VAL A 715 -36.66 -14.85 9.57
N GLY A 716 -36.43 -13.54 9.50
CA GLY A 716 -37.20 -12.63 8.67
C GLY A 716 -38.39 -11.99 9.35
N THR A 717 -38.87 -12.46 10.51
CA THR A 717 -40.12 -11.96 11.11
C THR A 717 -39.94 -10.85 12.17
N LEU A 718 -38.78 -10.19 12.18
CA LEU A 718 -38.51 -9.06 13.08
C LEU A 718 -39.37 -7.85 12.70
N LYS A 719 -40.00 -7.22 13.70
CA LYS A 719 -40.91 -6.08 13.50
C LYS A 719 -40.18 -4.74 13.59
N PRO A 720 -40.50 -3.75 12.74
CA PRO A 720 -39.90 -2.41 12.82
C PRO A 720 -40.42 -1.63 14.05
N LEU A 721 -39.61 -0.69 14.53
CA LEU A 721 -39.95 0.16 15.69
C LEU A 721 -40.38 1.55 15.23
N LYS A 722 -41.66 1.89 15.40
CA LYS A 722 -42.17 3.24 15.02
C LYS A 722 -41.32 4.37 15.61
N HIS A 723 -40.88 4.21 16.87
CA HIS A 723 -39.98 5.10 17.57
C HIS A 723 -39.27 4.36 18.70
N VAL A 724 -37.99 4.65 18.90
CA VAL A 724 -37.23 4.28 20.10
C VAL A 724 -36.27 5.40 20.48
N ASP A 725 -36.33 5.83 21.74
CA ASP A 725 -35.35 6.72 22.34
C ASP A 725 -34.15 5.90 22.83
N MET A 726 -32.99 6.15 22.22
CA MET A 726 -31.73 5.48 22.56
C MET A 726 -30.75 6.39 23.30
N GLU A 727 -31.15 7.56 23.83
CA GLU A 727 -30.33 8.35 24.77
C GLU A 727 -29.75 7.48 25.90
N PRO A 728 -30.53 6.60 26.56
CA PRO A 728 -30.03 5.75 27.65
C PRO A 728 -29.03 4.68 27.21
N MET A 729 -29.02 4.30 25.93
CA MET A 729 -28.26 3.19 25.37
C MET A 729 -27.60 3.61 24.05
N THR A 730 -27.04 4.82 24.06
CA THR A 730 -26.58 5.53 22.87
C THR A 730 -25.58 4.76 22.03
N ASP A 731 -24.78 3.88 22.64
CA ASP A 731 -23.77 3.09 21.93
C ASP A 731 -24.31 1.81 21.28
N ALA A 732 -25.51 1.37 21.66
CA ALA A 732 -26.19 0.21 21.09
C ALA A 732 -26.96 0.53 19.79
N PHE A 733 -27.02 1.79 19.37
CA PHE A 733 -27.82 2.20 18.21
C PHE A 733 -27.33 1.56 16.90
N LEU A 734 -26.01 1.33 16.76
CA LEU A 734 -25.45 0.68 15.57
C LEU A 734 -25.99 -0.75 15.44
N THR A 735 -26.04 -1.49 16.55
CA THR A 735 -26.65 -2.82 16.62
C THR A 735 -28.14 -2.75 16.30
N ALA A 736 -28.87 -1.75 16.82
CA ALA A 736 -30.29 -1.56 16.50
C ALA A 736 -30.50 -1.30 14.99
N CYS A 737 -29.64 -0.51 14.35
CA CYS A 737 -29.72 -0.20 12.92
C CYS A 737 -29.59 -1.45 12.05
N VAL A 738 -28.65 -2.36 12.35
CA VAL A 738 -28.49 -3.59 11.57
C VAL A 738 -29.62 -4.60 11.78
N VAL A 739 -30.22 -4.65 12.97
CA VAL A 739 -31.44 -5.44 13.21
C VAL A 739 -32.63 -4.83 12.48
N ALA A 740 -32.77 -3.50 12.52
CA ALA A 740 -33.83 -2.77 11.82
C ALA A 740 -33.76 -2.90 10.30
N ALA A 741 -32.56 -3.02 9.73
CA ALA A 741 -32.34 -3.20 8.30
C ALA A 741 -33.06 -4.43 7.71
N ILE A 742 -33.26 -5.47 8.52
CA ILE A 742 -33.95 -6.71 8.14
C ILE A 742 -35.34 -6.86 8.78
N SER A 743 -35.85 -5.80 9.41
CA SER A 743 -37.19 -5.79 10.00
C SER A 743 -38.24 -5.42 8.94
N HIS A 744 -39.40 -6.09 8.97
CA HIS A 744 -40.52 -5.75 8.11
C HIS A 744 -41.86 -6.00 8.81
N ASP A 745 -42.86 -5.22 8.45
CA ASP A 745 -44.23 -5.45 8.89
C ASP A 745 -44.96 -6.35 7.88
N SER A 746 -45.88 -7.16 8.39
CA SER A 746 -46.80 -7.95 7.56
C SER A 746 -47.81 -7.07 6.79
N ASP A 747 -47.99 -5.81 7.20
CA ASP A 747 -48.82 -4.86 6.46
C ASP A 747 -48.06 -4.32 5.22
N PRO A 748 -48.51 -4.62 3.99
CA PRO A 748 -47.87 -4.13 2.77
C PRO A 748 -47.92 -2.61 2.59
N ASN A 749 -48.70 -1.87 3.40
CA ASN A 749 -48.72 -0.41 3.41
C ASN A 749 -47.75 0.20 4.45
N SER A 750 -47.11 -0.62 5.28
CA SER A 750 -46.14 -0.14 6.25
C SER A 750 -44.85 0.30 5.54
N ALA A 751 -44.29 1.42 5.96
CA ALA A 751 -43.02 1.92 5.42
C ALA A 751 -41.79 1.10 5.88
N ASN A 752 -42.00 0.05 6.70
CA ASN A 752 -40.95 -0.76 7.33
C ASN A 752 -39.87 0.09 8.05
N THR A 753 -40.26 1.27 8.54
CA THR A 753 -39.31 2.25 9.08
C THR A 753 -39.14 2.06 10.58
N THR A 754 -37.89 1.91 11.01
CA THR A 754 -37.48 2.05 12.40
C THR A 754 -36.91 3.44 12.64
N THR A 755 -37.45 4.19 13.61
CA THR A 755 -36.96 5.54 13.97
C THR A 755 -36.20 5.48 15.29
N ILE A 756 -34.92 5.84 15.26
CA ILE A 756 -34.03 5.91 16.43
C ILE A 756 -33.68 7.38 16.70
N GLU A 757 -33.91 7.87 17.92
CA GLU A 757 -33.58 9.23 18.36
C GLU A 757 -32.73 9.22 19.64
N GLY A 758 -32.21 10.38 20.06
CA GLY A 758 -31.40 10.55 21.27
C GLY A 758 -29.93 10.19 21.11
N ILE A 759 -29.37 10.33 19.90
CA ILE A 759 -28.02 9.85 19.55
C ILE A 759 -27.12 10.92 18.88
N ALA A 760 -27.42 12.21 19.00
CA ALA A 760 -26.65 13.32 18.41
C ALA A 760 -25.16 13.29 18.79
N ASN A 761 -24.85 12.83 20.00
CA ASN A 761 -23.48 12.65 20.48
C ASN A 761 -22.65 11.66 19.64
N GLN A 762 -23.28 10.75 18.89
CA GLN A 762 -22.61 9.75 18.04
C GLN A 762 -21.97 10.35 16.79
N ARG A 763 -22.24 11.63 16.48
CA ARG A 763 -21.63 12.35 15.35
C ARG A 763 -20.18 12.75 15.58
N VAL A 764 -19.76 12.88 16.84
CA VAL A 764 -18.45 13.44 17.25
C VAL A 764 -17.67 12.52 18.20
N LYS A 765 -17.93 11.21 18.15
CA LYS A 765 -17.20 10.21 18.96
C LYS A 765 -15.85 9.83 18.34
N GLU A 766 -15.83 8.76 17.54
CA GLU A 766 -14.61 8.25 16.90
C GLU A 766 -14.59 8.63 15.42
N CYS A 767 -15.74 8.41 14.78
CA CYS A 767 -16.16 8.95 13.51
C CYS A 767 -17.58 9.55 13.65
N ASN A 768 -18.13 10.07 12.55
CA ASN A 768 -19.55 10.38 12.49
C ASN A 768 -20.33 9.08 12.28
N ARG A 769 -20.66 8.38 13.38
CA ARG A 769 -21.24 7.03 13.34
C ARG A 769 -22.60 6.99 12.67
N ILE A 770 -23.39 8.07 12.78
CA ILE A 770 -24.70 8.15 12.10
C ILE A 770 -24.51 8.13 10.59
N LEU A 771 -23.58 8.95 10.09
CA LEU A 771 -23.23 8.98 8.67
C LEU A 771 -22.59 7.67 8.21
N ALA A 772 -21.73 7.07 9.03
CA ALA A 772 -21.12 5.77 8.75
C ALA A 772 -22.20 4.69 8.58
N MET A 773 -23.15 4.58 9.51
CA MET A 773 -24.26 3.65 9.41
C MET A 773 -25.10 3.89 8.15
N ALA A 774 -25.43 5.16 7.83
CA ALA A 774 -26.18 5.50 6.63
C ALA A 774 -25.46 5.09 5.33
N THR A 775 -24.15 5.36 5.27
CA THR A 775 -23.32 5.08 4.10
C THR A 775 -23.14 3.58 3.89
N GLU A 776 -22.81 2.85 4.95
CA GLU A 776 -22.52 1.42 4.87
C GLU A 776 -23.79 0.59 4.71
N LEU A 777 -24.92 0.94 5.34
CA LEU A 777 -26.22 0.28 5.10
C LEU A 777 -26.69 0.43 3.65
N ALA A 778 -26.44 1.58 3.02
CA ALA A 778 -26.81 1.80 1.63
C ALA A 778 -26.14 0.78 0.68
N LYS A 779 -24.93 0.31 1.00
CA LYS A 779 -24.24 -0.74 0.23
C LYS A 779 -24.97 -2.09 0.25
N PHE A 780 -25.72 -2.37 1.31
CA PHE A 780 -26.58 -3.56 1.42
C PHE A 780 -27.95 -3.37 0.75
N GLY A 781 -28.22 -2.21 0.15
CA GLY A 781 -29.52 -1.85 -0.42
C GLY A 781 -30.52 -1.27 0.60
N VAL A 782 -30.10 -1.00 1.82
CA VAL A 782 -30.95 -0.49 2.91
C VAL A 782 -30.92 1.02 2.90
N LYS A 783 -32.08 1.65 2.72
CA LYS A 783 -32.19 3.12 2.74
C LYS A 783 -32.23 3.64 4.17
N THR A 784 -31.57 4.75 4.42
CA THR A 784 -31.66 5.47 5.69
C THR A 784 -31.97 6.94 5.49
N THR A 785 -32.60 7.57 6.48
CA THR A 785 -32.77 9.03 6.55
C THR A 785 -32.13 9.55 7.82
N GLU A 786 -31.18 10.47 7.68
CA GLU A 786 -30.48 11.08 8.80
C GLU A 786 -31.36 12.16 9.47
N LEU A 787 -31.52 12.08 10.79
CA LEU A 787 -32.26 13.07 11.59
C LEU A 787 -31.27 13.95 12.36
N PRO A 788 -31.66 15.15 12.84
CA PRO A 788 -30.79 16.01 13.64
C PRO A 788 -30.18 15.29 14.85
N ASP A 789 -30.99 14.48 15.55
CA ASP A 789 -30.64 13.72 16.75
C ASP A 789 -30.89 12.21 16.59
N GLY A 790 -30.76 11.68 15.37
CA GLY A 790 -31.22 10.32 15.11
C GLY A 790 -30.98 9.79 13.70
N ILE A 791 -31.56 8.62 13.45
CA ILE A 791 -31.56 7.95 12.15
C ILE A 791 -32.86 7.17 11.98
N GLN A 792 -33.41 7.21 10.77
CA GLN A 792 -34.46 6.30 10.32
C GLN A 792 -33.84 5.24 9.43
N VAL A 793 -34.11 3.97 9.73
CA VAL A 793 -33.71 2.82 8.91
C VAL A 793 -34.95 2.25 8.26
N HIS A 794 -34.98 2.23 6.93
CA HIS A 794 -36.08 1.66 6.15
C HIS A 794 -35.75 0.20 5.87
N GLY A 795 -36.32 -0.70 6.67
CA GLY A 795 -36.12 -2.14 6.54
C GLY A 795 -36.59 -2.69 5.20
N LEU A 796 -35.91 -3.74 4.74
CA LEU A 796 -36.23 -4.39 3.47
C LEU A 796 -37.51 -5.23 3.56
N ASN A 797 -38.22 -5.39 2.43
CA ASN A 797 -39.41 -6.23 2.37
C ASN A 797 -39.09 -7.72 2.55
N SER A 798 -37.89 -8.14 2.17
CA SER A 798 -37.38 -9.49 2.40
C SER A 798 -35.89 -9.46 2.72
N ILE A 799 -35.44 -10.38 3.57
CA ILE A 799 -34.00 -10.65 3.79
C ILE A 799 -33.30 -10.99 2.46
N LYS A 800 -34.02 -11.59 1.50
CA LYS A 800 -33.49 -11.93 0.17
C LYS A 800 -33.11 -10.70 -0.67
N ASP A 801 -33.59 -9.52 -0.29
CA ASP A 801 -33.28 -8.26 -0.99
C ASP A 801 -31.94 -7.64 -0.51
N LEU A 802 -31.31 -8.19 0.54
CA LEU A 802 -29.98 -7.76 0.98
C LEU A 802 -28.95 -8.02 -0.12
N LYS A 803 -28.16 -7.00 -0.43
CA LYS A 803 -27.12 -7.07 -1.46
C LYS A 803 -25.74 -7.28 -0.84
N VAL A 804 -24.90 -8.02 -1.54
CA VAL A 804 -23.45 -8.01 -1.28
C VAL A 804 -22.92 -6.64 -1.70
N PRO A 805 -22.24 -5.90 -0.80
CA PRO A 805 -21.61 -4.64 -1.14
C PRO A 805 -20.71 -4.77 -2.38
N SER A 806 -21.05 -4.05 -3.45
CA SER A 806 -20.31 -4.06 -4.72
C SER A 806 -20.45 -2.74 -5.47
N ASP A 807 -19.48 -2.42 -6.31
CA ASP A 807 -19.52 -1.30 -7.27
C ASP A 807 -19.23 -1.80 -8.71
N SER A 808 -19.04 -0.88 -9.66
CA SER A 808 -18.74 -1.24 -11.06
C SER A 808 -17.44 -2.01 -11.26
N SER A 809 -16.55 -2.03 -10.27
CA SER A 809 -15.26 -2.70 -10.29
C SER A 809 -15.25 -4.05 -9.58
N GLY A 810 -16.30 -4.39 -8.84
CA GLY A 810 -16.43 -5.69 -8.16
C GLY A 810 -16.93 -5.56 -6.72
N PRO A 811 -16.70 -6.58 -5.87
CA PRO A 811 -17.04 -6.54 -4.44
C PRO A 811 -16.32 -5.38 -3.75
N VAL A 812 -17.06 -4.56 -3.00
CA VAL A 812 -16.49 -3.54 -2.11
C VAL A 812 -16.63 -4.00 -0.66
N GLY A 813 -15.65 -3.70 0.18
CA GLY A 813 -15.73 -3.99 1.60
C GLY A 813 -16.64 -3.01 2.37
N VAL A 814 -17.06 -3.44 3.55
CA VAL A 814 -17.66 -2.55 4.56
C VAL A 814 -16.54 -1.78 5.27
N CYS A 815 -16.54 -0.46 5.15
CA CYS A 815 -15.56 0.39 5.82
C CYS A 815 -15.96 0.55 7.29
N THR A 816 -15.04 0.26 8.20
CA THR A 816 -15.33 0.35 9.64
C THR A 816 -14.93 1.68 10.25
N TYR A 817 -14.10 2.45 9.54
CA TYR A 817 -13.60 3.75 9.98
C TYR A 817 -12.76 3.65 11.26
N ASP A 818 -12.02 2.55 11.43
CA ASP A 818 -11.33 2.17 12.67
C ASP A 818 -12.27 2.20 13.91
N ASP A 819 -13.57 1.93 13.71
CA ASP A 819 -14.58 1.90 14.76
C ASP A 819 -15.08 0.47 15.01
N HIS A 820 -14.62 -0.10 16.12
CA HIS A 820 -15.04 -1.40 16.65
C HIS A 820 -16.55 -1.63 16.62
N ARG A 821 -17.38 -0.61 16.89
CA ARG A 821 -18.83 -0.79 16.94
C ARG A 821 -19.42 -0.96 15.55
N VAL A 822 -18.86 -0.28 14.55
CA VAL A 822 -19.27 -0.40 13.14
C VAL A 822 -18.93 -1.82 12.67
N ALA A 823 -17.69 -2.26 12.90
CA ALA A 823 -17.23 -3.60 12.53
C ALA A 823 -18.11 -4.72 13.12
N MET A 824 -18.33 -4.71 14.44
CA MET A 824 -19.13 -5.74 15.11
C MET A 824 -20.59 -5.73 14.65
N SER A 825 -21.20 -4.55 14.46
CA SER A 825 -22.59 -4.46 13.99
C SER A 825 -22.73 -5.01 12.56
N PHE A 826 -21.87 -4.59 11.64
CA PHE A 826 -21.94 -5.06 10.26
C PHE A 826 -21.50 -6.51 10.09
N SER A 827 -20.70 -7.08 11.00
CA SER A 827 -20.41 -8.52 10.98
C SER A 827 -21.67 -9.38 11.12
N LEU A 828 -22.69 -8.89 11.82
CA LEU A 828 -23.98 -9.58 11.96
C LEU A 828 -24.80 -9.47 10.67
N LEU A 829 -24.92 -8.26 10.11
CA LEU A 829 -25.67 -8.04 8.87
C LEU A 829 -25.05 -8.78 7.69
N ALA A 830 -23.72 -8.81 7.64
CA ALA A 830 -22.93 -9.56 6.66
C ALA A 830 -23.34 -11.03 6.57
N GLY A 831 -23.48 -11.71 7.71
CA GLY A 831 -23.93 -13.10 7.74
C GLY A 831 -25.40 -13.32 7.38
N MET A 832 -26.24 -12.27 7.41
CA MET A 832 -27.63 -12.40 6.96
C MET A 832 -27.79 -12.35 5.44
N VAL A 833 -26.81 -11.80 4.72
CA VAL A 833 -26.83 -11.75 3.26
C VAL A 833 -26.86 -13.17 2.70
N ASN A 834 -27.81 -13.46 1.81
CA ASN A 834 -28.03 -14.79 1.22
C ASN A 834 -28.31 -15.94 2.21
N SER A 835 -28.57 -15.67 3.49
CA SER A 835 -28.84 -16.70 4.51
C SER A 835 -30.10 -17.55 4.26
N GLN A 836 -31.01 -17.08 3.39
CA GLN A 836 -32.28 -17.75 3.05
C GLN A 836 -32.34 -18.18 1.56
N ASN A 837 -31.21 -18.17 0.85
CA ASN A 837 -31.15 -18.60 -0.56
C ASN A 837 -30.73 -20.07 -0.64
N GLU A 838 -31.68 -20.93 -1.05
CA GLU A 838 -31.45 -22.38 -1.20
C GLU A 838 -30.71 -22.76 -2.50
N ARG A 839 -30.50 -21.83 -3.43
CA ARG A 839 -30.11 -22.13 -4.83
C ARG A 839 -28.69 -21.74 -5.24
N ASP A 840 -27.93 -21.03 -4.41
CA ASP A 840 -26.56 -20.62 -4.77
C ASP A 840 -25.54 -21.64 -4.26
N GLU A 841 -24.94 -22.42 -5.18
CA GLU A 841 -23.78 -23.27 -4.89
C GLU A 841 -22.53 -22.46 -4.51
N VAL A 842 -22.50 -21.16 -4.82
CA VAL A 842 -21.41 -20.24 -4.48
C VAL A 842 -21.93 -19.18 -3.52
N ALA A 843 -21.77 -19.42 -2.22
CA ALA A 843 -22.07 -18.45 -1.19
C ALA A 843 -21.07 -17.28 -1.30
N ASN A 844 -21.53 -16.13 -1.79
CA ASN A 844 -20.71 -14.91 -1.83
C ASN A 844 -20.58 -14.32 -0.42
N PRO A 845 -19.39 -14.36 0.21
CA PRO A 845 -19.20 -13.78 1.53
C PRO A 845 -19.18 -12.25 1.45
N VAL A 846 -19.52 -11.60 2.55
CA VAL A 846 -19.39 -10.15 2.69
C VAL A 846 -18.04 -9.83 3.34
N ARG A 847 -17.32 -8.89 2.76
CA ARG A 847 -16.01 -8.44 3.25
C ARG A 847 -16.17 -7.31 4.27
N ILE A 848 -15.63 -7.49 5.47
CA ILE A 848 -15.49 -6.47 6.50
C ILE A 848 -14.02 -6.05 6.57
N LEU A 849 -13.76 -4.75 6.45
CA LEU A 849 -12.41 -4.20 6.53
C LEU A 849 -11.97 -4.06 8.00
N GLU A 850 -10.67 -3.93 8.27
CA GLU A 850 -10.13 -3.51 9.58
C GLU A 850 -10.55 -4.38 10.80
N ARG A 851 -10.44 -5.72 10.71
CA ARG A 851 -10.86 -6.66 11.79
C ARG A 851 -10.29 -6.29 13.17
N HIS A 852 -9.02 -5.90 13.21
CA HIS A 852 -8.30 -5.55 14.44
C HIS A 852 -8.93 -4.39 15.23
N CYS A 853 -9.72 -3.52 14.60
CA CYS A 853 -10.34 -2.38 15.29
C CYS A 853 -11.23 -2.83 16.45
N THR A 854 -11.80 -4.04 16.36
CA THR A 854 -12.57 -4.69 17.44
C THR A 854 -11.78 -4.90 18.73
N GLY A 855 -10.44 -4.97 18.67
CA GLY A 855 -9.52 -5.09 19.80
C GLY A 855 -9.69 -4.01 20.87
N LYS A 856 -10.27 -2.87 20.51
CA LYS A 856 -10.54 -1.77 21.43
C LYS A 856 -11.53 -2.11 22.55
N THR A 857 -12.52 -2.96 22.28
CA THR A 857 -13.54 -3.35 23.27
C THR A 857 -13.78 -4.84 23.35
N TRP A 858 -13.56 -5.58 22.27
CA TRP A 858 -13.74 -7.03 22.25
C TRP A 858 -12.78 -7.69 21.25
N PRO A 859 -11.50 -7.89 21.64
CA PRO A 859 -10.51 -8.57 20.79
C PRO A 859 -10.96 -9.94 20.27
N GLY A 860 -11.72 -10.67 21.09
CA GLY A 860 -12.25 -12.00 20.76
C GLY A 860 -13.63 -12.01 20.10
N TRP A 861 -14.15 -10.88 19.60
CA TRP A 861 -15.48 -10.87 18.96
C TRP A 861 -15.58 -11.89 17.83
N TRP A 862 -14.61 -11.86 16.92
CA TRP A 862 -14.58 -12.76 15.76
C TRP A 862 -14.36 -14.21 16.16
N ASP A 863 -13.60 -14.43 17.23
CA ASP A 863 -13.37 -15.75 17.80
C ASP A 863 -14.71 -16.33 18.29
N VAL A 864 -15.46 -15.57 19.11
CA VAL A 864 -16.80 -15.96 19.60
C VAL A 864 -17.78 -16.17 18.44
N LEU A 865 -17.75 -15.30 17.43
CA LEU A 865 -18.61 -15.40 16.26
C LEU A 865 -18.38 -16.71 15.51
N HIS A 866 -17.12 -17.15 15.40
CA HIS A 866 -16.75 -18.42 14.78
C HIS A 866 -16.96 -19.63 15.70
N SER A 867 -16.24 -19.71 16.82
CA SER A 867 -16.12 -20.91 17.65
C SER A 867 -17.36 -21.17 18.52
N GLU A 868 -18.03 -20.13 19.01
CA GLU A 868 -19.20 -20.28 19.89
C GLU A 868 -20.52 -20.20 19.13
N LEU A 869 -20.65 -19.23 18.21
CA LEU A 869 -21.89 -18.93 17.48
C LEU A 869 -22.01 -19.69 16.14
N GLY A 870 -20.91 -20.23 15.60
CA GLY A 870 -20.91 -21.12 14.42
C GLY A 870 -20.84 -20.40 13.07
N ALA A 871 -20.43 -19.14 13.02
CA ALA A 871 -20.22 -18.44 11.76
C ALA A 871 -18.98 -18.95 11.03
N LYS A 872 -19.07 -19.20 9.72
CA LYS A 872 -17.89 -19.44 8.88
C LYS A 872 -17.21 -18.11 8.53
N LEU A 873 -15.92 -17.99 8.85
CA LEU A 873 -15.09 -16.84 8.53
C LEU A 873 -13.90 -17.27 7.66
N ASP A 874 -13.39 -16.35 6.85
CA ASP A 874 -12.14 -16.53 6.08
C ASP A 874 -11.39 -15.19 6.04
N GLY A 875 -10.10 -15.23 5.73
CA GLY A 875 -9.28 -14.03 5.55
C GLY A 875 -9.12 -13.66 4.09
N ALA A 876 -8.94 -12.37 3.82
CA ALA A 876 -8.60 -11.89 2.49
C ALA A 876 -7.49 -10.84 2.54
N GLU A 877 -6.66 -10.84 1.49
CA GLU A 877 -5.74 -9.74 1.22
C GLU A 877 -6.49 -8.41 1.12
N PRO A 878 -5.91 -7.30 1.61
CA PRO A 878 -6.53 -6.01 1.50
C PRO A 878 -6.93 -5.69 0.06
N LEU A 879 -8.14 -5.20 -0.15
CA LEU A 879 -8.50 -4.68 -1.47
C LEU A 879 -7.48 -3.61 -1.83
N GLU A 880 -6.86 -3.68 -3.02
CA GLU A 880 -6.03 -2.58 -3.51
C GLU A 880 -6.85 -1.32 -3.40
N CYS A 881 -6.48 -0.46 -2.44
CA CYS A 881 -7.38 0.54 -1.92
C CYS A 881 -7.83 1.41 -3.10
N THR A 882 -9.05 1.20 -3.59
CA THR A 882 -9.61 2.01 -4.68
C THR A 882 -9.72 3.46 -4.22
N SER A 883 -9.64 3.74 -2.91
CA SER A 883 -9.47 5.09 -2.39
C SER A 883 -8.20 5.78 -2.92
N LYS A 884 -7.08 5.08 -3.19
CA LYS A 884 -5.92 5.70 -3.86
C LYS A 884 -6.17 5.97 -5.34
N LYS A 885 -6.94 5.11 -6.03
CA LYS A 885 -7.37 5.37 -7.42
C LYS A 885 -8.47 6.43 -7.53
N ASN A 886 -9.29 6.63 -6.48
CA ASN A 886 -10.41 7.57 -6.46
C ASN A 886 -10.12 8.89 -5.72
N SER A 887 -9.10 8.97 -4.84
CA SER A 887 -8.68 10.25 -4.27
C SER A 887 -7.92 11.02 -5.33
N LYS A 888 -8.51 12.10 -5.82
CA LYS A 888 -7.87 13.01 -6.75
C LYS A 888 -6.83 13.83 -6.00
N LYS A 889 -5.68 13.23 -5.66
CA LYS A 889 -4.60 13.96 -4.99
C LYS A 889 -4.24 15.20 -5.81
N SER A 890 -4.17 16.34 -5.13
CA SER A 890 -3.87 17.62 -5.76
C SER A 890 -2.40 17.72 -6.17
N VAL A 891 -2.11 18.60 -7.13
CA VAL A 891 -0.77 18.84 -7.67
C VAL A 891 -0.28 20.21 -7.22
N VAL A 892 0.83 20.26 -6.50
CA VAL A 892 1.55 21.49 -6.13
C VAL A 892 2.69 21.71 -7.12
N ILE A 893 2.73 22.87 -7.77
CA ILE A 893 3.77 23.22 -8.74
C ILE A 893 4.71 24.24 -8.10
N ILE A 894 5.96 23.83 -7.89
CA ILE A 894 7.04 24.65 -7.34
C ILE A 894 8.11 24.93 -8.39
N GLY A 895 8.92 25.96 -8.17
CA GLY A 895 10.04 26.31 -9.06
C GLY A 895 10.27 27.82 -9.13
N MET A 896 11.35 28.23 -9.81
CA MET A 896 11.69 29.65 -9.93
C MET A 896 10.65 30.46 -10.71
N ARG A 897 10.67 31.79 -10.49
CA ARG A 897 9.95 32.72 -11.37
C ARG A 897 10.51 32.60 -12.79
N ALA A 898 9.68 32.89 -13.80
CA ALA A 898 9.98 32.72 -15.22
C ALA A 898 10.15 31.27 -15.74
N ALA A 899 10.11 30.26 -14.87
CA ALA A 899 10.13 28.85 -15.30
C ALA A 899 8.88 28.41 -16.10
N GLY A 900 7.85 29.28 -16.22
CA GLY A 900 6.60 28.97 -16.93
C GLY A 900 5.49 28.40 -16.05
N LYS A 901 5.61 28.50 -14.72
CA LYS A 901 4.65 27.94 -13.74
C LYS A 901 3.19 28.28 -14.06
N THR A 902 2.83 29.56 -14.16
CA THR A 902 1.44 29.96 -14.43
C THR A 902 0.85 29.32 -15.69
N THR A 903 1.65 29.22 -16.75
CA THR A 903 1.25 28.59 -18.02
C THR A 903 1.05 27.09 -17.85
N ILE A 904 2.03 26.41 -17.26
CA ILE A 904 1.99 24.95 -17.09
C ILE A 904 0.96 24.53 -16.04
N SER A 905 0.71 25.33 -15.00
CA SER A 905 -0.36 25.07 -14.03
C SER A 905 -1.74 25.08 -14.71
N LYS A 906 -1.98 25.96 -15.69
CA LYS A 906 -3.20 25.95 -16.51
C LYS A 906 -3.28 24.70 -17.38
N TRP A 907 -2.16 24.26 -17.96
CA TRP A 907 -2.12 23.02 -18.74
C TRP A 907 -2.37 21.79 -17.87
N CYS A 908 -1.79 21.75 -16.68
CA CYS A 908 -1.96 20.71 -15.67
C CYS A 908 -3.44 20.59 -15.28
N ALA A 909 -4.06 21.71 -14.89
CA ALA A 909 -5.48 21.74 -14.52
C ALA A 909 -6.37 21.28 -15.67
N SER A 910 -6.09 21.74 -16.90
CA SER A 910 -6.83 21.32 -18.10
C SER A 910 -6.65 19.83 -18.44
N ALA A 911 -5.44 19.28 -18.29
CA ALA A 911 -5.14 17.90 -18.64
C ALA A 911 -5.77 16.91 -17.65
N LEU A 912 -5.83 17.27 -16.37
CA LEU A 912 -6.40 16.43 -15.30
C LEU A 912 -7.89 16.67 -15.07
N GLY A 913 -8.47 17.73 -15.64
CA GLY A 913 -9.84 18.17 -15.33
C GLY A 913 -9.97 18.73 -13.90
N TYR A 914 -8.89 19.33 -13.40
CA TYR A 914 -8.76 19.86 -12.03
C TYR A 914 -9.00 21.36 -12.00
N LYS A 915 -9.23 21.92 -10.81
CA LYS A 915 -9.32 23.38 -10.62
C LYS A 915 -7.95 23.97 -10.29
N LEU A 916 -7.59 25.07 -10.95
CA LEU A 916 -6.38 25.83 -10.66
C LEU A 916 -6.63 26.84 -9.54
N VAL A 917 -5.72 26.89 -8.57
CA VAL A 917 -5.62 27.95 -7.55
C VAL A 917 -4.18 28.48 -7.58
N ASP A 918 -4.03 29.76 -7.88
CA ASP A 918 -2.74 30.44 -7.78
C ASP A 918 -2.61 31.07 -6.39
N LEU A 919 -1.57 30.70 -5.65
CA LEU A 919 -1.39 31.12 -4.26
C LEU A 919 -1.03 32.60 -4.14
N ASP A 920 -0.37 33.19 -5.15
CA ASP A 920 -0.13 34.64 -5.14
C ASP A 920 -1.46 35.37 -5.34
N GLU A 921 -2.33 34.93 -6.25
CA GLU A 921 -3.66 35.54 -6.44
C GLU A 921 -4.55 35.38 -5.20
N LEU A 922 -4.51 34.22 -4.54
CA LEU A 922 -5.24 33.98 -3.30
C LEU A 922 -4.71 34.85 -2.15
N PHE A 923 -3.39 35.02 -2.06
CA PHE A 923 -2.77 35.96 -1.12
C PHE A 923 -3.27 37.38 -1.36
N GLU A 924 -3.23 37.87 -2.59
CA GLU A 924 -3.71 39.22 -2.92
C GLU A 924 -5.19 39.38 -2.54
N GLN A 925 -6.05 38.39 -2.83
CA GLN A 925 -7.46 38.40 -2.44
C GLN A 925 -7.67 38.45 -0.91
N GLN A 926 -6.92 37.66 -0.14
CA GLN A 926 -7.00 37.67 1.33
C GLN A 926 -6.45 38.96 1.95
N HIS A 927 -5.57 39.66 1.26
CA HIS A 927 -4.98 40.93 1.68
C HIS A 927 -5.55 42.14 0.90
N ASN A 928 -6.87 42.20 0.72
CA ASN A 928 -7.60 43.35 0.14
C ASN A 928 -7.15 43.76 -1.28
N ASN A 929 -6.76 42.80 -2.12
CA ASN A 929 -6.19 42.99 -3.46
C ASN A 929 -4.90 43.84 -3.47
N GLN A 930 -4.19 43.89 -2.33
CA GLN A 930 -2.86 44.47 -2.27
C GLN A 930 -1.87 43.53 -2.97
N SER A 931 -1.12 44.05 -3.95
CA SER A 931 -0.13 43.23 -4.66
C SER A 931 0.99 42.76 -3.72
N VAL A 932 1.61 41.61 -4.03
CA VAL A 932 2.78 41.10 -3.28
C VAL A 932 3.88 42.16 -3.13
N LYS A 933 4.09 42.98 -4.17
CA LYS A 933 5.08 44.06 -4.16
C LYS A 933 4.75 45.12 -3.10
N GLN A 934 3.50 45.55 -3.02
CA GLN A 934 3.06 46.54 -2.04
C GLN A 934 3.15 45.98 -0.62
N PHE A 935 2.71 44.73 -0.42
CA PHE A 935 2.75 44.09 0.89
C PHE A 935 4.18 43.96 1.43
N VAL A 936 5.13 43.53 0.58
CA VAL A 936 6.55 43.40 0.97
C VAL A 936 7.18 44.76 1.28
N VAL A 937 6.81 45.82 0.57
CA VAL A 937 7.29 47.18 0.87
C VAL A 937 6.80 47.66 2.25
N GLU A 938 5.57 47.30 2.62
CA GLU A 938 4.96 47.71 3.90
C GLU A 938 5.36 46.83 5.09
N ASN A 939 5.52 45.52 4.88
CA ASN A 939 5.65 44.54 5.96
C ASN A 939 6.96 43.73 5.92
N GLY A 940 7.75 43.83 4.85
CA GLY A 940 8.97 43.05 4.65
C GLY A 940 8.76 41.64 4.11
N TRP A 941 9.86 40.99 3.73
CA TRP A 941 9.86 39.63 3.17
C TRP A 941 9.54 38.54 4.20
N GLU A 942 9.98 38.72 5.44
CA GLU A 942 9.79 37.73 6.51
C GLU A 942 8.30 37.49 6.77
N LYS A 943 7.54 38.57 6.98
CA LYS A 943 6.09 38.51 7.20
C LYS A 943 5.32 38.01 5.97
N PHE A 944 5.78 38.31 4.75
CA PHE A 944 5.21 37.71 3.55
C PHE A 944 5.38 36.18 3.52
N ARG A 945 6.55 35.66 3.92
CA ARG A 945 6.80 34.20 3.97
C ARG A 945 5.96 33.49 5.04
N GLU A 946 5.69 34.14 6.17
CA GLU A 946 4.79 33.63 7.19
C GLU A 946 3.36 33.47 6.65
N GLU A 947 2.82 34.50 6.00
CA GLU A 947 1.48 34.45 5.40
C GLU A 947 1.41 33.48 4.21
N GLU A 948 2.42 33.45 3.33
CA GLU A 948 2.53 32.48 2.24
C GLU A 948 2.48 31.03 2.78
N THR A 949 3.16 30.78 3.90
CA THR A 949 3.14 29.47 4.58
C THR A 949 1.78 29.15 5.18
N ARG A 950 1.11 30.14 5.82
CA ARG A 950 -0.23 29.98 6.40
C ARG A 950 -1.26 29.60 5.33
N ILE A 951 -1.29 30.35 4.23
CA ILE A 951 -2.20 30.11 3.11
C ILE A 951 -1.93 28.74 2.49
N PHE A 952 -0.67 28.38 2.28
CA PHE A 952 -0.32 27.07 1.73
C PHE A 952 -0.83 25.91 2.60
N LYS A 953 -0.61 25.97 3.92
CA LYS A 953 -1.10 24.94 4.87
C LYS A 953 -2.62 24.83 4.86
N GLU A 954 -3.33 25.95 4.85
CA GLU A 954 -4.80 26.00 4.80
C GLU A 954 -5.34 25.36 3.51
N VAL A 955 -4.74 25.68 2.37
CA VAL A 955 -5.15 25.15 1.06
C VAL A 955 -4.90 23.64 0.97
N ILE A 956 -3.75 23.14 1.44
CA ILE A 956 -3.46 21.70 1.47
C ILE A 956 -4.43 20.96 2.39
N GLN A 957 -4.73 21.51 3.57
CA GLN A 957 -5.66 20.88 4.51
C GLN A 957 -7.09 20.79 3.94
N ASN A 958 -7.54 21.81 3.23
CA ASN A 958 -8.91 21.87 2.74
C ASN A 958 -9.11 21.14 1.39
N TYR A 959 -8.10 21.15 0.52
CA TYR A 959 -8.25 20.76 -0.88
C TYR A 959 -7.15 19.80 -1.38
N GLY A 960 -6.26 19.31 -0.51
CA GLY A 960 -5.15 18.43 -0.87
C GLY A 960 -5.57 17.11 -1.52
N ASP A 961 -6.79 16.66 -1.24
CA ASP A 961 -7.34 15.37 -1.68
C ASP A 961 -8.49 15.49 -2.71
N ASP A 962 -8.76 16.71 -3.20
CA ASP A 962 -9.98 17.05 -3.98
C ASP A 962 -9.74 17.32 -5.48
N GLY A 963 -8.51 17.20 -5.98
CA GLY A 963 -8.18 17.34 -7.39
C GLY A 963 -8.02 18.79 -7.83
N TYR A 964 -7.08 19.47 -7.17
CA TYR A 964 -6.68 20.84 -7.48
C TYR A 964 -5.25 20.91 -8.02
N VAL A 965 -4.94 22.02 -8.68
CA VAL A 965 -3.58 22.40 -9.03
C VAL A 965 -3.24 23.68 -8.31
N PHE A 966 -2.19 23.66 -7.49
CA PHE A 966 -1.70 24.79 -6.72
C PHE A 966 -0.44 25.36 -7.38
N SER A 967 -0.54 26.57 -7.89
CA SER A 967 0.62 27.32 -8.43
C SER A 967 1.22 28.14 -7.30
N THR A 968 2.46 27.86 -6.90
CA THR A 968 3.08 28.53 -5.74
C THR A 968 3.93 29.73 -6.14
N GLY A 969 4.15 30.64 -5.18
CA GLY A 969 5.21 31.64 -5.27
C GLY A 969 6.59 30.99 -5.41
N GLY A 970 7.49 31.65 -6.14
CA GLY A 970 8.82 31.11 -6.44
C GLY A 970 9.78 31.04 -5.25
N GLY A 971 9.35 31.40 -4.04
CA GLY A 971 10.16 31.34 -2.83
C GLY A 971 9.51 30.59 -1.67
N ILE A 972 8.41 29.85 -1.93
CA ILE A 972 7.74 28.99 -0.94
C ILE A 972 8.73 28.07 -0.19
N VAL A 973 9.78 27.62 -0.86
CA VAL A 973 10.81 26.72 -0.31
C VAL A 973 11.77 27.41 0.68
N GLU A 974 11.77 28.74 0.81
CA GLU A 974 12.66 29.43 1.76
C GLU A 974 12.21 29.24 3.21
N SER A 975 10.90 29.10 3.45
CA SER A 975 10.35 28.79 4.76
C SER A 975 10.55 27.32 5.13
N ALA A 976 11.17 27.05 6.27
CA ALA A 976 11.39 25.68 6.76
C ALA A 976 10.06 24.94 7.01
N GLU A 977 9.04 25.66 7.43
CA GLU A 977 7.70 25.12 7.69
C GLU A 977 6.96 24.78 6.40
N SER A 978 7.10 25.62 5.36
CA SER A 978 6.59 25.30 4.03
C SER A 978 7.30 24.09 3.42
N ARG A 979 8.63 23.97 3.59
CA ARG A 979 9.37 22.76 3.17
C ARG A 979 8.86 21.52 3.87
N LYS A 980 8.59 21.59 5.18
CA LYS A 980 8.00 20.47 5.93
C LYS A 980 6.62 20.11 5.37
N ALA A 981 5.74 21.08 5.17
CA ALA A 981 4.40 20.86 4.62
C ALA A 981 4.42 20.24 3.21
N LEU A 982 5.35 20.67 2.34
CA LEU A 982 5.55 20.08 1.01
C LEU A 982 5.98 18.60 1.11
N LYS A 983 6.95 18.30 1.98
CA LYS A 983 7.45 16.93 2.19
C LYS A 983 6.39 16.01 2.82
N ASP A 984 5.63 16.53 3.78
CA ASP A 984 4.53 15.79 4.42
C ASP A 984 3.42 15.49 3.39
N PHE A 985 3.07 16.47 2.54
CA PHE A 985 2.11 16.27 1.45
C PHE A 985 2.60 15.23 0.44
N ALA A 986 3.85 15.32 -0.02
CA ALA A 986 4.45 14.34 -0.93
C ALA A 986 4.48 12.93 -0.32
N SER A 987 4.85 12.81 0.95
CA SER A 987 4.89 11.53 1.68
C SER A 987 3.49 10.92 1.90
N SER A 988 2.44 11.75 1.93
CA SER A 988 1.04 11.31 1.97
C SER A 988 0.49 10.85 0.61
N GLY A 989 1.32 10.86 -0.44
CA GLY A 989 0.94 10.54 -1.82
C GLY A 989 0.51 11.74 -2.67
N GLY A 990 0.67 12.98 -2.18
CA GLY A 990 0.44 14.19 -2.96
C GLY A 990 1.50 14.41 -4.04
N TYR A 991 1.16 15.14 -5.10
CA TYR A 991 2.09 15.43 -6.20
C TYR A 991 2.75 16.79 -6.00
N VAL A 992 4.07 16.83 -5.83
CA VAL A 992 4.86 18.06 -5.76
C VAL A 992 5.80 18.09 -6.95
N LEU A 993 5.41 18.85 -7.97
CA LEU A 993 6.10 18.96 -9.24
C LEU A 993 7.06 20.16 -9.23
N HIS A 994 8.37 19.89 -9.30
CA HIS A 994 9.37 20.91 -9.54
C HIS A 994 9.53 21.19 -11.03
N LEU A 995 9.18 22.41 -11.40
CA LEU A 995 9.29 22.92 -12.77
C LEU A 995 10.63 23.60 -12.95
N HIS A 996 11.47 22.99 -13.77
CA HIS A 996 12.84 23.43 -14.01
C HIS A 996 13.03 23.88 -15.47
N ARG A 997 13.95 24.83 -15.67
CA ARG A 997 14.35 25.37 -16.97
C ARG A 997 15.81 25.79 -16.86
N ASP A 998 16.49 25.85 -18.01
CA ASP A 998 17.86 26.35 -18.08
C ASP A 998 18.01 27.68 -17.31
N ILE A 999 19.00 27.71 -16.42
CA ILE A 999 19.19 28.83 -15.51
C ILE A 999 19.65 30.09 -16.23
N GLU A 1000 20.45 29.96 -17.29
CA GLU A 1000 20.92 31.11 -18.07
C GLU A 1000 19.74 31.80 -18.76
N GLU A 1001 18.84 31.01 -19.36
CA GLU A 1001 17.62 31.55 -19.96
C GLU A 1001 16.72 32.22 -18.93
N THR A 1002 16.61 31.61 -17.74
CA THR A 1002 15.79 32.13 -16.64
C THR A 1002 16.33 33.47 -16.14
N ILE A 1003 17.65 33.62 -16.04
CA ILE A 1003 18.32 34.88 -15.68
C ILE A 1003 18.02 35.96 -16.72
N VAL A 1004 18.21 35.68 -18.00
CA VAL A 1004 17.95 36.64 -19.09
C VAL A 1004 16.50 37.12 -19.07
N PHE A 1005 15.53 36.21 -18.90
CA PHE A 1005 14.12 36.59 -18.83
C PHE A 1005 13.83 37.48 -17.61
N LEU A 1006 14.33 37.10 -16.43
CA LEU A 1006 14.07 37.85 -15.20
C LEU A 1006 14.73 39.23 -15.18
N GLN A 1007 15.87 39.40 -15.85
CA GLN A 1007 16.49 40.73 -16.03
C GLN A 1007 15.64 41.65 -16.93
N SER A 1008 14.80 41.09 -17.80
CA SER A 1008 13.96 41.85 -18.74
C SER A 1008 12.55 42.19 -18.26
N ASP A 1009 12.09 41.65 -17.11
CA ASP A 1009 10.72 41.80 -16.61
C ASP A 1009 10.59 42.93 -15.54
N PRO A 1010 9.94 44.08 -15.85
CA PRO A 1010 9.78 45.20 -14.92
C PRO A 1010 8.59 45.03 -13.94
N SER A 1011 7.76 43.99 -14.09
CA SER A 1011 6.43 43.92 -13.45
C SER A 1011 6.44 43.60 -11.95
N ARG A 1012 7.57 43.15 -11.40
CA ARG A 1012 7.70 42.70 -10.01
C ARG A 1012 9.04 43.13 -9.41
N PRO A 1013 9.18 43.21 -8.06
CA PRO A 1013 10.41 43.71 -7.45
C PRO A 1013 11.63 42.87 -7.86
N ALA A 1014 12.73 43.56 -8.15
CA ALA A 1014 14.01 42.93 -8.45
C ALA A 1014 14.47 42.11 -7.24
N TYR A 1015 15.14 40.99 -7.49
CA TYR A 1015 15.80 40.26 -6.40
C TYR A 1015 16.82 41.18 -5.74
N VAL A 1016 16.87 41.16 -4.40
CA VAL A 1016 17.86 41.91 -3.63
C VAL A 1016 19.27 41.32 -3.83
N GLU A 1017 19.32 40.02 -4.13
CA GLU A 1017 20.51 39.22 -4.40
C GLU A 1017 20.62 38.87 -5.89
N GLU A 1018 21.82 38.48 -6.33
CA GLU A 1018 22.05 37.95 -7.68
C GLU A 1018 21.20 36.71 -7.93
N ILE A 1019 20.54 36.64 -9.10
CA ILE A 1019 19.55 35.58 -9.42
C ILE A 1019 20.19 34.19 -9.31
N ARG A 1020 21.46 34.08 -9.68
CA ARG A 1020 22.20 32.82 -9.63
C ARG A 1020 22.47 32.33 -8.21
N GLU A 1021 22.71 33.25 -7.27
CA GLU A 1021 22.89 32.90 -5.86
C GLU A 1021 21.58 32.37 -5.26
N VAL A 1022 20.46 33.02 -5.60
CA VAL A 1022 19.11 32.57 -5.20
C VAL A 1022 18.81 31.17 -5.75
N TRP A 1023 19.17 30.90 -7.01
CA TRP A 1023 19.01 29.57 -7.60
C TRP A 1023 19.84 28.51 -6.86
N ASN A 1024 21.15 28.74 -6.71
CA ASN A 1024 22.06 27.78 -6.08
C ASN A 1024 21.60 27.43 -4.65
N ARG A 1025 21.02 28.40 -3.93
CA ARG A 1025 20.44 28.17 -2.61
C ARG A 1025 19.13 27.36 -2.67
N ARG A 1026 18.22 27.69 -3.59
CA ARG A 1026 16.88 27.08 -3.65
C ARG A 1026 16.83 25.73 -4.36
N GLU A 1027 17.77 25.43 -5.27
CA GLU A 1027 17.78 24.20 -6.06
C GLU A 1027 17.74 22.95 -5.18
N GLY A 1028 18.61 22.90 -4.16
CA GLY A 1028 18.63 21.79 -3.20
C GLY A 1028 17.29 21.60 -2.50
N TRP A 1029 16.63 22.69 -2.10
CA TRP A 1029 15.32 22.64 -1.45
C TRP A 1029 14.20 22.22 -2.40
N TYR A 1030 14.23 22.67 -3.66
CA TYR A 1030 13.26 22.19 -4.65
C TYR A 1030 13.37 20.68 -4.85
N LYS A 1031 14.61 20.15 -4.99
CA LYS A 1031 14.86 18.71 -5.13
C LYS A 1031 14.45 17.92 -3.89
N GLU A 1032 14.65 18.47 -2.69
CA GLU A 1032 14.26 17.87 -1.42
C GLU A 1032 12.74 17.81 -1.24
N CYS A 1033 12.03 18.87 -1.66
CA CYS A 1033 10.58 19.01 -1.44
C CYS A 1033 9.73 18.38 -2.54
N SER A 1034 10.30 18.06 -3.71
CA SER A 1034 9.57 17.50 -4.85
C SER A 1034 9.73 15.98 -4.97
N ASN A 1035 8.65 15.32 -5.37
CA ASN A 1035 8.66 13.91 -5.77
C ASN A 1035 8.56 13.74 -7.30
N PHE A 1036 8.32 14.83 -8.03
CA PHE A 1036 8.33 14.85 -9.50
C PHE A 1036 9.04 16.09 -10.04
N SER A 1037 9.61 15.99 -11.23
CA SER A 1037 10.24 17.10 -11.92
C SER A 1037 9.96 17.07 -13.42
N PHE A 1038 9.85 18.25 -14.00
CA PHE A 1038 9.69 18.44 -15.44
C PHE A 1038 10.61 19.56 -15.93
N PHE A 1039 11.47 19.24 -16.88
CA PHE A 1039 12.33 20.21 -17.57
C PHE A 1039 11.55 20.83 -18.75
N ALA A 1040 11.34 22.14 -18.72
CA ALA A 1040 10.66 22.88 -19.79
C ALA A 1040 11.69 23.51 -20.75
N PRO A 1041 11.91 22.93 -21.95
CA PRO A 1041 12.88 23.43 -22.91
C PRO A 1041 12.38 24.72 -23.58
N HIS A 1042 13.32 25.52 -24.07
CA HIS A 1042 13.00 26.69 -24.88
C HIS A 1042 12.20 26.30 -26.12
N CYS A 1043 11.23 27.14 -26.47
CA CYS A 1043 10.43 27.00 -27.68
C CYS A 1043 10.61 28.27 -28.50
N SER A 1044 11.23 28.14 -29.67
CA SER A 1044 11.51 29.24 -30.60
C SER A 1044 10.36 29.47 -31.58
N ALA A 1045 9.51 28.47 -31.77
CA ALA A 1045 8.36 28.50 -32.68
C ALA A 1045 7.08 27.97 -32.00
N GLU A 1046 5.93 28.41 -32.49
CA GLU A 1046 4.61 27.99 -31.98
C GLU A 1046 4.42 26.46 -32.04
N ALA A 1047 4.93 25.81 -33.10
CA ALA A 1047 4.86 24.36 -33.24
C ALA A 1047 5.60 23.62 -32.12
N GLU A 1048 6.76 24.14 -31.69
CA GLU A 1048 7.52 23.58 -30.56
C GLU A 1048 6.77 23.75 -29.25
N PHE A 1049 6.13 24.91 -29.06
CA PHE A 1049 5.35 25.20 -27.86
C PHE A 1049 4.13 24.28 -27.73
N GLN A 1050 3.44 24.00 -28.83
CA GLN A 1050 2.34 23.04 -28.85
C GLN A 1050 2.82 21.60 -28.61
N ALA A 1051 3.99 21.21 -29.14
CA ALA A 1051 4.59 19.92 -28.85
C ALA A 1051 4.96 19.77 -27.36
N LEU A 1052 5.51 20.83 -26.76
CA LEU A 1052 5.80 20.88 -25.32
C LEU A 1052 4.52 20.73 -24.48
N ARG A 1053 3.45 21.44 -24.87
CA ARG A 1053 2.15 21.32 -24.20
C ARG A 1053 1.61 19.89 -24.22
N ARG A 1054 1.61 19.24 -25.39
CA ARG A 1054 1.16 17.84 -25.53
C ARG A 1054 2.03 16.89 -24.69
N SER A 1055 3.35 17.08 -24.74
CA SER A 1055 4.30 16.31 -23.94
C SER A 1055 4.02 16.44 -22.45
N PHE A 1056 3.85 17.66 -21.96
CA PHE A 1056 3.51 17.92 -20.57
C PHE A 1056 2.16 17.30 -20.16
N SER A 1057 1.12 17.45 -20.99
CA SER A 1057 -0.20 16.86 -20.72
C SER A 1057 -0.15 15.33 -20.60
N LYS A 1058 0.62 14.65 -21.45
CA LYS A 1058 0.84 13.21 -21.37
C LYS A 1058 1.64 12.81 -20.13
N TYR A 1059 2.70 13.57 -19.82
CA TYR A 1059 3.53 13.37 -18.63
C TYR A 1059 2.69 13.48 -17.34
N ILE A 1060 1.95 14.57 -17.17
CA ILE A 1060 1.18 14.81 -15.94
C ILE A 1060 0.05 13.78 -15.76
N ALA A 1061 -0.60 13.37 -16.85
CA ALA A 1061 -1.61 12.31 -16.81
C ALA A 1061 -1.00 10.95 -16.43
N THR A 1062 0.25 10.68 -16.84
CA THR A 1062 0.95 9.43 -16.52
C THR A 1062 1.36 9.39 -15.05
N ILE A 1063 2.02 10.44 -14.54
CA ILE A 1063 2.48 10.44 -13.15
C ILE A 1063 1.33 10.42 -12.14
N THR A 1064 0.17 11.00 -12.51
CA THR A 1064 -1.03 11.01 -11.66
C THR A 1064 -1.90 9.75 -11.80
N GLY A 1065 -1.59 8.85 -12.73
CA GLY A 1065 -2.33 7.62 -12.99
C GLY A 1065 -3.63 7.81 -13.78
N VAL A 1066 -3.94 9.03 -14.25
CA VAL A 1066 -5.08 9.30 -15.15
C VAL A 1066 -4.89 8.59 -16.50
N ARG A 1067 -3.64 8.47 -16.94
CA ARG A 1067 -3.23 7.66 -18.09
C ARG A 1067 -2.46 6.45 -17.58
N GLU A 1068 -3.04 5.26 -17.66
CA GLU A 1068 -2.32 4.01 -17.39
C GLU A 1068 -1.36 3.69 -18.56
N ILE A 1069 -0.17 3.23 -18.23
CA ILE A 1069 0.80 2.73 -19.21
C ILE A 1069 0.51 1.25 -19.47
N GLU A 1070 0.03 0.97 -20.68
CA GLU A 1070 -0.21 -0.40 -21.13
C GLU A 1070 1.09 -1.07 -21.57
N ILE A 1071 1.29 -2.30 -21.10
CA ILE A 1071 2.35 -3.18 -21.60
C ILE A 1071 1.80 -3.84 -22.86
N PRO A 1072 2.48 -3.73 -24.02
CA PRO A 1072 1.98 -4.33 -25.26
C PRO A 1072 1.77 -5.84 -25.11
N SER A 1073 0.62 -6.33 -25.55
CA SER A 1073 0.29 -7.77 -25.57
C SER A 1073 0.65 -8.46 -26.89
N GLY A 1074 0.87 -7.68 -27.95
CA GLY A 1074 1.21 -8.12 -29.30
C GLY A 1074 2.65 -7.82 -29.70
N ARG A 1075 2.95 -8.03 -31.00
CA ARG A 1075 4.28 -7.74 -31.54
C ARG A 1075 4.62 -6.28 -31.35
N SER A 1076 5.70 -6.02 -30.63
CA SER A 1076 6.13 -4.67 -30.28
C SER A 1076 7.65 -4.60 -30.18
N ALA A 1077 8.15 -3.38 -30.32
CA ALA A 1077 9.57 -3.08 -30.30
C ALA A 1077 9.87 -1.79 -29.53
N PHE A 1078 11.10 -1.68 -29.05
CA PHE A 1078 11.66 -0.41 -28.60
C PHE A 1078 13.05 -0.21 -29.15
N VAL A 1079 13.37 1.01 -29.56
CA VAL A 1079 14.67 1.34 -30.13
C VAL A 1079 15.64 1.78 -29.04
N CYS A 1080 16.84 1.23 -29.06
CA CYS A 1080 17.90 1.53 -28.08
C CYS A 1080 18.75 2.73 -28.55
N LEU A 1081 18.61 3.89 -27.93
CA LEU A 1081 19.44 5.06 -28.24
C LEU A 1081 20.86 4.90 -27.69
N THR A 1082 21.86 5.22 -28.51
CA THR A 1082 23.29 5.13 -28.14
C THR A 1082 24.03 6.46 -28.33
N PHE A 1083 23.29 7.57 -28.41
CA PHE A 1083 23.87 8.91 -28.48
C PHE A 1083 24.36 9.35 -27.09
N ASP A 1084 25.39 10.19 -27.07
CA ASP A 1084 25.93 10.82 -25.87
C ASP A 1084 25.18 12.11 -25.50
N ASP A 1085 24.60 12.81 -26.48
CA ASP A 1085 23.66 13.93 -26.33
C ASP A 1085 22.58 13.91 -27.44
N LEU A 1086 21.30 14.07 -27.05
CA LEU A 1086 20.15 14.05 -27.96
C LEU A 1086 19.83 15.42 -28.57
N THR A 1087 20.42 16.51 -28.07
CA THR A 1087 20.10 17.89 -28.46
C THR A 1087 20.26 18.12 -29.97
N GLU A 1088 21.36 17.65 -30.55
CA GLU A 1088 21.64 17.79 -31.99
C GLU A 1088 20.88 16.77 -32.85
N GLN A 1089 20.24 15.77 -32.25
CA GLN A 1089 19.56 14.67 -32.96
C GLN A 1089 18.04 14.84 -33.03
N THR A 1090 17.50 15.97 -32.56
CA THR A 1090 16.06 16.21 -32.42
C THR A 1090 15.24 15.87 -33.68
N GLU A 1091 15.77 16.15 -34.88
CA GLU A 1091 15.09 15.85 -36.15
C GLU A 1091 15.08 14.35 -36.53
N ASN A 1092 16.09 13.60 -36.06
CA ASN A 1092 16.28 12.18 -36.31
C ASN A 1092 15.54 11.28 -35.30
N LEU A 1093 15.21 11.80 -34.11
CA LEU A 1093 14.55 11.02 -33.06
C LEU A 1093 13.19 10.45 -33.50
N THR A 1094 12.36 11.22 -34.19
CA THR A 1094 11.06 10.70 -34.66
C THR A 1094 11.24 9.58 -35.70
N PRO A 1095 12.07 9.74 -36.76
CA PRO A 1095 12.37 8.63 -37.68
C PRO A 1095 12.97 7.39 -37.02
N ILE A 1096 13.86 7.56 -36.03
CA ILE A 1096 14.46 6.44 -35.30
C ILE A 1096 13.42 5.58 -34.58
N CYS A 1097 12.31 6.19 -34.12
CA CYS A 1097 11.26 5.51 -33.37
C CYS A 1097 10.15 4.90 -34.24
N TYR A 1098 10.26 4.91 -35.57
CA TYR A 1098 9.22 4.34 -36.43
C TYR A 1098 9.02 2.84 -36.18
N GLY A 1099 7.76 2.46 -35.97
CA GLY A 1099 7.37 1.07 -35.68
C GLY A 1099 7.72 0.59 -34.27
N CYS A 1100 8.11 1.49 -33.37
CA CYS A 1100 8.36 1.18 -31.97
C CYS A 1100 7.22 1.71 -31.08
N GLU A 1101 6.97 1.01 -29.98
CA GLU A 1101 6.01 1.37 -28.93
C GLU A 1101 6.70 2.11 -27.77
N ALA A 1102 8.01 1.98 -27.67
CA ALA A 1102 8.83 2.68 -26.68
C ALA A 1102 10.21 3.06 -27.25
N VAL A 1103 10.95 3.88 -26.51
CA VAL A 1103 12.33 4.25 -26.80
C VAL A 1103 13.18 4.07 -25.54
N GLU A 1104 14.33 3.40 -25.65
CA GLU A 1104 15.25 3.24 -24.54
C GLU A 1104 16.31 4.34 -24.57
N VAL A 1105 16.43 5.08 -23.48
CA VAL A 1105 17.55 5.97 -23.19
C VAL A 1105 18.57 5.17 -22.41
N ARG A 1106 19.70 4.85 -23.05
CA ARG A 1106 20.87 4.27 -22.40
C ARG A 1106 21.65 5.36 -21.70
N VAL A 1107 21.31 5.59 -20.43
CA VAL A 1107 21.92 6.65 -19.62
C VAL A 1107 23.41 6.41 -19.45
N ASP A 1108 23.85 5.16 -19.43
CA ASP A 1108 25.26 4.81 -19.39
C ASP A 1108 26.05 5.25 -20.64
N HIS A 1109 25.39 5.55 -21.77
CA HIS A 1109 26.01 6.13 -22.97
C HIS A 1109 26.03 7.66 -22.99
N LEU A 1110 25.29 8.32 -22.10
CA LEU A 1110 25.24 9.79 -22.06
C LEU A 1110 26.57 10.38 -21.61
N ALA A 1111 26.89 11.57 -22.12
CA ALA A 1111 28.14 12.27 -21.79
C ALA A 1111 28.23 12.70 -20.30
N ASN A 1112 27.10 12.84 -19.62
CA ASN A 1112 27.01 13.35 -18.25
C ASN A 1112 25.81 12.71 -17.51
N TYR A 1113 25.97 12.45 -16.21
CA TYR A 1113 24.95 11.84 -15.34
C TYR A 1113 24.28 12.83 -14.38
N SER A 1114 24.52 14.14 -14.54
CA SER A 1114 23.90 15.16 -13.69
C SER A 1114 22.38 15.18 -13.89
N ALA A 1115 21.66 15.45 -12.79
CA ALA A 1115 20.19 15.50 -12.80
C ALA A 1115 19.63 16.44 -13.87
N ASP A 1116 20.25 17.60 -14.04
CA ASP A 1116 19.81 18.59 -15.02
C ASP A 1116 20.02 18.10 -16.46
N PHE A 1117 21.23 17.60 -16.76
CA PHE A 1117 21.54 17.08 -18.10
C PHE A 1117 20.60 15.93 -18.47
N VAL A 1118 20.46 14.92 -17.61
CA VAL A 1118 19.60 13.77 -17.87
C VAL A 1118 18.13 14.19 -18.03
N SER A 1119 17.63 15.08 -17.18
CA SER A 1119 16.24 15.58 -17.29
C SER A 1119 16.00 16.36 -18.60
N LYS A 1120 17.00 17.12 -19.05
CA LYS A 1120 16.97 17.80 -20.36
C LYS A 1120 16.91 16.80 -21.51
N GLN A 1121 17.73 15.74 -21.48
CA GLN A 1121 17.69 14.68 -22.50
C GLN A 1121 16.32 14.01 -22.58
N LEU A 1122 15.72 13.67 -21.43
CA LEU A 1122 14.37 13.09 -21.38
C LEU A 1122 13.32 14.06 -21.96
N SER A 1123 13.42 15.35 -21.64
CA SER A 1123 12.49 16.36 -22.15
C SER A 1123 12.58 16.56 -23.67
N ILE A 1124 13.79 16.60 -24.22
CA ILE A 1124 14.03 16.65 -25.67
C ILE A 1124 13.40 15.43 -26.35
N LEU A 1125 13.61 14.24 -25.79
CA LEU A 1125 13.07 13.00 -26.32
C LEU A 1125 11.54 12.99 -26.30
N ARG A 1126 10.92 13.36 -25.18
CA ARG A 1126 9.45 13.46 -25.08
C ARG A 1126 8.87 14.46 -26.08
N LYS A 1127 9.53 15.61 -26.27
CA LYS A 1127 9.11 16.62 -27.26
C LYS A 1127 9.20 16.08 -28.69
N ALA A 1128 10.32 15.48 -29.06
CA ALA A 1128 10.61 15.05 -30.43
C ALA A 1128 9.78 13.84 -30.88
N THR A 1129 9.39 12.97 -29.94
CA THR A 1129 8.70 11.70 -30.24
C THR A 1129 7.20 11.73 -29.93
N ASP A 1130 6.63 12.91 -29.66
CA ASP A 1130 5.26 13.08 -29.16
C ASP A 1130 4.96 12.19 -27.94
N SER A 1131 5.95 12.09 -27.03
CA SER A 1131 5.92 11.30 -25.79
C SER A 1131 5.59 9.83 -26.01
N ILE A 1132 6.32 9.21 -26.94
CA ILE A 1132 6.46 7.75 -26.93
C ILE A 1132 6.98 7.31 -25.54
N PRO A 1133 6.48 6.21 -24.96
CA PRO A 1133 6.97 5.68 -23.71
C PRO A 1133 8.51 5.57 -23.66
N ILE A 1134 9.12 6.05 -22.58
CA ILE A 1134 10.56 6.00 -22.38
C ILE A 1134 10.91 4.83 -21.46
N ILE A 1135 11.90 4.04 -21.88
CA ILE A 1135 12.62 3.07 -21.04
C ILE A 1135 13.92 3.72 -20.57
N PHE A 1136 14.03 3.95 -19.27
CA PHE A 1136 15.24 4.49 -18.65
C PHE A 1136 16.15 3.34 -18.22
N THR A 1137 17.31 3.21 -18.86
CA THR A 1137 18.24 2.10 -18.60
C THR A 1137 19.61 2.63 -18.18
N VAL A 1138 20.07 2.19 -17.00
CA VAL A 1138 21.46 2.32 -16.55
C VAL A 1138 22.06 0.91 -16.58
N ARG A 1139 22.86 0.60 -17.60
CA ARG A 1139 23.43 -0.73 -17.79
C ARG A 1139 24.87 -0.79 -17.26
N THR A 1140 25.13 -1.72 -16.35
CA THR A 1140 26.47 -1.92 -15.76
C THR A 1140 27.43 -2.64 -16.71
N MET A 1141 28.74 -2.50 -16.49
CA MET A 1141 29.78 -3.14 -17.32
C MET A 1141 29.67 -4.66 -17.34
N LYS A 1142 29.44 -5.30 -16.19
CA LYS A 1142 29.24 -6.76 -16.10
C LYS A 1142 28.00 -7.24 -16.87
N GLN A 1143 27.03 -6.36 -17.05
CA GLN A 1143 25.80 -6.62 -17.81
C GLN A 1143 25.89 -6.11 -19.27
N GLY A 1144 27.05 -5.61 -19.72
CA GLY A 1144 27.30 -5.21 -21.11
C GLY A 1144 27.08 -3.73 -21.44
N GLY A 1145 27.07 -2.84 -20.44
CA GLY A 1145 26.99 -1.38 -20.61
C GLY A 1145 28.29 -0.67 -20.24
N ASN A 1146 28.18 0.64 -20.01
CA ASN A 1146 29.34 1.50 -19.68
C ASN A 1146 29.34 1.99 -18.23
N PHE A 1147 28.30 1.70 -17.43
CA PHE A 1147 28.22 2.16 -16.05
C PHE A 1147 29.05 1.29 -15.10
N LEU A 1148 29.78 1.89 -14.16
CA LEU A 1148 30.64 1.18 -13.22
C LEU A 1148 29.81 0.30 -12.26
N ASP A 1149 30.18 -0.98 -12.12
CA ASP A 1149 29.36 -1.98 -11.39
C ASP A 1149 29.15 -1.66 -9.90
N GLU A 1150 30.12 -0.98 -9.25
CA GLU A 1150 30.11 -0.72 -7.80
C GLU A 1150 29.78 0.74 -7.44
N GLU A 1151 29.46 1.59 -8.42
CA GLU A 1151 29.13 3.01 -8.21
C GLU A 1151 27.65 3.19 -7.78
N PHE A 1152 27.29 2.60 -6.65
CA PHE A 1152 25.90 2.52 -6.18
C PHE A 1152 25.29 3.87 -5.81
N LYS A 1153 26.10 4.85 -5.39
CA LYS A 1153 25.60 6.17 -4.99
C LYS A 1153 25.02 6.91 -6.19
N THR A 1154 25.79 7.07 -7.26
CA THR A 1154 25.32 7.70 -8.49
C THR A 1154 24.19 6.90 -9.14
N LEU A 1155 24.22 5.57 -9.04
CA LEU A 1155 23.11 4.73 -9.52
C LEU A 1155 21.77 5.05 -8.83
N ARG A 1156 21.77 5.18 -7.49
CA ARG A 1156 20.57 5.59 -6.74
C ARG A 1156 20.08 6.97 -7.15
N GLU A 1157 21.00 7.92 -7.33
CA GLU A 1157 20.68 9.27 -7.80
C GLU A 1157 20.03 9.22 -9.21
N LEU A 1158 20.56 8.43 -10.14
CA LEU A 1158 20.00 8.25 -11.47
C LEU A 1158 18.61 7.61 -11.46
N TYR A 1159 18.37 6.60 -10.61
CA TYR A 1159 17.04 6.03 -10.45
C TYR A 1159 16.05 7.02 -9.82
N ASP A 1160 16.46 7.82 -8.83
CA ASP A 1160 15.61 8.89 -8.29
C ASP A 1160 15.27 9.95 -9.37
N ILE A 1161 16.24 10.31 -10.22
CA ILE A 1161 16.02 11.20 -11.37
C ILE A 1161 14.99 10.60 -12.33
N ALA A 1162 15.10 9.32 -12.66
CA ALA A 1162 14.17 8.62 -13.56
C ALA A 1162 12.74 8.65 -13.02
N LEU A 1163 12.56 8.27 -11.75
CA LEU A 1163 11.26 8.23 -11.08
C LEU A 1163 10.65 9.63 -10.97
N LYS A 1164 11.44 10.65 -10.61
CA LYS A 1164 10.99 12.05 -10.57
C LYS A 1164 10.59 12.57 -11.95
N ASN A 1165 11.31 12.19 -13.01
CA ASN A 1165 10.95 12.54 -14.39
C ASN A 1165 9.82 11.69 -14.97
N GLY A 1166 9.18 10.83 -14.17
CA GLY A 1166 7.97 10.09 -14.51
C GLY A 1166 8.11 9.26 -15.78
N VAL A 1167 9.27 8.60 -15.97
CA VAL A 1167 9.48 7.70 -17.11
C VAL A 1167 8.48 6.56 -17.07
N GLU A 1168 8.03 6.12 -18.24
CA GLU A 1168 7.01 5.06 -18.34
C GLU A 1168 7.57 3.71 -17.92
N PHE A 1169 8.84 3.44 -18.24
CA PHE A 1169 9.55 2.23 -17.86
C PHE A 1169 10.93 2.56 -17.26
N LEU A 1170 11.35 1.77 -16.27
CA LEU A 1170 12.69 1.79 -15.69
C LEU A 1170 13.27 0.37 -15.70
N ASP A 1171 14.47 0.22 -16.25
CA ASP A 1171 15.21 -1.04 -16.31
C ASP A 1171 16.08 -1.21 -15.04
N LEU A 1172 15.71 -2.20 -14.23
CA LEU A 1172 16.33 -2.53 -12.94
C LEU A 1172 17.06 -3.87 -13.07
N GLU A 1173 18.39 -3.87 -12.93
CA GLU A 1173 19.15 -5.11 -13.02
C GLU A 1173 18.95 -5.99 -11.76
N LEU A 1174 18.60 -7.26 -11.97
CA LEU A 1174 18.36 -8.24 -10.91
C LEU A 1174 19.64 -8.67 -10.17
N THR A 1175 20.80 -8.31 -10.73
CA THR A 1175 22.13 -8.52 -10.14
C THR A 1175 22.52 -7.44 -9.12
N LEU A 1176 21.78 -6.34 -9.04
CA LEU A 1176 22.05 -5.27 -8.07
C LEU A 1176 21.81 -5.74 -6.62
N PRO A 1177 22.42 -5.06 -5.62
CA PRO A 1177 22.09 -5.24 -4.22
C PRO A 1177 20.58 -5.14 -3.93
N THR A 1178 20.07 -6.04 -3.08
CA THR A 1178 18.64 -6.16 -2.76
C THR A 1178 18.03 -4.88 -2.18
N ASP A 1179 18.80 -4.10 -1.44
CA ASP A 1179 18.37 -2.82 -0.88
C ASP A 1179 18.11 -1.75 -1.95
N ILE A 1180 18.91 -1.71 -3.02
CA ILE A 1180 18.64 -0.85 -4.19
C ILE A 1180 17.38 -1.32 -4.90
N GLN A 1181 17.21 -2.64 -5.08
CA GLN A 1181 16.05 -3.21 -5.76
C GLN A 1181 14.75 -2.83 -5.07
N TYR A 1182 14.65 -3.06 -3.75
CA TYR A 1182 13.45 -2.70 -3.00
C TYR A 1182 13.26 -1.19 -2.87
N GLU A 1183 14.33 -0.38 -2.80
CA GLU A 1183 14.19 1.08 -2.83
C GLU A 1183 13.46 1.54 -4.10
N VAL A 1184 13.88 1.05 -5.28
CA VAL A 1184 13.26 1.39 -6.57
C VAL A 1184 11.82 0.87 -6.63
N ILE A 1185 11.58 -0.40 -6.27
CA ILE A 1185 10.24 -1.00 -6.27
C ILE A 1185 9.27 -0.22 -5.38
N ASN A 1186 9.71 0.21 -4.20
CA ASN A 1186 8.86 0.95 -3.26
C ASN A 1186 8.59 2.40 -3.69
N LYS A 1187 9.50 3.01 -4.49
CA LYS A 1187 9.38 4.38 -4.99
C LYS A 1187 8.78 4.49 -6.41
N ARG A 1188 8.54 3.36 -7.11
CA ARG A 1188 8.20 3.33 -8.55
C ARG A 1188 6.98 4.17 -8.95
N GLY A 1189 6.02 4.38 -8.05
CA GLY A 1189 4.78 5.07 -8.37
C GLY A 1189 4.06 4.40 -9.56
N ASN A 1190 3.82 5.17 -10.62
CA ASN A 1190 3.20 4.68 -11.87
C ASN A 1190 4.21 4.20 -12.93
N THR A 1191 5.51 4.31 -12.67
CA THR A 1191 6.56 3.79 -13.57
C THR A 1191 6.56 2.26 -13.54
N LYS A 1192 6.60 1.65 -14.73
CA LYS A 1192 6.69 0.20 -14.91
C LYS A 1192 8.12 -0.29 -14.78
N ILE A 1193 8.35 -1.36 -14.03
CA ILE A 1193 9.70 -1.87 -13.78
C ILE A 1193 10.00 -3.05 -14.69
N ILE A 1194 11.12 -2.96 -15.41
CA ILE A 1194 11.69 -4.05 -16.21
C ILE A 1194 12.80 -4.69 -15.37
N GLY A 1195 12.57 -5.89 -14.84
CA GLY A 1195 13.60 -6.66 -14.14
C GLY A 1195 14.53 -7.35 -15.14
N SER A 1196 15.76 -6.87 -15.27
CA SER A 1196 16.69 -7.33 -16.31
C SER A 1196 17.85 -8.18 -15.81
N HIS A 1197 18.29 -9.12 -16.64
CA HIS A 1197 19.53 -9.87 -16.47
C HIS A 1197 20.15 -10.20 -17.83
N HIS A 1198 21.44 -9.94 -17.96
CA HIS A 1198 22.22 -10.12 -19.16
C HIS A 1198 23.39 -11.06 -18.87
N ASP A 1199 23.49 -12.13 -19.67
CA ASP A 1199 24.65 -13.01 -19.74
C ASP A 1199 25.49 -12.64 -20.97
N PHE A 1200 26.21 -11.54 -20.84
CA PHE A 1200 27.07 -11.01 -21.91
C PHE A 1200 28.29 -11.91 -22.19
N GLN A 1201 28.66 -12.76 -21.23
CA GLN A 1201 29.82 -13.65 -21.34
C GLN A 1201 29.44 -15.03 -21.92
N GLY A 1202 28.15 -15.38 -21.96
CA GLY A 1202 27.68 -16.68 -22.45
C GLY A 1202 27.99 -17.83 -21.49
N LEU A 1203 27.90 -17.55 -20.18
CA LEU A 1203 28.14 -18.52 -19.11
C LEU A 1203 26.97 -19.48 -18.90
N TYR A 1204 25.74 -19.04 -19.17
CA TYR A 1204 24.53 -19.76 -18.79
C TYR A 1204 23.74 -20.18 -20.04
N SER A 1205 23.59 -21.49 -20.21
CA SER A 1205 22.60 -21.99 -21.18
C SER A 1205 21.17 -21.75 -20.64
N TRP A 1206 20.17 -21.73 -21.51
CA TRP A 1206 18.79 -21.40 -21.12
C TRP A 1206 18.12 -22.44 -20.20
N ASP A 1207 18.70 -23.64 -20.09
CA ASP A 1207 18.34 -24.69 -19.14
C ASP A 1207 19.13 -24.63 -17.82
N ASP A 1208 20.00 -23.63 -17.66
CA ASP A 1208 20.71 -23.37 -16.41
C ASP A 1208 19.76 -22.82 -15.32
N ALA A 1209 19.98 -23.23 -14.07
CA ALA A 1209 19.18 -22.81 -12.93
C ALA A 1209 19.27 -21.30 -12.65
N GLU A 1210 20.30 -20.61 -13.14
CA GLU A 1210 20.43 -19.16 -12.97
C GLU A 1210 19.24 -18.40 -13.58
N TRP A 1211 18.77 -18.77 -14.78
CA TRP A 1211 17.61 -18.10 -15.41
C TRP A 1211 16.34 -18.30 -14.59
N GLU A 1212 16.12 -19.50 -14.07
CA GLU A 1212 14.99 -19.84 -13.19
C GLU A 1212 15.07 -19.04 -11.88
N ASN A 1213 16.25 -18.96 -11.26
CA ASN A 1213 16.47 -18.19 -10.04
C ASN A 1213 16.16 -16.70 -10.26
N ARG A 1214 16.65 -16.11 -11.35
CA ARG A 1214 16.39 -14.72 -11.70
C ARG A 1214 14.93 -14.48 -12.05
N PHE A 1215 14.27 -15.42 -12.73
CA PHE A 1215 12.84 -15.30 -13.03
C PHE A 1215 12.01 -15.26 -11.73
N ASN A 1216 12.30 -16.19 -10.81
CA ASN A 1216 11.66 -16.22 -9.50
C ASN A 1216 11.98 -14.99 -8.64
N GLN A 1217 13.20 -14.45 -8.74
CA GLN A 1217 13.55 -13.17 -8.11
C GLN A 1217 12.71 -12.02 -8.67
N ALA A 1218 12.54 -11.95 -10.00
CA ALA A 1218 11.73 -10.93 -10.66
C ALA A 1218 10.25 -11.02 -10.25
N LEU A 1219 9.71 -12.23 -10.14
CA LEU A 1219 8.36 -12.47 -9.61
C LEU A 1219 8.24 -12.00 -8.15
N THR A 1220 9.25 -12.27 -7.32
CA THR A 1220 9.26 -11.91 -5.90
C THR A 1220 9.35 -10.40 -5.70
N LEU A 1221 10.09 -9.69 -6.55
CA LEU A 1221 10.15 -8.23 -6.58
C LEU A 1221 8.88 -7.59 -7.16
N ASP A 1222 7.97 -8.38 -7.75
CA ASP A 1222 6.79 -7.93 -8.48
C ASP A 1222 7.14 -6.89 -9.56
N VAL A 1223 8.10 -7.22 -10.42
CA VAL A 1223 8.38 -6.40 -11.62
C VAL A 1223 7.23 -6.53 -12.63
N ASP A 1224 7.07 -5.53 -13.49
CA ASP A 1224 6.01 -5.51 -14.51
C ASP A 1224 6.39 -6.32 -15.76
N VAL A 1225 7.68 -6.30 -16.15
CA VAL A 1225 8.24 -7.02 -17.32
C VAL A 1225 9.56 -7.67 -16.92
N VAL A 1226 9.82 -8.88 -17.41
CA VAL A 1226 11.11 -9.56 -17.25
C VAL A 1226 11.93 -9.44 -18.54
N LYS A 1227 13.22 -9.10 -18.45
CA LYS A 1227 14.11 -8.93 -19.61
C LYS A 1227 15.39 -9.73 -19.47
N PHE A 1228 15.48 -10.86 -20.18
CA PHE A 1228 16.63 -11.75 -20.19
C PHE A 1228 17.36 -11.72 -21.53
N VAL A 1229 18.67 -11.51 -21.47
CA VAL A 1229 19.52 -11.43 -22.66
C VAL A 1229 20.66 -12.44 -22.53
N GLY A 1230 20.56 -13.54 -23.27
CA GLY A 1230 21.60 -14.57 -23.35
C GLY A 1230 22.56 -14.34 -24.52
N THR A 1231 23.58 -15.17 -24.62
CA THR A 1231 24.54 -15.15 -25.74
C THR A 1231 24.46 -16.47 -26.53
N ALA A 1232 23.99 -16.41 -27.78
CA ALA A 1232 23.93 -17.61 -28.63
C ALA A 1232 25.31 -17.96 -29.18
N VAL A 1233 25.81 -19.13 -28.80
CA VAL A 1233 27.07 -19.71 -29.30
C VAL A 1233 26.79 -20.62 -30.51
N ASN A 1234 25.58 -21.20 -30.57
CA ASN A 1234 25.09 -22.03 -31.67
C ASN A 1234 23.58 -21.77 -31.91
N PHE A 1235 23.00 -22.39 -32.93
CA PHE A 1235 21.58 -22.17 -33.29
C PHE A 1235 20.60 -22.77 -32.26
N GLU A 1236 20.95 -23.89 -31.63
CA GLU A 1236 20.13 -24.62 -30.64
C GLU A 1236 19.82 -23.74 -29.41
N ASP A 1237 20.72 -22.82 -29.07
CA ASP A 1237 20.51 -21.87 -27.97
C ASP A 1237 19.24 -21.02 -28.15
N ASN A 1238 18.81 -20.78 -29.40
CA ASN A 1238 17.54 -20.12 -29.68
C ASN A 1238 16.34 -21.04 -29.43
N LEU A 1239 16.45 -22.34 -29.74
CA LEU A 1239 15.38 -23.30 -29.48
C LEU A 1239 15.17 -23.50 -27.98
N ARG A 1240 16.25 -23.56 -27.20
CA ARG A 1240 16.18 -23.59 -25.73
C ARG A 1240 15.53 -22.33 -25.16
N LEU A 1241 15.87 -21.15 -25.70
CA LEU A 1241 15.23 -19.89 -25.34
C LEU A 1241 13.72 -19.93 -25.60
N GLU A 1242 13.29 -20.39 -26.78
CA GLU A 1242 11.85 -20.50 -27.10
C GLU A 1242 11.13 -21.48 -26.16
N HIS A 1243 11.77 -22.59 -25.78
CA HIS A 1243 11.23 -23.50 -24.77
C HIS A 1243 11.09 -22.81 -23.40
N PHE A 1244 12.12 -22.09 -22.96
CA PHE A 1244 12.08 -21.30 -21.73
C PHE A 1244 10.94 -20.27 -21.76
N ARG A 1245 10.74 -19.59 -22.89
CA ARG A 1245 9.66 -18.60 -23.04
C ARG A 1245 8.26 -19.24 -22.97
N ASP A 1246 8.09 -20.44 -23.52
CA ASP A 1246 6.79 -21.14 -23.50
C ASP A 1246 6.37 -21.59 -22.10
N THR A 1247 7.34 -21.90 -21.22
CA THR A 1247 7.08 -22.29 -19.82
C THR A 1247 6.90 -21.10 -18.87
N HIS A 1248 7.29 -19.89 -19.26
CA HIS A 1248 7.33 -18.70 -18.38
C HIS A 1248 6.36 -17.60 -18.83
N LYS A 1249 5.05 -17.82 -18.63
CA LYS A 1249 3.97 -16.91 -19.09
C LYS A 1249 3.38 -15.99 -18.01
N ASN A 1250 3.85 -16.10 -16.76
CA ASN A 1250 3.28 -15.38 -15.61
C ASN A 1250 3.44 -13.86 -15.70
N LYS A 1251 4.49 -13.38 -16.37
CA LYS A 1251 4.77 -11.97 -16.64
C LYS A 1251 5.22 -11.83 -18.09
N PRO A 1252 5.01 -10.68 -18.75
CA PRO A 1252 5.60 -10.40 -20.06
C PRO A 1252 7.12 -10.61 -20.02
N LEU A 1253 7.65 -11.39 -20.97
CA LEU A 1253 9.05 -11.79 -21.01
C LEU A 1253 9.70 -11.34 -22.32
N ILE A 1254 10.65 -10.43 -22.21
CA ILE A 1254 11.60 -10.06 -23.26
C ILE A 1254 12.77 -11.03 -23.13
N ALA A 1255 12.87 -12.02 -24.00
CA ALA A 1255 13.98 -12.98 -23.99
C ALA A 1255 14.66 -12.97 -25.36
N VAL A 1256 15.92 -12.58 -25.44
CA VAL A 1256 16.66 -12.56 -26.71
C VAL A 1256 18.09 -13.05 -26.54
N ASN A 1257 18.66 -13.61 -27.61
CA ASN A 1257 20.06 -13.94 -27.69
C ASN A 1257 20.83 -12.86 -28.47
N MET A 1258 22.05 -12.57 -27.99
CA MET A 1258 23.03 -11.75 -28.68
C MET A 1258 23.73 -12.50 -29.81
N THR A 1259 24.54 -11.75 -30.58
CA THR A 1259 25.31 -12.18 -31.75
C THR A 1259 24.45 -12.44 -33.00
N SER A 1260 25.11 -12.63 -34.14
CA SER A 1260 24.42 -12.99 -35.41
C SER A 1260 23.73 -14.35 -35.36
N LYS A 1261 24.20 -15.28 -34.51
CA LYS A 1261 23.55 -16.58 -34.30
C LYS A 1261 22.27 -16.46 -33.48
N GLY A 1262 22.17 -15.41 -32.65
CA GLY A 1262 21.00 -15.11 -31.84
C GLY A 1262 19.89 -14.36 -32.58
N SER A 1263 20.14 -13.86 -33.79
CA SER A 1263 19.22 -12.97 -34.52
C SER A 1263 17.80 -13.52 -34.65
N ILE A 1264 17.63 -14.83 -34.80
CA ILE A 1264 16.30 -15.46 -34.90
C ILE A 1264 15.47 -15.29 -33.63
N SER A 1265 16.08 -15.31 -32.44
CA SER A 1265 15.36 -15.10 -31.17
C SER A 1265 14.77 -13.68 -31.08
N ARG A 1266 15.42 -12.68 -31.69
CA ARG A 1266 14.90 -11.31 -31.79
C ARG A 1266 13.71 -11.21 -32.74
N VAL A 1267 13.70 -12.04 -33.80
CA VAL A 1267 12.58 -12.10 -34.75
C VAL A 1267 11.36 -12.78 -34.12
N LEU A 1268 11.58 -13.81 -33.29
CA LEU A 1268 10.53 -14.57 -32.63
C LEU A 1268 10.00 -13.91 -31.35
N ASN A 1269 10.82 -13.09 -30.68
CA ASN A 1269 10.37 -12.33 -29.52
C ASN A 1269 9.19 -11.41 -29.89
N ASN A 1270 8.11 -11.52 -29.12
CA ASN A 1270 6.87 -10.84 -29.45
C ASN A 1270 6.75 -9.49 -28.73
N VAL A 1271 7.03 -9.43 -27.43
CA VAL A 1271 6.82 -8.21 -26.64
C VAL A 1271 8.09 -7.39 -26.52
N LEU A 1272 8.00 -6.08 -26.77
CA LEU A 1272 9.05 -5.08 -26.53
C LEU A 1272 10.45 -5.55 -26.96
N THR A 1273 10.58 -5.96 -28.22
CA THR A 1273 11.88 -6.40 -28.75
C THR A 1273 12.86 -5.23 -28.82
N PRO A 1274 14.07 -5.31 -28.22
CA PRO A 1274 15.09 -4.28 -28.37
C PRO A 1274 15.66 -4.27 -29.80
N VAL A 1275 15.50 -3.14 -30.48
CA VAL A 1275 15.90 -2.91 -31.89
C VAL A 1275 16.92 -1.78 -32.03
N THR A 1276 17.56 -1.74 -33.20
CA THR A 1276 18.42 -0.62 -33.63
C THR A 1276 17.76 0.18 -34.76
N SER A 1277 18.41 1.24 -35.22
CA SER A 1277 18.03 2.04 -36.39
C SER A 1277 19.26 2.34 -37.24
N ASP A 1278 19.07 2.44 -38.56
CA ASP A 1278 20.14 2.80 -39.51
C ASP A 1278 20.63 4.25 -39.33
N LEU A 1279 19.89 5.07 -38.56
CA LEU A 1279 20.26 6.45 -38.21
C LEU A 1279 21.05 6.54 -36.89
N LEU A 1280 21.27 5.42 -36.19
CA LEU A 1280 22.08 5.39 -34.97
C LEU A 1280 23.57 5.18 -35.32
N PRO A 1281 24.49 5.74 -34.51
CA PRO A 1281 25.92 5.60 -34.77
C PRO A 1281 26.39 4.16 -34.57
N ASN A 1282 25.82 3.44 -33.59
CA ASN A 1282 26.13 2.06 -33.27
C ASN A 1282 24.86 1.35 -32.77
N SER A 1283 24.81 0.02 -32.88
CA SER A 1283 23.82 -0.79 -32.16
C SER A 1283 24.17 -0.89 -30.68
N ALA A 1284 23.18 -0.89 -29.80
CA ALA A 1284 23.38 -1.04 -28.35
C ALA A 1284 23.89 -2.43 -27.94
N ALA A 1285 23.61 -3.46 -28.74
CA ALA A 1285 24.11 -4.82 -28.54
C ALA A 1285 24.40 -5.54 -29.87
N PRO A 1286 25.44 -6.40 -29.93
CA PRO A 1286 25.74 -7.23 -31.09
C PRO A 1286 24.55 -8.06 -31.58
N GLY A 1287 24.28 -8.01 -32.89
CA GLY A 1287 23.21 -8.77 -33.54
C GLY A 1287 21.81 -8.17 -33.41
N GLN A 1288 21.68 -6.94 -32.90
CA GLN A 1288 20.42 -6.19 -32.97
C GLN A 1288 20.02 -5.92 -34.43
N LEU A 1289 18.71 -5.96 -34.67
CA LEU A 1289 18.08 -5.75 -35.97
C LEU A 1289 17.18 -4.53 -35.92
N THR A 1290 16.90 -3.92 -37.08
CA THR A 1290 15.86 -2.89 -37.21
C THR A 1290 14.46 -3.53 -37.27
N VAL A 1291 13.41 -2.76 -36.99
CA VAL A 1291 12.01 -3.22 -37.14
C VAL A 1291 11.75 -3.77 -38.55
N ALA A 1292 12.25 -3.07 -39.58
CA ALA A 1292 12.10 -3.50 -40.96
C ALA A 1292 12.79 -4.82 -41.26
N GLN A 1293 13.99 -5.05 -40.70
CA GLN A 1293 14.70 -6.32 -40.84
C GLN A 1293 13.93 -7.46 -40.15
N ILE A 1294 13.46 -7.23 -38.92
CA ILE A 1294 12.65 -8.21 -38.19
C ILE A 1294 11.40 -8.59 -38.98
N ASN A 1295 10.64 -7.60 -39.46
CA ASN A 1295 9.41 -7.85 -40.22
C ASN A 1295 9.68 -8.61 -41.53
N LYS A 1296 10.76 -8.27 -42.25
CA LYS A 1296 11.16 -9.00 -43.47
C LYS A 1296 11.58 -10.44 -43.19
N MET A 1297 12.35 -10.67 -42.12
CA MET A 1297 12.75 -12.02 -41.72
C MET A 1297 11.54 -12.84 -41.28
N TYR A 1298 10.68 -12.29 -40.45
CA TYR A 1298 9.47 -12.97 -39.99
C TYR A 1298 8.50 -13.26 -41.13
N THR A 1299 8.37 -12.34 -42.10
CA THR A 1299 7.64 -12.57 -43.35
C THR A 1299 8.21 -13.78 -44.09
N SER A 1300 9.54 -13.86 -44.22
CA SER A 1300 10.21 -14.96 -44.92
C SER A 1300 10.00 -16.31 -44.23
N MET A 1301 9.72 -16.30 -42.93
CA MET A 1301 9.36 -17.48 -42.14
C MET A 1301 7.85 -17.83 -42.20
N GLY A 1302 7.06 -17.09 -42.97
CA GLY A 1302 5.61 -17.26 -43.06
C GLY A 1302 4.82 -16.62 -41.90
N GLY A 1303 5.49 -15.81 -41.08
CA GLY A 1303 4.90 -15.22 -39.90
C GLY A 1303 4.01 -14.00 -40.18
N ILE A 1304 4.32 -13.19 -41.19
CA ILE A 1304 3.42 -12.16 -41.74
C ILE A 1304 3.08 -12.55 -43.17
N GLU A 1305 1.81 -12.82 -43.43
CA GLU A 1305 1.35 -13.09 -44.78
C GLU A 1305 1.18 -11.79 -45.59
N PRO A 1306 1.63 -11.74 -46.85
CA PRO A 1306 1.32 -10.64 -47.76
C PRO A 1306 -0.20 -10.45 -47.88
N LYS A 1307 -0.65 -9.20 -47.81
CA LYS A 1307 -2.06 -8.83 -47.95
C LYS A 1307 -2.22 -7.72 -48.99
N GLU A 1308 -3.34 -7.77 -49.70
CA GLU A 1308 -3.75 -6.77 -50.67
C GLU A 1308 -4.85 -5.89 -50.06
N LEU A 1309 -4.59 -4.59 -50.01
CA LEU A 1309 -5.52 -3.60 -49.49
C LEU A 1309 -5.90 -2.62 -50.59
N PHE A 1310 -7.11 -2.06 -50.50
CA PHE A 1310 -7.68 -1.26 -51.57
C PHE A 1310 -8.32 0.03 -51.07
N VAL A 1311 -8.26 1.10 -51.88
CA VAL A 1311 -9.25 2.17 -51.79
C VAL A 1311 -10.38 1.90 -52.79
N VAL A 1312 -11.63 1.88 -52.29
CA VAL A 1312 -12.84 1.62 -53.09
C VAL A 1312 -13.75 2.85 -53.14
N GLY A 1313 -14.28 3.14 -54.31
CA GLY A 1313 -15.17 4.30 -54.56
C GLY A 1313 -15.03 4.82 -55.98
N LYS A 1314 -15.70 5.94 -56.29
CA LYS A 1314 -15.63 6.61 -57.59
C LYS A 1314 -16.00 8.11 -57.49
N PRO A 1315 -15.17 9.04 -58.00
CA PRO A 1315 -13.86 8.83 -58.61
C PRO A 1315 -12.72 8.69 -57.58
N ILE A 1316 -11.74 7.82 -57.83
CA ILE A 1316 -10.56 7.62 -56.95
C ILE A 1316 -9.21 7.77 -57.67
N GLY A 1317 -9.21 8.17 -58.94
CA GLY A 1317 -8.00 8.39 -59.73
C GLY A 1317 -6.99 9.32 -59.05
N HIS A 1318 -7.45 10.35 -58.34
CA HIS A 1318 -6.61 11.31 -57.60
C HIS A 1318 -6.31 10.92 -56.15
N SER A 1319 -6.80 9.78 -55.65
CA SER A 1319 -6.59 9.39 -54.26
C SER A 1319 -5.10 9.19 -53.95
N ARG A 1320 -4.66 9.78 -52.83
CA ARG A 1320 -3.30 9.65 -52.28
C ARG A 1320 -3.16 8.47 -51.29
N SER A 1321 -4.25 7.75 -50.98
CA SER A 1321 -4.20 6.60 -50.07
C SER A 1321 -3.16 5.54 -50.47
N PRO A 1322 -2.96 5.19 -51.75
CA PRO A 1322 -1.90 4.25 -52.12
C PRO A 1322 -0.49 4.73 -51.78
N ILE A 1323 -0.19 6.04 -51.94
CA ILE A 1323 1.11 6.60 -51.57
C ILE A 1323 1.26 6.52 -50.05
N LEU A 1324 0.24 6.97 -49.32
CA LEU A 1324 0.18 6.95 -47.85
C LEU A 1324 0.53 5.57 -47.27
N HIS A 1325 -0.20 4.52 -47.68
CA HIS A 1325 -0.06 3.21 -47.07
C HIS A 1325 1.21 2.48 -47.54
N ASN A 1326 1.56 2.55 -48.84
CA ASN A 1326 2.75 1.88 -49.35
C ASN A 1326 4.05 2.47 -48.78
N THR A 1327 4.12 3.79 -48.56
CA THR A 1327 5.25 4.40 -47.85
C THR A 1327 5.40 3.83 -46.44
N GLY A 1328 4.30 3.66 -45.71
CA GLY A 1328 4.33 3.02 -44.39
C GLY A 1328 4.79 1.57 -44.42
N TYR A 1329 4.30 0.78 -45.39
CA TYR A 1329 4.69 -0.63 -45.53
C TYR A 1329 6.18 -0.79 -45.86
N GLU A 1330 6.70 0.05 -46.76
CA GLU A 1330 8.11 0.02 -47.16
C GLU A 1330 9.04 0.33 -45.99
N ILE A 1331 8.78 1.42 -45.25
CA ILE A 1331 9.58 1.87 -44.10
C ILE A 1331 9.60 0.79 -43.00
N LEU A 1332 8.45 0.17 -42.73
CA LEU A 1332 8.36 -0.87 -41.69
C LEU A 1332 8.71 -2.28 -42.17
N GLY A 1333 9.09 -2.46 -43.45
CA GLY A 1333 9.41 -3.76 -44.00
C GLY A 1333 8.23 -4.75 -44.04
N LEU A 1334 7.01 -4.26 -44.16
CA LEU A 1334 5.79 -5.07 -44.24
C LEU A 1334 5.52 -5.50 -45.69
N PRO A 1335 5.03 -6.74 -45.92
CA PRO A 1335 4.86 -7.29 -47.27
C PRO A 1335 3.54 -6.91 -47.95
N HIS A 1336 2.80 -5.94 -47.41
CA HIS A 1336 1.47 -5.57 -47.90
C HIS A 1336 1.55 -4.64 -49.11
N LYS A 1337 0.49 -4.61 -49.92
CA LYS A 1337 0.34 -3.70 -51.05
C LYS A 1337 -1.01 -2.99 -51.00
N PHE A 1338 -1.00 -1.67 -51.17
CA PHE A 1338 -2.19 -0.84 -51.25
C PHE A 1338 -2.45 -0.34 -52.68
N ASP A 1339 -3.62 -0.63 -53.25
CA ASP A 1339 -3.96 -0.27 -54.63
C ASP A 1339 -5.36 0.38 -54.76
N LYS A 1340 -5.76 0.77 -55.98
CA LYS A 1340 -7.06 1.36 -56.28
C LYS A 1340 -8.02 0.30 -56.84
N PHE A 1341 -9.28 0.32 -56.41
CA PHE A 1341 -10.35 -0.45 -57.01
C PHE A 1341 -11.57 0.45 -57.27
N GLU A 1342 -11.62 1.05 -58.46
CA GLU A 1342 -12.60 2.07 -58.79
C GLU A 1342 -13.95 1.46 -59.17
N THR A 1343 -14.98 1.72 -58.36
CA THR A 1343 -16.34 1.24 -58.59
C THR A 1343 -17.36 2.08 -57.85
N GLY A 1344 -18.57 2.20 -58.41
CA GLY A 1344 -19.73 2.76 -57.73
C GLY A 1344 -20.65 1.72 -57.09
N SER A 1345 -20.30 0.42 -57.16
CA SER A 1345 -21.14 -0.69 -56.67
C SER A 1345 -20.51 -1.39 -55.46
N ALA A 1346 -21.17 -1.32 -54.31
CA ALA A 1346 -20.77 -2.05 -53.10
C ALA A 1346 -20.90 -3.59 -53.30
N GLN A 1347 -21.84 -4.03 -54.14
CA GLN A 1347 -21.97 -5.44 -54.50
C GLN A 1347 -20.72 -5.96 -55.21
N LEU A 1348 -20.16 -5.18 -56.15
CA LEU A 1348 -18.93 -5.58 -56.85
C LEU A 1348 -17.73 -5.64 -55.89
N VAL A 1349 -17.67 -4.74 -54.90
CA VAL A 1349 -16.66 -4.80 -53.83
C VAL A 1349 -16.80 -6.10 -53.04
N LYS A 1350 -18.02 -6.48 -52.67
CA LYS A 1350 -18.28 -7.75 -51.98
C LYS A 1350 -17.82 -8.94 -52.83
N GLU A 1351 -18.28 -9.05 -54.07
CA GLU A 1351 -18.01 -10.20 -54.94
C GLU A 1351 -16.53 -10.36 -55.30
N LYS A 1352 -15.84 -9.25 -55.61
CA LYS A 1352 -14.44 -9.29 -56.11
C LYS A 1352 -13.40 -9.21 -55.01
N LEU A 1353 -13.67 -8.47 -53.94
CA LEU A 1353 -12.70 -8.22 -52.86
C LEU A 1353 -13.04 -9.03 -51.61
N LEU A 1354 -14.19 -8.78 -50.97
CA LEU A 1354 -14.51 -9.42 -49.69
C LEU A 1354 -14.62 -10.94 -49.81
N ASP A 1355 -15.38 -11.43 -50.80
CA ASP A 1355 -15.60 -12.86 -51.03
C ASP A 1355 -14.58 -13.48 -51.99
N GLY A 1356 -14.07 -12.66 -52.92
CA GLY A 1356 -13.32 -13.10 -54.10
C GLY A 1356 -11.79 -13.04 -53.98
N ASN A 1357 -11.24 -12.25 -53.04
CA ASN A 1357 -9.80 -12.12 -52.87
C ASN A 1357 -9.31 -12.82 -51.59
N LYS A 1358 -8.58 -13.93 -51.76
CA LYS A 1358 -8.04 -14.73 -50.65
C LYS A 1358 -7.02 -13.95 -49.78
N ASN A 1359 -6.32 -12.98 -50.36
CA ASN A 1359 -5.30 -12.19 -49.70
C ASN A 1359 -5.81 -10.81 -49.25
N PHE A 1360 -7.13 -10.59 -49.24
CA PHE A 1360 -7.72 -9.32 -48.85
C PHE A 1360 -7.33 -8.94 -47.40
N GLY A 1361 -6.65 -7.80 -47.25
CA GLY A 1361 -6.19 -7.26 -45.97
C GLY A 1361 -7.09 -6.16 -45.39
N GLY A 1362 -8.01 -5.63 -46.18
CA GLY A 1362 -8.86 -4.50 -45.78
C GLY A 1362 -9.11 -3.52 -46.92
N ALA A 1363 -9.99 -2.56 -46.68
CA ALA A 1363 -10.27 -1.50 -47.66
C ALA A 1363 -10.60 -0.16 -47.02
N ALA A 1364 -10.05 0.92 -47.59
CA ALA A 1364 -10.54 2.27 -47.38
C ALA A 1364 -11.74 2.52 -48.30
N VAL A 1365 -12.87 2.94 -47.74
CA VAL A 1365 -14.12 3.18 -48.47
C VAL A 1365 -14.35 4.68 -48.58
N THR A 1366 -14.53 5.16 -49.80
CA THR A 1366 -14.87 6.57 -50.08
C THR A 1366 -16.17 6.70 -50.88
N ILE A 1367 -16.53 7.92 -51.24
CA ILE A 1367 -17.75 8.25 -51.99
C ILE A 1367 -17.84 7.38 -53.27
N PRO A 1368 -19.01 6.80 -53.60
CA PRO A 1368 -20.30 6.90 -52.90
C PRO A 1368 -20.58 5.77 -51.87
N LEU A 1369 -19.62 4.89 -51.58
CA LEU A 1369 -19.88 3.56 -50.99
C LEU A 1369 -19.98 3.51 -49.45
N LYS A 1370 -19.70 4.61 -48.73
CA LYS A 1370 -19.56 4.59 -47.26
C LYS A 1370 -20.80 4.09 -46.51
N LEU A 1371 -22.00 4.28 -47.06
CA LEU A 1371 -23.25 3.77 -46.48
C LEU A 1371 -23.54 2.36 -46.99
N ASP A 1372 -23.47 2.18 -48.31
CA ASP A 1372 -23.85 0.94 -48.98
C ASP A 1372 -23.00 -0.27 -48.59
N ILE A 1373 -21.74 -0.05 -48.18
CA ILE A 1373 -20.85 -1.13 -47.74
C ILE A 1373 -21.25 -1.71 -46.37
N MET A 1374 -21.96 -0.93 -45.54
CA MET A 1374 -22.30 -1.32 -44.16
C MET A 1374 -23.10 -2.61 -44.09
N GLN A 1375 -23.97 -2.85 -45.08
CA GLN A 1375 -24.80 -4.05 -45.14
C GLN A 1375 -24.00 -5.36 -45.30
N TYR A 1376 -22.72 -5.26 -45.68
CA TYR A 1376 -21.83 -6.40 -45.86
C TYR A 1376 -20.84 -6.58 -44.69
N MET A 1377 -20.96 -5.78 -43.63
CA MET A 1377 -20.15 -5.90 -42.42
C MET A 1377 -20.89 -6.75 -41.39
N ASP A 1378 -20.19 -7.68 -40.75
CA ASP A 1378 -20.72 -8.51 -39.65
C ASP A 1378 -20.73 -7.74 -38.32
N GLU A 1379 -19.75 -6.87 -38.13
CA GLU A 1379 -19.61 -6.03 -36.95
C GLU A 1379 -19.40 -4.57 -37.34
N LEU A 1380 -19.84 -3.65 -36.49
CA LEU A 1380 -19.55 -2.22 -36.60
C LEU A 1380 -18.92 -1.73 -35.30
N THR A 1381 -17.95 -0.81 -35.39
CA THR A 1381 -17.54 -0.05 -34.21
C THR A 1381 -18.64 0.89 -33.75
N ASP A 1382 -18.63 1.28 -32.48
CA ASP A 1382 -19.58 2.26 -31.94
C ASP A 1382 -19.52 3.58 -32.72
N ALA A 1383 -18.31 4.02 -33.08
CA ALA A 1383 -18.12 5.18 -33.93
C ALA A 1383 -18.81 5.02 -35.30
N ALA A 1384 -18.58 3.91 -36.02
CA ALA A 1384 -19.22 3.68 -37.31
C ALA A 1384 -20.75 3.56 -37.22
N LYS A 1385 -21.25 2.95 -36.13
CA LYS A 1385 -22.68 2.79 -35.86
C LYS A 1385 -23.36 4.13 -35.60
N VAL A 1386 -22.77 4.97 -34.75
CA VAL A 1386 -23.28 6.32 -34.43
C VAL A 1386 -23.18 7.25 -35.63
N ILE A 1387 -22.03 7.26 -36.33
CA ILE A 1387 -21.83 8.08 -37.52
C ILE A 1387 -22.70 7.59 -38.69
N GLY A 1388 -23.08 6.32 -38.72
CA GLY A 1388 -23.88 5.74 -39.80
C GLY A 1388 -23.15 5.76 -41.15
N ALA A 1389 -21.85 5.50 -41.13
CA ALA A 1389 -21.01 5.38 -42.32
C ALA A 1389 -19.72 4.60 -42.00
N VAL A 1390 -19.28 3.75 -42.92
CA VAL A 1390 -18.02 2.99 -42.85
C VAL A 1390 -17.04 3.55 -43.87
N ASN A 1391 -15.86 3.96 -43.42
CA ASN A 1391 -14.75 4.32 -44.32
C ASN A 1391 -13.59 3.31 -44.25
N THR A 1392 -13.67 2.32 -43.35
CA THR A 1392 -12.58 1.36 -43.08
C THR A 1392 -13.17 -0.03 -42.90
N VAL A 1393 -12.77 -0.97 -43.74
CA VAL A 1393 -13.12 -2.39 -43.63
C VAL A 1393 -11.94 -3.15 -43.04
N ILE A 1394 -12.19 -3.90 -41.97
CA ILE A 1394 -11.19 -4.68 -41.25
C ILE A 1394 -11.59 -6.17 -41.31
N PRO A 1395 -10.75 -7.07 -41.82
CA PRO A 1395 -11.05 -8.50 -41.82
C PRO A 1395 -10.91 -9.09 -40.41
N LEU A 1396 -11.88 -9.92 -39.99
CA LEU A 1396 -11.86 -10.67 -38.72
C LEU A 1396 -11.45 -12.14 -38.89
N GLY A 1397 -11.21 -12.57 -40.13
CA GLY A 1397 -11.03 -13.98 -40.50
C GLY A 1397 -12.34 -14.66 -40.87
N ASN A 1398 -12.26 -15.86 -41.46
CA ASN A 1398 -13.43 -16.66 -41.88
C ASN A 1398 -14.48 -15.89 -42.73
N LYS A 1399 -14.02 -14.98 -43.60
CA LYS A 1399 -14.87 -14.09 -44.41
C LYS A 1399 -15.83 -13.20 -43.60
N LYS A 1400 -15.47 -12.90 -42.34
CA LYS A 1400 -16.15 -11.90 -41.54
C LYS A 1400 -15.42 -10.56 -41.57
N PHE A 1401 -16.17 -9.48 -41.52
CA PHE A 1401 -15.66 -8.12 -41.67
C PHE A 1401 -16.23 -7.17 -40.63
N LYS A 1402 -15.37 -6.34 -40.07
CA LYS A 1402 -15.72 -5.24 -39.18
C LYS A 1402 -15.64 -3.91 -39.92
N GLY A 1403 -16.72 -3.16 -39.89
CA GLY A 1403 -16.79 -1.79 -40.40
C GLY A 1403 -16.42 -0.78 -39.34
N ASP A 1404 -15.52 0.13 -39.67
CA ASP A 1404 -15.10 1.24 -38.81
C ASP A 1404 -15.15 2.57 -39.58
N ASN A 1405 -15.09 3.67 -38.82
CA ASN A 1405 -14.99 5.02 -39.33
C ASN A 1405 -13.77 5.72 -38.72
N THR A 1406 -12.79 6.05 -39.55
CA THR A 1406 -11.58 6.81 -39.18
C THR A 1406 -11.62 8.25 -39.68
N ASP A 1407 -12.68 8.69 -40.38
CA ASP A 1407 -12.78 10.08 -40.84
C ASP A 1407 -12.80 11.03 -39.63
N TRP A 1408 -13.51 10.64 -38.56
CA TRP A 1408 -13.59 11.45 -37.34
C TRP A 1408 -12.23 11.53 -36.61
N LEU A 1409 -11.43 10.46 -36.64
CA LEU A 1409 -10.04 10.47 -36.15
C LEU A 1409 -9.19 11.39 -37.02
N GLY A 1410 -9.40 11.36 -38.34
CA GLY A 1410 -8.79 12.29 -39.30
C GLY A 1410 -9.02 13.74 -38.92
N ILE A 1411 -10.27 14.10 -38.67
CA ILE A 1411 -10.68 15.47 -38.30
C ILE A 1411 -10.14 15.85 -36.92
N ARG A 1412 -10.39 15.02 -35.90
CA ARG A 1412 -9.97 15.26 -34.52
C ARG A 1412 -8.47 15.46 -34.42
N ASN A 1413 -7.69 14.52 -34.97
CA ASN A 1413 -6.24 14.53 -34.81
C ASN A 1413 -5.60 15.63 -35.66
N ALA A 1414 -6.15 15.95 -36.84
CA ALA A 1414 -5.69 17.09 -37.62
C ALA A 1414 -5.92 18.42 -36.88
N LEU A 1415 -7.08 18.60 -36.24
CA LEU A 1415 -7.35 19.78 -35.40
C LEU A 1415 -6.37 19.86 -34.23
N ILE A 1416 -6.18 18.76 -33.48
CA ILE A 1416 -5.25 18.71 -32.35
C ILE A 1416 -3.81 19.02 -32.76
N ASN A 1417 -3.37 18.44 -33.88
CA ASN A 1417 -2.02 18.67 -34.38
C ASN A 1417 -1.80 20.13 -34.82
N ASN A 1418 -2.87 20.86 -35.14
CA ASN A 1418 -2.84 22.26 -35.55
C ASN A 1418 -3.22 23.24 -34.43
N GLY A 1419 -3.10 22.83 -33.16
CA GLY A 1419 -3.18 23.74 -32.01
C GLY A 1419 -4.54 23.78 -31.30
N VAL A 1420 -5.52 22.99 -31.73
CA VAL A 1420 -6.76 22.79 -30.96
C VAL A 1420 -6.47 21.91 -29.73
N PRO A 1421 -6.91 22.29 -28.52
CA PRO A 1421 -6.75 21.43 -27.34
C PRO A 1421 -7.43 20.05 -27.52
N GLU A 1422 -6.88 19.00 -26.89
CA GLU A 1422 -7.48 17.65 -26.93
C GLU A 1422 -8.89 17.60 -26.31
N TYR A 1423 -9.22 18.57 -25.45
CA TYR A 1423 -10.54 18.78 -24.86
C TYR A 1423 -10.90 20.28 -24.81
N VAL A 1424 -12.08 20.64 -25.33
CA VAL A 1424 -12.56 22.04 -25.51
C VAL A 1424 -13.94 22.27 -24.87
N GLY A 1425 -14.12 21.84 -23.63
CA GLY A 1425 -15.40 21.88 -22.89
C GLY A 1425 -16.13 23.23 -22.76
N HIS A 1426 -15.47 24.35 -23.09
CA HIS A 1426 -16.02 25.70 -23.02
C HIS A 1426 -16.19 26.38 -24.39
N THR A 1427 -15.95 25.66 -25.47
CA THR A 1427 -15.97 26.21 -26.83
C THR A 1427 -17.04 25.51 -27.67
N ALA A 1428 -17.81 26.29 -28.42
CA ALA A 1428 -18.76 25.74 -29.38
C ALA A 1428 -18.07 25.35 -30.69
N GLY A 1429 -18.58 24.29 -31.32
CA GLY A 1429 -18.11 23.82 -32.61
C GLY A 1429 -19.03 24.26 -33.76
N LEU A 1430 -18.50 24.28 -34.99
CA LEU A 1430 -19.27 24.56 -36.21
C LEU A 1430 -19.01 23.49 -37.28
N VAL A 1431 -20.07 23.01 -37.92
CA VAL A 1431 -19.98 22.15 -39.13
C VAL A 1431 -20.67 22.83 -40.30
N ILE A 1432 -19.99 22.88 -41.46
CA ILE A 1432 -20.48 23.52 -42.67
C ILE A 1432 -20.76 22.44 -43.72
N GLY A 1433 -22.02 22.26 -44.08
CA GLY A 1433 -22.50 21.22 -44.99
C GLY A 1433 -23.23 20.08 -44.27
N ALA A 1434 -24.05 19.33 -45.01
CA ALA A 1434 -24.88 18.23 -44.50
C ALA A 1434 -24.65 16.91 -45.25
N GLY A 1435 -23.39 16.62 -45.62
CA GLY A 1435 -22.99 15.38 -46.31
C GLY A 1435 -22.62 14.25 -45.35
N GLY A 1436 -22.16 13.11 -45.89
CA GLY A 1436 -21.68 11.99 -45.07
C GLY A 1436 -20.48 12.36 -44.18
N THR A 1437 -19.57 13.19 -44.69
CA THR A 1437 -18.42 13.72 -43.91
C THR A 1437 -18.87 14.59 -42.73
N SER A 1438 -20.01 15.28 -42.84
CA SER A 1438 -20.55 16.10 -41.76
C SER A 1438 -20.90 15.27 -40.53
N ARG A 1439 -21.31 14.01 -40.69
CA ARG A 1439 -21.59 13.11 -39.55
C ARG A 1439 -20.32 12.79 -38.77
N ALA A 1440 -19.23 12.49 -39.48
CA ALA A 1440 -17.93 12.27 -38.86
C ALA A 1440 -17.38 13.55 -38.21
N ALA A 1441 -17.62 14.73 -38.81
CA ALA A 1441 -17.26 16.01 -38.23
C ALA A 1441 -18.01 16.31 -36.93
N LEU A 1442 -19.32 16.05 -36.89
CA LEU A 1442 -20.13 16.20 -35.68
C LEU A 1442 -19.63 15.28 -34.55
N TYR A 1443 -19.33 14.02 -34.89
CA TYR A 1443 -18.73 13.07 -33.95
C TYR A 1443 -17.36 13.51 -33.45
N ALA A 1444 -16.50 14.01 -34.35
CA ALA A 1444 -15.18 14.52 -33.99
C ALA A 1444 -15.25 15.71 -33.03
N LEU A 1445 -16.11 16.70 -33.30
CA LEU A 1445 -16.28 17.86 -32.43
C LEU A 1445 -16.89 17.49 -31.07
N HIS A 1446 -17.83 16.54 -31.04
CA HIS A 1446 -18.33 15.99 -29.78
C HIS A 1446 -17.22 15.29 -28.99
N SER A 1447 -16.39 14.47 -29.66
CA SER A 1447 -15.26 13.78 -29.02
C SER A 1447 -14.15 14.73 -28.52
N LEU A 1448 -14.08 15.95 -29.06
CA LEU A 1448 -13.23 17.03 -28.53
C LEU A 1448 -13.88 17.73 -27.31
N GLY A 1449 -15.11 17.40 -26.93
CA GLY A 1449 -15.79 17.98 -25.78
C GLY A 1449 -16.63 19.24 -26.06
N CYS A 1450 -16.93 19.56 -27.32
CA CYS A 1450 -17.83 20.68 -27.63
C CYS A 1450 -19.23 20.44 -27.05
N LYS A 1451 -19.62 21.23 -26.04
CA LYS A 1451 -20.96 21.14 -25.41
C LYS A 1451 -22.12 21.53 -26.32
N LYS A 1452 -21.85 22.33 -27.35
CA LYS A 1452 -22.80 22.78 -28.38
C LYS A 1452 -22.10 22.76 -29.72
N ILE A 1453 -22.77 22.19 -30.72
CA ILE A 1453 -22.24 22.12 -32.09
C ILE A 1453 -23.27 22.72 -33.05
N PHE A 1454 -22.91 23.81 -33.71
CA PHE A 1454 -23.76 24.44 -34.71
C PHE A 1454 -23.54 23.80 -36.07
N ILE A 1455 -24.60 23.68 -36.87
CA ILE A 1455 -24.50 23.20 -38.25
C ILE A 1455 -25.24 24.13 -39.22
N ILE A 1456 -24.55 24.52 -40.28
CA ILE A 1456 -25.08 25.32 -41.40
C ILE A 1456 -25.00 24.55 -42.70
N ASN A 1457 -25.98 24.72 -43.58
CA ASN A 1457 -25.97 24.13 -44.91
C ASN A 1457 -26.77 25.01 -45.88
N ARG A 1458 -26.46 24.96 -47.18
CA ARG A 1458 -27.21 25.68 -48.22
C ARG A 1458 -28.70 25.32 -48.21
N THR A 1459 -29.00 24.02 -48.08
CA THR A 1459 -30.39 23.53 -48.02
C THR A 1459 -30.74 23.18 -46.59
N THR A 1460 -31.47 24.06 -45.90
CA THR A 1460 -31.86 23.92 -44.48
C THR A 1460 -32.71 22.69 -44.21
N SER A 1461 -33.57 22.28 -45.16
CA SER A 1461 -34.39 21.06 -45.03
C SER A 1461 -33.58 19.76 -44.90
N LYS A 1462 -32.28 19.76 -45.23
CA LYS A 1462 -31.38 18.62 -45.00
C LYS A 1462 -30.81 18.54 -43.59
N LEU A 1463 -30.89 19.62 -42.80
CA LEU A 1463 -30.32 19.66 -41.45
C LEU A 1463 -31.11 18.81 -40.46
N LYS A 1464 -32.45 18.95 -40.47
CA LYS A 1464 -33.31 18.27 -39.51
C LYS A 1464 -33.18 16.73 -39.54
N PRO A 1465 -33.27 16.04 -40.71
CA PRO A 1465 -33.08 14.59 -40.76
C PRO A 1465 -31.67 14.14 -40.35
N LEU A 1466 -30.64 14.98 -40.58
CA LEU A 1466 -29.27 14.69 -40.18
C LEU A 1466 -29.11 14.76 -38.66
N ILE A 1467 -29.64 15.81 -38.03
CA ILE A 1467 -29.59 16.01 -36.58
C ILE A 1467 -30.37 14.90 -35.87
N GLU A 1468 -31.57 14.56 -36.35
CA GLU A 1468 -32.41 13.49 -35.79
C GLU A 1468 -31.77 12.10 -35.95
N SER A 1469 -30.82 11.93 -36.87
CA SER A 1469 -30.09 10.66 -37.05
C SER A 1469 -28.93 10.46 -36.07
N LEU A 1470 -28.58 11.45 -35.25
CA LEU A 1470 -27.48 11.41 -34.29
C LEU A 1470 -27.99 11.48 -32.84
N PRO A 1471 -27.23 10.98 -31.85
CA PRO A 1471 -27.60 11.06 -30.44
C PRO A 1471 -27.89 12.48 -29.98
N SER A 1472 -28.96 12.67 -29.20
CA SER A 1472 -29.35 13.99 -28.66
C SER A 1472 -28.31 14.59 -27.72
N GLU A 1473 -27.45 13.75 -27.13
CA GLU A 1473 -26.35 14.17 -26.25
C GLU A 1473 -25.30 15.05 -26.95
N PHE A 1474 -25.21 15.01 -28.28
CA PHE A 1474 -24.26 15.83 -29.04
C PHE A 1474 -24.68 17.32 -29.10
N ASN A 1475 -25.91 17.65 -28.68
CA ASN A 1475 -26.43 19.02 -28.60
C ASN A 1475 -26.21 19.84 -29.87
N ILE A 1476 -26.66 19.27 -30.99
CA ILE A 1476 -26.47 19.82 -32.34
C ILE A 1476 -27.61 20.80 -32.66
N ILE A 1477 -27.26 22.01 -33.09
CA ILE A 1477 -28.22 23.08 -33.40
C ILE A 1477 -28.12 23.45 -34.87
N GLY A 1478 -29.16 23.14 -35.64
CA GLY A 1478 -29.29 23.51 -37.05
C GLY A 1478 -29.66 24.99 -37.19
N ILE A 1479 -28.90 25.74 -37.95
CA ILE A 1479 -29.11 27.17 -38.15
C ILE A 1479 -29.81 27.43 -39.47
N GLU A 1480 -31.05 27.92 -39.38
CA GLU A 1480 -31.90 28.16 -40.55
C GLU A 1480 -31.70 29.55 -41.15
N SER A 1481 -31.51 30.57 -40.33
CA SER A 1481 -31.42 31.98 -40.75
C SER A 1481 -30.21 32.69 -40.15
N THR A 1482 -29.80 33.78 -40.78
CA THR A 1482 -28.68 34.62 -40.31
C THR A 1482 -29.01 35.37 -39.02
N LYS A 1483 -30.28 35.74 -38.78
CA LYS A 1483 -30.74 36.37 -37.53
C LYS A 1483 -30.49 35.47 -36.31
N SER A 1484 -30.72 34.16 -36.46
CA SER A 1484 -30.50 33.18 -35.40
C SER A 1484 -29.02 33.09 -34.97
N ILE A 1485 -28.08 33.50 -35.82
CA ILE A 1485 -26.64 33.50 -35.49
C ILE A 1485 -26.29 34.66 -34.56
N GLU A 1486 -26.94 35.82 -34.74
CA GLU A 1486 -26.66 37.03 -33.96
C GLU A 1486 -27.05 36.84 -32.48
N GLU A 1487 -28.05 36.00 -32.20
CA GLU A 1487 -28.52 35.66 -30.85
C GLU A 1487 -27.65 34.65 -30.09
N ILE A 1488 -26.74 33.93 -30.77
CA ILE A 1488 -25.85 32.94 -30.16
C ILE A 1488 -24.82 33.64 -29.27
N LYS A 1489 -24.79 33.32 -27.98
CA LYS A 1489 -23.84 33.92 -27.02
C LYS A 1489 -22.51 33.17 -26.96
N GLU A 1490 -22.50 31.91 -27.37
CA GLU A 1490 -21.32 31.05 -27.33
C GLU A 1490 -20.26 31.47 -28.35
N HIS A 1491 -19.00 31.39 -27.95
CA HIS A 1491 -17.86 31.58 -28.84
C HIS A 1491 -17.58 30.28 -29.61
N VAL A 1492 -17.45 30.41 -30.92
CA VAL A 1492 -17.12 29.29 -31.81
C VAL A 1492 -15.63 29.35 -32.12
N GLY A 1493 -14.85 28.42 -31.59
CA GLY A 1493 -13.40 28.38 -31.77
C GLY A 1493 -12.91 27.28 -32.71
N VAL A 1494 -13.79 26.36 -33.11
CA VAL A 1494 -13.42 25.24 -33.98
C VAL A 1494 -14.50 25.00 -35.03
N ALA A 1495 -14.09 24.86 -36.28
CA ALA A 1495 -15.00 24.67 -37.40
C ALA A 1495 -14.51 23.56 -38.35
N VAL A 1496 -15.46 22.86 -38.98
CA VAL A 1496 -15.18 21.85 -40.01
C VAL A 1496 -16.04 22.10 -41.24
N SER A 1497 -15.40 22.38 -42.38
CA SER A 1497 -16.05 22.48 -43.68
C SER A 1497 -16.12 21.12 -44.35
N CYS A 1498 -17.34 20.73 -44.73
CA CYS A 1498 -17.65 19.48 -45.43
C CYS A 1498 -18.33 19.73 -46.78
N VAL A 1499 -18.31 20.97 -47.28
CA VAL A 1499 -18.91 21.33 -48.57
C VAL A 1499 -17.93 21.04 -49.72
N PRO A 1500 -18.42 20.62 -50.90
CA PRO A 1500 -17.58 20.50 -52.08
C PRO A 1500 -16.95 21.84 -52.47
N ALA A 1501 -15.67 21.82 -52.84
CA ALA A 1501 -14.91 23.01 -53.26
C ALA A 1501 -14.85 23.20 -54.79
N ASP A 1502 -15.53 22.34 -55.56
CA ASP A 1502 -15.61 22.39 -57.02
C ASP A 1502 -16.65 23.39 -57.55
N LYS A 1503 -17.38 24.06 -56.67
CA LYS A 1503 -18.41 25.06 -56.98
C LYS A 1503 -18.24 26.31 -56.12
N PRO A 1504 -18.58 27.50 -56.64
CA PRO A 1504 -18.59 28.72 -55.83
C PRO A 1504 -19.58 28.58 -54.66
N LEU A 1505 -19.25 29.23 -53.53
CA LEU A 1505 -20.11 29.27 -52.35
C LEU A 1505 -21.40 30.01 -52.69
N ASP A 1506 -22.53 29.42 -52.29
CA ASP A 1506 -23.85 30.05 -52.36
C ASP A 1506 -23.90 31.28 -51.44
N ASP A 1507 -24.50 32.39 -51.89
CA ASP A 1507 -24.52 33.66 -51.17
C ASP A 1507 -25.16 33.54 -49.78
N GLU A 1508 -26.20 32.70 -49.63
CA GLU A 1508 -26.85 32.48 -48.34
C GLU A 1508 -25.94 31.71 -47.38
N LEU A 1509 -25.27 30.67 -47.87
CA LEU A 1509 -24.30 29.91 -47.07
C LEU A 1509 -23.09 30.77 -46.68
N LEU A 1510 -22.59 31.59 -47.61
CA LEU A 1510 -21.50 32.53 -47.37
C LEU A 1510 -21.86 33.52 -46.27
N SER A 1511 -23.06 34.12 -46.34
CA SER A 1511 -23.53 35.08 -45.34
C SER A 1511 -23.72 34.46 -43.94
N LYS A 1512 -24.09 33.18 -43.85
CA LYS A 1512 -24.13 32.42 -42.57
C LYS A 1512 -22.72 32.14 -42.05
N LEU A 1513 -21.81 31.71 -42.91
CA LEU A 1513 -20.42 31.40 -42.55
C LEU A 1513 -19.70 32.63 -41.99
N GLU A 1514 -19.77 33.76 -42.68
CA GLU A 1514 -19.12 35.02 -42.25
C GLU A 1514 -19.53 35.45 -40.84
N ARG A 1515 -20.83 35.37 -40.51
CA ARG A 1515 -21.34 35.71 -39.17
C ARG A 1515 -20.81 34.78 -38.08
N PHE A 1516 -20.58 33.50 -38.39
CA PHE A 1516 -19.96 32.57 -37.45
C PHE A 1516 -18.47 32.82 -37.27
N LEU A 1517 -17.75 33.11 -38.35
CA LEU A 1517 -16.30 33.36 -38.30
C LEU A 1517 -15.95 34.57 -37.41
N VAL A 1518 -16.79 35.60 -37.39
CA VAL A 1518 -16.64 36.76 -36.47
C VAL A 1518 -16.62 36.32 -34.99
N LYS A 1519 -17.39 35.29 -34.63
CA LYS A 1519 -17.48 34.82 -33.23
C LYS A 1519 -16.21 34.09 -32.75
N GLY A 1520 -15.24 33.83 -33.62
CA GLY A 1520 -13.96 33.20 -33.28
C GLY A 1520 -12.96 34.09 -32.56
N ALA A 1521 -13.10 35.42 -32.65
CA ALA A 1521 -12.15 36.38 -32.08
C ALA A 1521 -11.97 36.29 -30.54
N HIS A 1522 -12.89 35.62 -29.85
CA HIS A 1522 -12.89 35.45 -28.40
C HIS A 1522 -12.71 33.98 -27.96
N ALA A 1523 -12.25 33.10 -28.86
CA ALA A 1523 -11.94 31.72 -28.50
C ALA A 1523 -10.71 31.63 -27.58
N ALA A 1524 -10.67 30.63 -26.70
CA ALA A 1524 -9.57 30.41 -25.76
C ALA A 1524 -8.24 29.94 -26.40
N PHE A 1525 -8.29 29.60 -27.68
CA PHE A 1525 -7.16 29.22 -28.53
C PHE A 1525 -7.38 29.83 -29.92
N VAL A 1526 -6.35 29.84 -30.76
CA VAL A 1526 -6.46 30.38 -32.13
C VAL A 1526 -7.59 29.67 -32.86
N PRO A 1527 -8.64 30.39 -33.30
CA PRO A 1527 -9.81 29.75 -33.89
C PRO A 1527 -9.41 29.03 -35.17
N THR A 1528 -9.77 27.75 -35.26
CA THR A 1528 -9.24 26.84 -36.28
C THR A 1528 -10.35 26.24 -37.12
N LEU A 1529 -10.22 26.33 -38.44
CA LEU A 1529 -11.13 25.73 -39.42
C LEU A 1529 -10.40 24.61 -40.18
N LEU A 1530 -10.97 23.40 -40.16
CA LEU A 1530 -10.54 22.30 -41.01
C LEU A 1530 -11.42 22.20 -42.25
N GLU A 1531 -10.80 22.15 -43.42
CA GLU A 1531 -11.49 21.87 -44.68
C GLU A 1531 -11.36 20.39 -45.01
N ALA A 1532 -12.48 19.68 -45.20
CA ALA A 1532 -12.45 18.26 -45.55
C ALA A 1532 -12.13 18.03 -47.03
N ALA A 1533 -12.43 18.99 -47.90
CA ALA A 1533 -12.05 18.95 -49.30
C ALA A 1533 -10.55 19.25 -49.47
N TYR A 1534 -9.83 18.41 -50.22
CA TYR A 1534 -8.39 18.61 -50.49
C TYR A 1534 -8.11 18.96 -51.96
N LYS A 1535 -9.15 19.22 -52.75
CA LYS A 1535 -9.03 19.65 -54.15
C LYS A 1535 -10.06 20.75 -54.45
N PRO A 1536 -9.64 21.97 -54.84
CA PRO A 1536 -8.24 22.46 -54.89
C PRO A 1536 -7.55 22.46 -53.51
N SER A 1537 -6.22 22.64 -53.49
CA SER A 1537 -5.42 22.65 -52.24
C SER A 1537 -5.79 23.80 -51.29
N VAL A 1538 -6.23 24.93 -51.84
CA VAL A 1538 -6.80 26.07 -51.11
C VAL A 1538 -8.23 26.29 -51.61
N THR A 1539 -9.20 26.14 -50.71
CA THR A 1539 -10.64 26.27 -51.06
C THR A 1539 -11.15 27.68 -50.78
N PRO A 1540 -12.28 28.09 -51.40
CA PRO A 1540 -12.91 29.39 -51.10
C PRO A 1540 -13.24 29.59 -49.61
N VAL A 1541 -13.61 28.52 -48.89
CA VAL A 1541 -13.87 28.57 -47.44
C VAL A 1541 -12.58 28.84 -46.67
N MET A 1542 -11.47 28.20 -47.04
CA MET A 1542 -10.17 28.46 -46.43
C MET A 1542 -9.73 29.91 -46.65
N THR A 1543 -9.80 30.39 -47.89
CA THR A 1543 -9.42 31.77 -48.25
C THR A 1543 -10.18 32.80 -47.43
N ILE A 1544 -11.52 32.68 -47.34
CA ILE A 1544 -12.31 33.66 -46.57
C ILE A 1544 -12.01 33.57 -45.06
N SER A 1545 -11.86 32.38 -44.51
CA SER A 1545 -11.58 32.21 -43.07
C SER A 1545 -10.21 32.73 -42.67
N GLN A 1546 -9.19 32.45 -43.48
CA GLN A 1546 -7.82 32.89 -43.21
C GLN A 1546 -7.64 34.38 -43.50
N ASP A 1547 -7.93 34.81 -44.74
CA ASP A 1547 -7.54 36.15 -45.21
C ASP A 1547 -8.42 37.24 -44.60
N LYS A 1548 -9.72 36.97 -44.40
CA LYS A 1548 -10.68 37.97 -43.90
C LYS A 1548 -10.87 37.92 -42.38
N TYR A 1549 -10.80 36.74 -41.77
CA TYR A 1549 -11.13 36.56 -40.34
C TYR A 1549 -9.97 36.05 -39.48
N GLN A 1550 -8.77 35.84 -40.06
CA GLN A 1550 -7.57 35.40 -39.34
C GLN A 1550 -7.74 34.07 -38.59
N TRP A 1551 -8.61 33.18 -39.09
CA TRP A 1551 -8.67 31.81 -38.59
C TRP A 1551 -7.48 31.01 -39.09
N HIS A 1552 -6.96 30.10 -38.25
CA HIS A 1552 -6.01 29.09 -38.70
C HIS A 1552 -6.75 28.06 -39.56
N VAL A 1553 -6.22 27.77 -40.74
CA VAL A 1553 -6.88 26.85 -41.70
C VAL A 1553 -6.07 25.57 -41.88
N VAL A 1554 -6.76 24.43 -41.72
CA VAL A 1554 -6.18 23.09 -41.87
C VAL A 1554 -6.67 22.48 -43.19
N PRO A 1555 -5.79 22.25 -44.18
CA PRO A 1555 -6.18 21.68 -45.45
C PRO A 1555 -6.58 20.20 -45.34
N GLY A 1556 -7.49 19.76 -46.21
CA GLY A 1556 -8.05 18.40 -46.17
C GLY A 1556 -7.03 17.29 -46.44
N SER A 1557 -5.87 17.62 -47.03
CA SER A 1557 -4.76 16.68 -47.16
C SER A 1557 -4.26 16.20 -45.80
N GLN A 1558 -4.30 17.04 -44.75
CA GLN A 1558 -3.93 16.63 -43.40
C GLN A 1558 -4.97 15.70 -42.76
N MET A 1559 -6.27 15.97 -42.96
CA MET A 1559 -7.34 15.05 -42.57
C MET A 1559 -7.14 13.67 -43.22
N LEU A 1560 -6.80 13.65 -44.51
CA LEU A 1560 -6.53 12.42 -45.26
C LEU A 1560 -5.36 11.63 -44.66
N VAL A 1561 -4.27 12.30 -44.30
CA VAL A 1561 -3.12 11.66 -43.64
C VAL A 1561 -3.53 11.06 -42.30
N HIS A 1562 -4.20 11.84 -41.44
CA HIS A 1562 -4.59 11.37 -40.12
C HIS A 1562 -5.58 10.20 -40.15
N GLN A 1563 -6.58 10.22 -41.03
CA GLN A 1563 -7.50 9.09 -41.16
C GLN A 1563 -6.78 7.84 -41.71
N GLY A 1564 -5.83 8.03 -42.63
CA GLY A 1564 -5.12 6.94 -43.28
C GLY A 1564 -4.09 6.29 -42.35
N VAL A 1565 -3.43 7.07 -41.50
CA VAL A 1565 -2.55 6.53 -40.46
C VAL A 1565 -3.34 5.72 -39.43
N ALA A 1566 -4.54 6.16 -39.05
CA ALA A 1566 -5.43 5.36 -38.19
C ALA A 1566 -5.88 4.05 -38.87
N GLN A 1567 -6.12 4.07 -40.19
CA GLN A 1567 -6.39 2.86 -40.96
C GLN A 1567 -5.19 1.91 -41.00
N PHE A 1568 -4.00 2.45 -41.25
CA PHE A 1568 -2.75 1.71 -41.26
C PHE A 1568 -2.53 0.95 -39.95
N GLU A 1569 -2.72 1.62 -38.82
CA GLU A 1569 -2.59 1.03 -37.49
C GLU A 1569 -3.62 -0.08 -37.27
N LYS A 1570 -4.88 0.13 -37.65
CA LYS A 1570 -5.94 -0.88 -37.53
C LYS A 1570 -5.70 -2.13 -38.37
N TRP A 1571 -5.04 -2.01 -39.52
CA TRP A 1571 -4.76 -3.16 -40.39
C TRP A 1571 -3.46 -3.89 -40.06
N THR A 1572 -2.45 -3.16 -39.60
CA THR A 1572 -1.10 -3.72 -39.41
C THR A 1572 -0.76 -4.00 -37.94
N GLY A 1573 -1.44 -3.35 -37.00
CA GLY A 1573 -1.06 -3.31 -35.59
C GLY A 1573 0.11 -2.37 -35.28
N PHE A 1574 0.75 -1.77 -36.29
CA PHE A 1574 1.88 -0.85 -36.11
C PHE A 1574 1.45 0.60 -36.25
N LYS A 1575 2.03 1.50 -35.44
CA LYS A 1575 1.89 2.94 -35.67
C LYS A 1575 2.54 3.32 -37.00
N GLY A 1576 1.76 3.96 -37.87
CA GLY A 1576 2.25 4.43 -39.16
C GLY A 1576 3.35 5.51 -38.98
N PRO A 1577 4.42 5.50 -39.78
CA PRO A 1577 5.49 6.51 -39.73
C PRO A 1577 4.96 7.88 -40.18
N PHE A 1578 4.30 8.59 -39.26
CA PHE A 1578 3.42 9.73 -39.55
C PHE A 1578 4.12 10.83 -40.35
N LYS A 1579 5.31 11.28 -39.93
CA LYS A 1579 6.03 12.37 -40.61
C LYS A 1579 6.42 11.97 -42.04
N ALA A 1580 6.94 10.76 -42.26
CA ALA A 1580 7.28 10.29 -43.60
C ALA A 1580 6.03 10.15 -44.50
N ILE A 1581 4.93 9.63 -43.94
CA ILE A 1581 3.64 9.53 -44.62
C ILE A 1581 3.08 10.93 -44.96
N PHE A 1582 3.11 11.85 -43.99
CA PHE A 1582 2.63 13.21 -44.15
C PHE A 1582 3.39 13.94 -45.25
N ASP A 1583 4.71 13.85 -45.24
CA ASP A 1583 5.58 14.44 -46.28
C ASP A 1583 5.30 13.83 -47.66
N ALA A 1584 5.13 12.50 -47.74
CA ALA A 1584 4.82 11.82 -49.01
C ALA A 1584 3.45 12.24 -49.58
N VAL A 1585 2.49 12.56 -48.72
CA VAL A 1585 1.15 12.98 -49.14
C VAL A 1585 1.07 14.48 -49.45
N THR A 1586 1.81 15.33 -48.72
CA THR A 1586 1.65 16.80 -48.76
C THR A 1586 2.70 17.59 -49.55
N LYS A 1587 3.79 16.98 -50.03
CA LYS A 1587 4.85 17.68 -50.82
C LYS A 1587 4.45 18.15 -52.25
N GLU A 1588 3.17 18.19 -52.59
CA GLU A 1588 2.64 18.84 -53.81
C GLU A 1588 2.15 20.25 -53.49
#